data_AF-Q8DRL6-F1
#
_entry.id   AF-Q8DRL6-F1
#
_cell.length_a   1.000
_cell.length_b   1.000
_cell.length_c   1.000
_cell.angle_alpha   90.00
_cell.angle_beta   90.00
_cell.angle_gamma   90.00
#
_symmetry.space_group_name_H-M   'P 1'
#
loop_
_entity.id
_entity.type
_entity.pdbx_description
1 polymer ?
#
loop_
_entity_poly.entity_id
_entity_poly.type
_entity_poly.pdbx_seq_one_letter_code
_entity_poly.pdbx_strand_id
1 'polypeptide(L)'
;MKHEKQQRFSIRKYAVGAASVLIGFAFQAQTVAADGVTPTTTENQPTIHTVSDSPQSSENRTEETPKAELQPEAPKTVETETPATDKVASLPKTEEKPQEEVSSTPSDKAEVVTPTSAEKETANKKEEEASPKKEEAKEVDSKESNTDKTDKDKPAKKDEAKAEADKPETETGKERAATVNEKLAKKKIVSIDAGRKYFSPEQLKEIIDKAKHYGYTDLHLLVGNDGLRFMLDDMSITANGKTYASDDVKRAIEKGTNDYYNDPNGNHLTESQMTDLINYAKDKGIGLIPTVNSPGHMDAILNAMKELGIQNPNFSYFGKKSARTVDLDNEQAVAFTKALIDKYAAYFAKKTEIFNIGLDEYANDATDAKGWSVLQADKYYPNEGYPVKGYEKFIAYANDLARIVKSHGLKPMAFNDGIYYNSDTSFGSFDKDIIVSMWTGGWGGYDVASSKLLAEKGHQILNTNDAWCYVLGRNADGQGWYNLDQGLNGIKNTPITSVPKTEGADIPIIGGMVAAWADTPSARYSPSHLFKLMRHFANANAEYFAADYESAEQALNEVPKDLNRYTAESVAAVKEAEKAIRSLDSNLSRAQQDTIDQAIAKLQETVNNLTLTPEAQKEEEAKREVEKLAKNKVISIDAGRKYFTLDQLKRIVDKASELGYSDVHLLLGNDGLRFLLNDMTITANGKTYASDDVKKAIIEGTKAYYDDPNGTALTQAEVTELIEYAKSKDIGLIPAINSPGHMDAMLVAMEKLGIKNPQAHFDKVSKTTMDLKNEEAMNFVKALIGKYMDFFAGKTKIFNFGTDEYANDATSAQGWYYLKWYQLYGKFAEYANTLAAMAKERGLQPMAFNDGFYYEDKDDVQFDKDVLISYWSKGWWGYNLASPQYLASKGYKFLNTNGDWYYVIGNHKQDEAYPLSKAVENSGKVPFNQLASTKYPEVDLPTVGSMLSIWADRPSAEYKEEEIFELMTAFADHNKDYFRANYNALREELAKIPTNLEGYSKESLEALDAAKTALNYNLNRNKQAELDTLVANLKAALQGLKPAATHSGSLDENEVAANVETRPELITRTEEIPFEVIKKENPNLPAGQENIITAGVKGERTHYISVLTENGKTTETVLDSQVTKEVINQVVEVGSPVTHKGDESGLAPTTEVKPRLDIQEEEIPFTTVTRENPLLLKGKTQVITKGVNGHRSNFYSVSTSADGKEVKTLVNSVVAQEAVTQIVEVGTMVTHVGDENGQAAIAEEKPKLEIPSQPAPSTAPAEESKALPQDPAPVVTEKKLPETGTHDSAELVVAGLMSTLAAYGLTKRKED
;
A
#
# COMPACT_ATOMS: atom_id res chain seq x y z
N MET A 1 -50.38 18.66 -29.89
CA MET A 1 -50.64 17.26 -29.45
C MET A 1 -49.44 16.37 -29.79
N LYS A 2 -48.57 16.13 -28.82
CA LYS A 2 -47.76 14.91 -28.61
C LYS A 2 -47.21 15.03 -27.17
N HIS A 3 -46.99 13.91 -26.49
CA HIS A 3 -46.76 13.92 -25.05
C HIS A 3 -45.30 14.18 -24.69
N GLU A 4 -45.08 15.10 -23.75
CA GLU A 4 -43.97 15.01 -22.82
C GLU A 4 -44.38 14.12 -21.63
N LYS A 5 -43.46 13.29 -21.15
CA LYS A 5 -43.58 12.60 -19.86
C LYS A 5 -42.41 13.01 -18.98
N GLN A 6 -42.67 13.81 -17.96
CA GLN A 6 -41.75 13.87 -16.82
C GLN A 6 -41.87 12.57 -16.03
N GLN A 7 -40.72 11.96 -15.70
CA GLN A 7 -40.62 10.95 -14.64
C GLN A 7 -39.48 11.36 -13.71
N ARG A 8 -39.83 12.01 -12.60
CA ARG A 8 -39.03 11.98 -11.38
C ARG A 8 -39.35 10.66 -10.68
N PHE A 9 -38.33 9.96 -10.18
CA PHE A 9 -38.50 8.74 -9.40
C PHE A 9 -38.06 9.00 -7.96
N SER A 10 -38.96 8.77 -7.02
CA SER A 10 -38.62 8.61 -5.60
C SER A 10 -37.96 7.24 -5.38
N ILE A 11 -37.00 7.15 -4.46
CA ILE A 11 -36.51 5.89 -3.92
C ILE A 11 -37.70 5.01 -3.52
N ARG A 12 -37.75 3.76 -4.03
CA ARG A 12 -38.84 2.82 -3.75
C ARG A 12 -38.46 1.87 -2.63
N LYS A 13 -39.41 1.66 -1.71
CA LYS A 13 -39.30 0.77 -0.55
C LYS A 13 -38.75 -0.62 -0.91
N TYR A 14 -37.66 -0.99 -0.24
CA TYR A 14 -37.49 -2.33 0.32
C TYR A 14 -37.18 -2.22 1.81
N ALA A 15 -38.23 -2.07 2.60
CA ALA A 15 -38.19 -2.18 4.05
C ALA A 15 -38.99 -3.43 4.46
N VAL A 16 -38.31 -4.41 5.04
CA VAL A 16 -38.93 -5.54 5.74
C VAL A 16 -38.35 -5.58 7.14
N GLY A 17 -39.17 -5.27 8.14
CA GLY A 17 -38.81 -5.33 9.55
C GLY A 17 -39.71 -6.30 10.30
N ALA A 18 -39.11 -7.36 10.85
CA ALA A 18 -39.64 -8.18 11.95
C ALA A 18 -38.41 -8.87 12.60
N ALA A 19 -38.06 -8.74 13.87
CA ALA A 19 -38.83 -8.64 15.13
C ALA A 19 -39.29 -10.01 15.70
N SER A 20 -38.45 -10.53 16.59
CA SER A 20 -38.81 -11.20 17.85
C SER A 20 -39.61 -12.52 17.84
N VAL A 21 -38.94 -13.60 18.30
CA VAL A 21 -39.54 -14.55 19.26
C VAL A 21 -38.53 -14.85 20.37
N LEU A 22 -38.95 -14.66 21.63
CA LEU A 22 -38.25 -15.10 22.83
C LEU A 22 -39.18 -16.08 23.57
N ILE A 23 -38.76 -17.34 23.71
CA ILE A 23 -39.30 -18.27 24.70
C ILE A 23 -38.12 -19.08 25.24
N GLY A 24 -37.98 -19.15 26.56
CA GLY A 24 -37.04 -20.04 27.23
C GLY A 24 -37.70 -20.68 28.45
N PHE A 25 -37.07 -21.72 28.97
CA PHE A 25 -37.31 -22.23 30.32
C PHE A 25 -35.99 -22.72 30.92
N ALA A 26 -35.79 -22.49 32.21
CA ALA A 26 -34.62 -22.97 32.95
C ALA A 26 -34.85 -24.39 33.48
N PHE A 27 -33.79 -25.09 33.89
CA PHE A 27 -33.51 -25.30 35.31
C PHE A 27 -32.16 -26.02 35.56
N GLN A 28 -31.44 -25.51 36.58
CA GLN A 28 -30.42 -26.11 37.45
C GLN A 28 -29.45 -27.22 36.98
N ALA A 29 -28.19 -26.99 37.33
CA ALA A 29 -27.05 -27.89 37.22
C ALA A 29 -27.15 -29.19 38.05
N GLN A 30 -26.48 -30.24 37.58
CA GLN A 30 -25.56 -31.04 38.41
C GLN A 30 -24.58 -31.87 37.56
N THR A 31 -23.40 -32.14 38.10
CA THR A 31 -22.30 -32.89 37.47
C THR A 31 -22.25 -34.35 37.94
N VAL A 32 -22.36 -35.32 37.03
CA VAL A 32 -21.98 -36.73 37.24
C VAL A 32 -21.37 -37.25 35.92
N ALA A 33 -20.48 -38.25 36.01
CA ALA A 33 -19.75 -38.81 34.87
C ALA A 33 -19.98 -40.33 34.72
N ALA A 34 -19.35 -40.88 33.66
CA ALA A 34 -19.06 -42.30 33.40
C ALA A 34 -20.05 -43.16 32.58
N ASP A 35 -19.43 -44.13 31.92
CA ASP A 35 -19.89 -45.41 31.34
C ASP A 35 -20.92 -45.41 30.18
N GLY A 36 -20.38 -45.63 28.99
CA GLY A 36 -21.12 -45.72 27.73
C GLY A 36 -21.67 -47.11 27.39
N VAL A 37 -22.39 -47.18 26.26
CA VAL A 37 -22.91 -48.40 25.64
C VAL A 37 -22.69 -48.32 24.13
N THR A 38 -22.16 -49.38 23.51
CA THR A 38 -22.09 -49.55 22.05
C THR A 38 -23.19 -50.51 21.55
N PRO A 39 -23.89 -50.19 20.46
CA PRO A 39 -24.72 -51.16 19.72
C PRO A 39 -23.87 -51.92 18.69
N THR A 40 -24.18 -53.19 18.45
CA THR A 40 -23.30 -54.12 17.70
C THR A 40 -23.97 -54.70 16.44
N THR A 41 -23.15 -54.89 15.38
CA THR A 41 -23.29 -55.85 14.25
C THR A 41 -24.63 -56.10 13.56
N THR A 42 -24.59 -56.10 12.23
CA THR A 42 -25.14 -57.21 11.44
C THR A 42 -24.21 -57.52 10.26
N GLU A 43 -23.95 -58.79 9.99
CA GLU A 43 -22.98 -59.25 8.98
C GLU A 43 -23.61 -59.48 7.59
N ASN A 44 -22.77 -59.49 6.55
CA ASN A 44 -22.83 -60.54 5.52
C ASN A 44 -21.44 -60.72 4.87
N GLN A 45 -21.12 -61.95 4.47
CA GLN A 45 -19.75 -62.42 4.22
C GLN A 45 -19.32 -62.45 2.73
N PRO A 46 -17.99 -62.52 2.45
CA PRO A 46 -17.42 -62.36 1.10
C PRO A 46 -17.30 -63.68 0.32
N THR A 47 -16.82 -63.61 -0.93
CA THR A 47 -16.30 -64.76 -1.67
C THR A 47 -15.03 -64.40 -2.43
N ILE A 48 -14.05 -65.31 -2.44
CA ILE A 48 -12.73 -65.12 -3.06
C ILE A 48 -12.73 -65.73 -4.46
N HIS A 49 -12.15 -65.06 -5.45
CA HIS A 49 -11.61 -65.72 -6.64
C HIS A 49 -10.33 -65.05 -7.14
N THR A 50 -9.24 -65.79 -7.11
CA THR A 50 -7.96 -65.47 -7.74
C THR A 50 -7.85 -66.16 -9.09
N VAL A 51 -7.54 -65.40 -10.16
CA VAL A 51 -7.03 -65.92 -11.44
C VAL A 51 -5.96 -64.95 -11.94
N SER A 52 -4.94 -65.49 -12.61
CA SER A 52 -3.77 -64.77 -13.12
C SER A 52 -3.93 -64.41 -14.62
N ASP A 53 -2.87 -63.84 -15.18
CA ASP A 53 -2.48 -63.85 -16.61
C ASP A 53 -2.91 -62.64 -17.46
N SER A 54 -2.02 -61.65 -17.47
CA SER A 54 -1.17 -61.23 -18.60
C SER A 54 -1.78 -60.87 -19.98
N PRO A 55 -1.15 -59.94 -20.73
CA PRO A 55 -1.86 -59.15 -21.73
C PRO A 55 -1.68 -59.62 -23.18
N GLN A 56 -2.66 -59.31 -24.05
CA GLN A 56 -2.39 -59.01 -25.45
C GLN A 56 -3.42 -58.05 -26.05
N SER A 57 -3.14 -57.58 -27.27
CA SER A 57 -3.69 -56.37 -27.87
C SER A 57 -4.78 -56.62 -28.94
N SER A 58 -5.40 -55.50 -29.34
CA SER A 58 -5.81 -55.15 -30.72
C SER A 58 -7.26 -55.34 -31.18
N GLU A 59 -7.67 -54.33 -31.97
CA GLU A 59 -8.61 -54.31 -33.10
C GLU A 59 -10.15 -54.16 -32.94
N ASN A 60 -10.69 -53.38 -33.90
CA ASN A 60 -12.08 -53.25 -34.36
C ASN A 60 -13.10 -52.51 -33.43
N ARG A 61 -13.97 -51.59 -33.93
CA ARG A 61 -14.20 -51.13 -35.32
C ARG A 61 -15.03 -49.80 -35.43
N THR A 62 -14.78 -49.04 -36.52
CA THR A 62 -15.69 -48.13 -37.28
C THR A 62 -16.47 -46.98 -36.62
N GLU A 63 -16.24 -45.78 -37.19
CA GLU A 63 -17.23 -44.77 -37.66
C GLU A 63 -18.20 -44.08 -36.68
N GLU A 64 -18.00 -42.77 -36.48
CA GLU A 64 -18.81 -41.74 -37.17
C GLU A 64 -18.06 -40.38 -37.20
N THR A 65 -18.57 -39.37 -37.94
CA THR A 65 -17.85 -38.09 -38.17
C THR A 65 -18.79 -36.87 -38.11
N PRO A 66 -18.48 -35.84 -37.31
CA PRO A 66 -19.01 -34.49 -37.49
C PRO A 66 -17.98 -33.58 -38.18
N LYS A 67 -18.30 -33.07 -39.37
CA LYS A 67 -17.61 -31.89 -39.92
C LYS A 67 -18.11 -30.63 -39.20
N ALA A 68 -17.19 -29.74 -38.84
CA ALA A 68 -17.46 -28.33 -38.64
C ALA A 68 -16.44 -27.53 -39.46
N GLU A 69 -16.92 -26.63 -40.32
CA GLU A 69 -16.15 -26.03 -41.40
C GLU A 69 -16.17 -24.51 -41.25
N LEU A 70 -15.05 -23.92 -40.83
CA LEU A 70 -14.85 -22.47 -40.72
C LEU A 70 -13.54 -22.09 -41.43
N GLN A 71 -13.61 -21.03 -42.22
CA GLN A 71 -12.68 -20.74 -43.31
C GLN A 71 -11.62 -19.71 -42.91
N PRO A 72 -10.36 -19.85 -43.37
CA PRO A 72 -9.44 -18.73 -43.46
C PRO A 72 -9.67 -17.96 -44.77
N GLU A 73 -10.25 -16.75 -44.71
CA GLU A 73 -10.29 -15.86 -45.87
C GLU A 73 -8.91 -15.25 -46.15
N ALA A 74 -8.53 -15.19 -47.44
CA ALA A 74 -7.27 -14.60 -47.89
C ALA A 74 -7.51 -13.50 -48.95
N PRO A 75 -7.05 -12.25 -48.73
CA PRO A 75 -7.15 -11.19 -49.72
C PRO A 75 -5.89 -11.09 -50.60
N LYS A 76 -5.96 -11.75 -51.77
CA LYS A 76 -5.48 -11.30 -53.10
C LYS A 76 -4.05 -10.75 -53.26
N THR A 77 -3.30 -11.44 -54.11
CA THR A 77 -2.19 -10.90 -54.89
C THR A 77 -2.57 -9.68 -55.75
N VAL A 78 -1.57 -8.82 -56.00
CA VAL A 78 -1.51 -7.90 -57.14
C VAL A 78 -0.11 -8.08 -57.77
N GLU A 79 -0.03 -8.03 -59.10
CA GLU A 79 1.16 -8.37 -59.89
C GLU A 79 2.01 -7.13 -60.27
N THR A 80 3.11 -7.38 -60.98
CA THR A 80 4.04 -6.43 -61.67
C THR A 80 5.07 -5.71 -60.77
N GLU A 81 6.34 -5.53 -61.16
CA GLU A 81 7.07 -5.98 -62.36
C GLU A 81 8.59 -6.17 -62.08
N THR A 82 9.30 -6.92 -62.94
CA THR A 82 10.78 -7.12 -62.92
C THR A 82 11.42 -6.31 -64.07
N PRO A 83 12.73 -5.92 -64.06
CA PRO A 83 13.82 -6.89 -64.28
C PRO A 83 15.28 -6.57 -63.82
N ALA A 84 16.05 -7.65 -63.62
CA ALA A 84 17.42 -7.94 -64.11
C ALA A 84 18.68 -7.03 -63.86
N THR A 85 19.67 -7.64 -63.19
CA THR A 85 21.12 -7.75 -63.52
C THR A 85 21.98 -6.55 -63.95
N ASP A 86 23.01 -6.21 -63.16
CA ASP A 86 24.45 -6.53 -63.36
C ASP A 86 25.31 -5.84 -62.26
N LYS A 87 26.63 -5.95 -62.07
CA LYS A 87 27.67 -7.03 -62.05
C LYS A 87 29.05 -6.31 -62.02
N VAL A 88 30.06 -6.85 -61.34
CA VAL A 88 31.54 -6.60 -61.53
C VAL A 88 32.22 -5.34 -60.90
N ALA A 89 32.78 -5.53 -59.69
CA ALA A 89 34.21 -5.42 -59.28
C ALA A 89 35.04 -4.09 -59.08
N SER A 90 36.03 -4.25 -58.15
CA SER A 90 37.42 -3.68 -58.07
C SER A 90 37.75 -2.24 -57.58
N LEU A 91 38.26 -2.14 -56.33
CA LEU A 91 39.65 -1.80 -55.87
C LEU A 91 40.59 -0.93 -56.77
N PRO A 92 41.47 -0.03 -56.23
CA PRO A 92 42.57 -0.29 -55.24
C PRO A 92 42.75 0.77 -54.09
N LYS A 93 43.47 0.54 -52.96
CA LYS A 93 44.93 0.75 -52.61
C LYS A 93 45.56 2.10 -53.06
N THR A 94 46.46 2.80 -52.32
CA THR A 94 47.73 2.44 -51.59
C THR A 94 48.09 3.50 -50.47
N GLU A 95 48.75 3.18 -49.32
CA GLU A 95 50.19 3.38 -48.88
C GLU A 95 50.69 4.86 -48.74
N GLU A 96 51.62 5.33 -47.86
CA GLU A 96 52.62 4.72 -46.93
C GLU A 96 53.19 5.70 -45.81
N LYS A 97 53.56 5.20 -44.59
CA LYS A 97 54.79 5.41 -43.71
C LYS A 97 55.44 6.82 -43.35
N PRO A 98 56.50 6.93 -42.48
CA PRO A 98 56.89 6.25 -41.19
C PRO A 98 57.63 7.13 -40.09
N GLN A 99 58.03 6.50 -38.94
CA GLN A 99 59.14 6.82 -37.96
C GLN A 99 59.05 8.12 -37.08
N GLU A 100 59.74 8.32 -35.93
CA GLU A 100 60.81 7.64 -35.11
C GLU A 100 60.31 7.44 -33.62
N GLU A 101 60.65 6.48 -32.72
CA GLU A 101 61.91 5.92 -32.11
C GLU A 101 62.42 6.72 -30.84
N VAL A 102 63.12 6.26 -29.76
CA VAL A 102 64.02 5.11 -29.42
C VAL A 102 64.12 4.75 -27.87
N SER A 103 63.82 3.50 -27.43
CA SER A 103 64.34 2.76 -26.21
C SER A 103 64.03 3.24 -24.74
N SER A 104 64.29 2.53 -23.59
CA SER A 104 64.96 1.21 -23.27
C SER A 104 64.52 0.58 -21.89
N THR A 105 64.63 -0.76 -21.74
CA THR A 105 64.49 -1.61 -20.49
C THR A 105 65.85 -1.84 -19.76
N PRO A 106 66.12 -2.75 -18.74
CA PRO A 106 65.30 -3.79 -18.02
C PRO A 106 65.54 -3.98 -16.46
N SER A 107 64.89 -5.01 -15.88
CA SER A 107 65.37 -5.98 -14.84
C SER A 107 65.31 -5.76 -13.29
N ASP A 108 64.68 -6.76 -12.64
CA ASP A 108 65.12 -7.58 -11.47
C ASP A 108 65.07 -7.13 -9.97
N LYS A 109 64.44 -8.02 -9.17
CA LYS A 109 64.77 -8.53 -7.80
C LYS A 109 64.58 -7.69 -6.51
N ALA A 110 63.46 -8.01 -5.83
CA ALA A 110 63.39 -8.80 -4.57
C ALA A 110 63.87 -8.25 -3.19
N GLU A 111 63.29 -8.88 -2.15
CA GLU A 111 63.76 -9.06 -0.75
C GLU A 111 63.26 -8.11 0.37
N VAL A 112 62.10 -8.50 0.93
CA VAL A 112 61.68 -8.52 2.35
C VAL A 112 62.55 -7.81 3.42
N VAL A 113 62.00 -6.79 4.11
CA VAL A 113 62.17 -6.55 5.56
C VAL A 113 60.94 -5.86 6.19
N THR A 114 60.38 -6.47 7.25
CA THR A 114 59.60 -5.83 8.35
C THR A 114 60.47 -5.84 9.62
N PRO A 115 60.27 -5.06 10.73
CA PRO A 115 58.97 -4.56 11.26
C PRO A 115 58.97 -3.24 12.12
N THR A 116 57.81 -2.95 12.74
CA THR A 116 57.57 -2.29 14.07
C THR A 116 57.88 -0.80 14.38
N SER A 117 56.81 -0.10 14.84
CA SER A 117 56.76 0.84 16.00
C SER A 117 57.48 2.22 15.89
N ALA A 118 57.16 3.29 16.63
CA ALA A 118 56.30 3.47 17.84
C ALA A 118 55.85 4.94 18.04
N GLU A 119 54.91 5.19 18.97
CA GLU A 119 54.62 6.50 19.65
C GLU A 119 54.07 7.66 18.76
N LYS A 120 53.34 8.70 19.22
CA LYS A 120 52.69 9.17 20.49
C LYS A 120 51.52 10.13 20.06
N GLU A 121 50.62 10.72 20.87
CA GLU A 121 50.59 11.09 22.30
C GLU A 121 49.13 11.40 22.78
N THR A 122 48.85 11.17 24.09
CA THR A 122 47.92 11.86 25.06
C THR A 122 46.52 12.45 24.67
N ALA A 123 45.49 12.54 25.56
CA ALA A 123 45.19 11.91 26.87
C ALA A 123 43.76 12.27 27.40
N ASN A 124 43.33 11.57 28.48
CA ASN A 124 42.20 11.86 29.41
C ASN A 124 40.76 11.54 28.91
N LYS A 125 39.80 11.07 29.74
CA LYS A 125 39.77 10.85 31.21
C LYS A 125 38.64 9.88 31.64
N LYS A 126 38.91 8.97 32.60
CA LYS A 126 38.01 8.23 33.53
C LYS A 126 36.81 7.43 32.96
N GLU A 127 36.51 6.18 33.31
CA GLU A 127 36.65 5.35 34.54
C GLU A 127 35.69 5.66 35.70
N GLU A 128 34.71 4.78 35.93
CA GLU A 128 34.45 4.15 37.24
C GLU A 128 33.71 2.80 37.04
N GLU A 129 34.19 1.71 37.66
CA GLU A 129 33.63 0.34 37.56
C GLU A 129 33.77 -0.37 38.92
N ALA A 130 32.73 -1.05 39.41
CA ALA A 130 32.79 -1.78 40.69
C ALA A 130 31.77 -2.94 40.83
N SER A 131 32.22 -4.16 40.53
CA SER A 131 31.82 -5.38 41.26
C SER A 131 32.74 -5.56 42.50
N PRO A 132 32.68 -6.61 43.36
CA PRO A 132 31.79 -7.80 43.39
C PRO A 132 31.25 -8.18 44.81
N LYS A 133 30.42 -9.25 44.91
CA LYS A 133 30.69 -10.51 45.69
C LYS A 133 29.48 -11.43 45.89
N LYS A 134 29.77 -12.73 46.07
CA LYS A 134 28.90 -13.73 46.70
C LYS A 134 28.90 -13.56 48.23
N GLU A 135 27.81 -13.96 48.89
CA GLU A 135 27.89 -14.69 50.17
C GLU A 135 26.67 -15.63 50.33
N GLU A 136 26.75 -16.62 51.24
CA GLU A 136 25.77 -17.72 51.36
C GLU A 136 25.17 -17.81 52.78
N ALA A 137 23.94 -18.35 52.84
CA ALA A 137 23.35 -19.11 53.95
C ALA A 137 22.67 -18.41 55.17
N LYS A 138 21.55 -19.05 55.59
CA LYS A 138 20.94 -19.15 56.94
C LYS A 138 20.03 -18.04 57.50
N GLU A 139 18.72 -18.28 57.35
CA GLU A 139 17.86 -18.83 58.44
C GLU A 139 17.82 -18.11 59.81
N VAL A 140 16.71 -17.44 60.11
CA VAL A 140 16.23 -17.12 61.46
C VAL A 140 14.69 -17.30 61.53
N ASP A 141 14.18 -17.79 62.66
CA ASP A 141 12.80 -18.23 62.90
C ASP A 141 12.01 -17.31 63.86
N SER A 142 10.72 -17.08 63.57
CA SER A 142 9.64 -16.64 64.49
C SER A 142 8.35 -16.45 63.67
N LYS A 143 7.22 -17.16 63.85
CA LYS A 143 6.41 -17.57 65.03
C LYS A 143 5.64 -16.45 65.72
N GLU A 144 4.36 -16.30 65.34
CA GLU A 144 3.15 -16.46 66.20
C GLU A 144 1.89 -16.19 65.34
N SER A 145 0.65 -16.56 65.69
CA SER A 145 0.08 -17.85 66.16
C SER A 145 -1.47 -17.78 66.08
N ASN A 146 -2.18 -18.92 66.25
CA ASN A 146 -3.66 -19.12 66.27
C ASN A 146 -4.36 -19.25 64.89
N THR A 147 -4.94 -20.39 64.51
CA THR A 147 -6.14 -21.14 65.01
C THR A 147 -7.48 -20.51 64.57
N ASP A 148 -8.52 -21.24 64.14
CA ASP A 148 -8.94 -22.57 64.62
C ASP A 148 -9.72 -23.48 63.61
N LYS A 149 -9.41 -24.79 63.67
CA LYS A 149 -10.31 -25.99 63.62
C LYS A 149 -11.31 -26.34 62.46
N THR A 150 -11.05 -27.54 61.88
CA THR A 150 -11.95 -28.74 61.73
C THR A 150 -13.10 -28.76 60.68
N ASP A 151 -13.57 -29.91 60.14
CA ASP A 151 -13.30 -31.35 60.44
C ASP A 151 -13.67 -32.29 59.25
N LYS A 152 -12.96 -33.42 59.08
CA LYS A 152 -13.48 -34.80 58.75
C LYS A 152 -14.28 -35.10 57.44
N ASP A 153 -14.28 -36.32 56.85
CA ASP A 153 -13.35 -37.47 56.91
C ASP A 153 -13.67 -38.54 55.82
N LYS A 154 -12.73 -39.48 55.62
CA LYS A 154 -12.90 -40.95 55.41
C LYS A 154 -12.49 -41.60 54.04
N PRO A 155 -11.71 -42.72 54.02
CA PRO A 155 -11.05 -43.19 52.78
C PRO A 155 -11.05 -44.73 52.48
N ALA A 156 -10.34 -45.08 51.40
CA ALA A 156 -9.45 -46.26 51.21
C ALA A 156 -9.97 -47.67 50.79
N LYS A 157 -9.51 -48.12 49.61
CA LYS A 157 -8.72 -49.35 49.27
C LYS A 157 -8.58 -49.40 47.72
N LYS A 158 -7.43 -49.60 47.07
CA LYS A 158 -6.22 -50.44 47.23
C LYS A 158 -6.41 -51.91 46.86
N ASP A 159 -5.77 -52.30 45.75
CA ASP A 159 -5.07 -53.60 45.55
C ASP A 159 -3.92 -53.38 44.53
N GLU A 160 -2.94 -54.29 44.49
CA GLU A 160 -1.63 -54.14 43.81
C GLU A 160 -1.28 -55.38 42.96
N ALA A 161 -0.47 -55.22 41.89
CA ALA A 161 0.76 -56.01 41.62
C ALA A 161 1.29 -55.86 40.17
N LYS A 162 2.63 -56.00 40.02
CA LYS A 162 3.42 -56.13 38.76
C LYS A 162 3.37 -54.90 37.83
N ALA A 163 4.39 -54.04 37.73
CA ALA A 163 5.84 -54.12 38.02
C ALA A 163 6.69 -54.93 37.03
N GLU A 164 7.11 -54.26 35.95
CA GLU A 164 8.43 -54.38 35.31
C GLU A 164 8.73 -53.05 34.57
N ALA A 165 9.99 -52.83 34.15
CA ALA A 165 10.47 -51.62 33.44
C ALA A 165 10.52 -50.28 34.22
N ASP A 166 11.18 -50.28 35.39
CA ASP A 166 11.69 -49.04 36.01
C ASP A 166 13.00 -48.61 35.31
N LYS A 167 12.94 -47.54 34.50
CA LYS A 167 14.10 -46.81 33.93
C LYS A 167 13.74 -45.32 33.88
N PRO A 168 14.66 -44.40 34.21
CA PRO A 168 14.27 -43.04 34.56
C PRO A 168 13.81 -42.24 33.33
N GLU A 169 12.73 -41.47 33.50
CA GLU A 169 12.12 -40.64 32.45
C GLU A 169 13.09 -39.62 31.82
N THR A 170 14.19 -39.31 32.52
CA THR A 170 15.28 -38.44 32.07
C THR A 170 16.22 -39.08 31.05
N GLU A 171 16.21 -40.39 30.83
CA GLU A 171 16.86 -41.03 29.66
C GLU A 171 15.96 -40.92 28.43
N THR A 172 14.70 -41.36 28.52
CA THR A 172 13.75 -41.34 27.39
C THR A 172 13.45 -39.94 26.86
N GLY A 173 13.45 -38.91 27.72
CA GLY A 173 13.36 -37.51 27.30
C GLY A 173 14.57 -37.05 26.49
N LYS A 174 15.79 -37.46 26.88
CA LYS A 174 17.03 -37.14 26.15
C LYS A 174 17.14 -37.91 24.84
N GLU A 175 16.72 -39.16 24.81
CA GLU A 175 16.72 -39.99 23.60
C GLU A 175 15.78 -39.43 22.53
N ARG A 176 14.57 -38.97 22.93
CA ARG A 176 13.67 -38.23 22.05
C ARG A 176 14.27 -36.91 21.56
N ALA A 177 14.87 -36.11 22.43
CA ALA A 177 15.50 -34.85 22.04
C ALA A 177 16.68 -35.07 21.05
N ALA A 178 17.51 -36.09 21.28
CA ALA A 178 18.57 -36.48 20.34
C ALA A 178 17.98 -36.89 18.97
N THR A 179 16.93 -37.71 18.96
CA THR A 179 16.24 -38.13 17.72
C THR A 179 15.63 -36.96 16.96
N VAL A 180 15.03 -35.97 17.65
CA VAL A 180 14.49 -34.74 17.02
C VAL A 180 15.62 -33.90 16.43
N ASN A 181 16.73 -33.73 17.16
CA ASN A 181 17.91 -33.02 16.64
C ASN A 181 18.51 -33.71 15.40
N GLU A 182 18.55 -35.05 15.36
CA GLU A 182 18.97 -35.81 14.16
C GLU A 182 18.03 -35.66 12.96
N LYS A 183 16.72 -35.46 13.19
CA LYS A 183 15.73 -35.17 12.14
C LYS A 183 15.88 -33.73 11.63
N LEU A 184 15.99 -32.76 12.54
CA LEU A 184 16.17 -31.34 12.22
C LEU A 184 17.50 -31.04 11.53
N ALA A 185 18.58 -31.74 11.89
CA ALA A 185 19.90 -31.57 11.27
C ALA A 185 19.98 -32.06 9.81
N LYS A 186 18.95 -32.75 9.29
CA LYS A 186 18.88 -33.11 7.87
C LYS A 186 18.54 -31.88 7.02
N LYS A 187 19.01 -31.86 5.76
CA LYS A 187 18.59 -30.85 4.79
C LYS A 187 17.14 -31.10 4.33
N LYS A 188 16.34 -30.04 4.21
CA LYS A 188 15.00 -30.07 3.60
C LYS A 188 15.01 -29.04 2.49
N ILE A 189 14.78 -29.51 1.27
CA ILE A 189 15.13 -28.75 0.06
C ILE A 189 13.91 -28.61 -0.84
N VAL A 190 13.70 -27.41 -1.39
CA VAL A 190 12.80 -27.19 -2.52
C VAL A 190 13.65 -27.02 -3.79
N SER A 191 13.32 -27.76 -4.84
CA SER A 191 14.01 -27.68 -6.14
C SER A 191 13.16 -26.96 -7.18
N ILE A 192 13.76 -25.99 -7.88
CA ILE A 192 13.11 -25.14 -8.89
C ILE A 192 13.86 -25.23 -10.22
N ASP A 193 13.16 -25.63 -11.27
CA ASP A 193 13.65 -25.68 -12.65
C ASP A 193 13.67 -24.29 -13.32
N ALA A 194 14.62 -23.47 -12.89
CA ALA A 194 14.93 -22.17 -13.49
C ALA A 194 15.92 -22.26 -14.67
N GLY A 195 16.17 -23.47 -15.21
CA GLY A 195 16.95 -23.69 -16.43
C GLY A 195 16.04 -23.73 -17.65
N ARG A 196 14.97 -24.55 -17.61
CA ARG A 196 13.98 -24.57 -18.68
C ARG A 196 13.21 -23.26 -18.77
N LYS A 197 12.79 -22.73 -17.62
CA LYS A 197 11.94 -21.54 -17.49
C LYS A 197 12.67 -20.39 -16.80
N TYR A 198 12.39 -19.14 -17.19
CA TYR A 198 12.86 -17.98 -16.42
C TYR A 198 12.01 -17.75 -15.17
N PHE A 199 12.68 -17.41 -14.07
CA PHE A 199 12.10 -16.90 -12.82
C PHE A 199 12.83 -15.61 -12.44
N SER A 200 12.09 -14.61 -11.98
CA SER A 200 12.70 -13.34 -11.56
C SER A 200 13.31 -13.42 -10.15
N PRO A 201 14.24 -12.51 -9.77
CA PRO A 201 14.81 -12.48 -8.42
C PRO A 201 13.73 -12.38 -7.33
N GLU A 202 12.65 -11.65 -7.57
CA GLU A 202 11.54 -11.44 -6.63
C GLU A 202 10.74 -12.73 -6.41
N GLN A 203 10.50 -13.50 -7.49
CA GLN A 203 9.84 -14.81 -7.41
C GLN A 203 10.70 -15.81 -6.63
N LEU A 204 12.03 -15.76 -6.80
CA LEU A 204 12.96 -16.63 -6.08
C LEU A 204 13.10 -16.20 -4.61
N LYS A 205 13.04 -14.90 -4.29
CA LYS A 205 12.94 -14.39 -2.92
C LYS A 205 11.63 -14.84 -2.24
N GLU A 206 10.48 -14.76 -2.91
CA GLU A 206 9.21 -15.27 -2.37
C GLU A 206 9.28 -16.78 -2.06
N ILE A 207 9.97 -17.56 -2.92
CA ILE A 207 10.21 -18.99 -2.67
C ILE A 207 11.13 -19.22 -1.46
N ILE A 208 12.17 -18.40 -1.28
CA ILE A 208 13.04 -18.42 -0.08
C ILE A 208 12.23 -18.11 1.18
N ASP A 209 11.34 -17.12 1.16
CA ASP A 209 10.49 -16.76 2.29
C ASP A 209 9.57 -17.92 2.69
N LYS A 210 8.94 -18.58 1.72
CA LYS A 210 8.10 -19.75 2.00
C LYS A 210 8.92 -20.99 2.36
N ALA A 211 10.16 -21.11 1.90
CA ALA A 211 11.08 -22.13 2.38
C ALA A 211 11.40 -21.92 3.87
N LYS A 212 11.81 -20.70 4.25
CA LYS A 212 12.06 -20.28 5.65
C LYS A 212 10.86 -20.55 6.56
N HIS A 213 9.71 -19.96 6.26
CA HIS A 213 8.48 -20.08 7.08
C HIS A 213 7.90 -21.50 7.14
N TYR A 214 8.24 -22.38 6.17
CA TYR A 214 7.88 -23.80 6.23
C TYR A 214 8.97 -24.71 6.84
N GLY A 215 10.10 -24.16 7.29
CA GLY A 215 11.15 -24.90 8.00
C GLY A 215 12.13 -25.67 7.12
N TYR A 216 12.29 -25.24 5.85
CA TYR A 216 13.31 -25.75 4.93
C TYR A 216 14.72 -25.25 5.32
N THR A 217 15.75 -25.83 4.70
CA THR A 217 17.16 -25.42 4.88
C THR A 217 17.81 -24.94 3.59
N ASP A 218 17.31 -25.32 2.41
CA ASP A 218 17.97 -25.03 1.13
C ASP A 218 16.97 -24.80 -0.03
N LEU A 219 17.34 -23.92 -0.94
CA LEU A 219 16.79 -23.81 -2.30
C LEU A 219 17.76 -24.48 -3.28
N HIS A 220 17.30 -25.52 -3.97
CA HIS A 220 18.01 -26.11 -5.11
C HIS A 220 17.53 -25.42 -6.39
N LEU A 221 18.43 -24.69 -7.05
CA LEU A 221 18.11 -23.85 -8.20
C LEU A 221 18.82 -24.39 -9.44
N LEU A 222 18.07 -25.06 -10.32
CA LEU A 222 18.63 -25.43 -11.61
C LEU A 222 18.73 -24.17 -12.46
N VAL A 223 19.92 -23.84 -12.95
CA VAL A 223 20.14 -22.69 -13.84
C VAL A 223 20.67 -23.11 -15.21
N GLY A 224 21.37 -24.25 -15.30
CA GLY A 224 21.55 -24.99 -16.54
C GLY A 224 20.75 -26.28 -16.48
N ASN A 225 19.69 -26.38 -17.28
CA ASN A 225 18.83 -27.56 -17.43
C ASN A 225 17.96 -27.39 -18.69
N ASP A 226 18.33 -28.08 -19.77
CA ASP A 226 18.01 -27.76 -21.18
C ASP A 226 18.41 -26.33 -21.57
N GLY A 227 17.71 -25.31 -21.06
CA GLY A 227 18.13 -23.90 -21.12
C GLY A 227 19.25 -23.57 -20.13
N LEU A 228 20.03 -22.51 -20.40
CA LEU A 228 21.04 -21.96 -19.47
C LEU A 228 20.73 -20.49 -19.17
N ARG A 229 20.30 -20.24 -17.92
CA ARG A 229 19.68 -18.99 -17.47
C ARG A 229 20.42 -18.31 -16.32
N PHE A 230 21.74 -18.47 -16.25
CA PHE A 230 22.60 -17.72 -15.35
C PHE A 230 23.87 -17.28 -16.08
N MET A 231 24.19 -15.99 -16.01
CA MET A 231 25.30 -15.38 -16.75
C MET A 231 26.24 -14.65 -15.77
N LEU A 232 27.53 -15.00 -15.82
CA LEU A 232 28.57 -14.30 -15.05
C LEU A 232 28.96 -12.99 -15.73
N ASP A 233 29.56 -12.07 -14.96
CA ASP A 233 30.05 -10.80 -15.50
C ASP A 233 31.25 -11.03 -16.42
N ASP A 234 32.11 -12.02 -16.11
CA ASP A 234 33.09 -12.59 -17.03
C ASP A 234 32.75 -14.05 -17.42
N MET A 235 32.30 -14.24 -18.66
CA MET A 235 32.05 -15.55 -19.27
C MET A 235 33.18 -16.01 -20.19
N SER A 236 34.38 -15.44 -20.11
CA SER A 236 35.52 -15.89 -20.93
C SER A 236 35.91 -17.33 -20.60
N ILE A 237 35.92 -18.20 -21.62
CA ILE A 237 36.24 -19.63 -21.47
C ILE A 237 37.56 -19.92 -22.19
N THR A 238 38.54 -20.50 -21.48
CA THR A 238 39.80 -20.96 -22.08
C THR A 238 39.75 -22.47 -22.26
N ALA A 239 39.61 -22.92 -23.52
CA ALA A 239 39.53 -24.33 -23.90
C ALA A 239 40.02 -24.52 -25.34
N ASN A 240 40.41 -25.75 -25.70
CA ASN A 240 40.79 -26.12 -27.07
C ASN A 240 41.97 -25.30 -27.64
N GLY A 241 42.90 -24.89 -26.76
CA GLY A 241 44.08 -24.09 -27.14
C GLY A 241 43.80 -22.60 -27.43
N LYS A 242 42.60 -22.11 -27.11
CA LYS A 242 42.19 -20.70 -27.31
C LYS A 242 41.32 -20.20 -26.15
N THR A 243 41.08 -18.89 -26.12
CA THR A 243 40.08 -18.27 -25.24
C THR A 243 38.93 -17.75 -26.10
N TYR A 244 37.70 -18.10 -25.74
CA TYR A 244 36.48 -17.51 -26.29
C TYR A 244 36.15 -16.26 -25.46
N ALA A 245 35.90 -15.12 -26.11
CA ALA A 245 35.69 -13.85 -25.41
C ALA A 245 34.36 -13.86 -24.63
N SER A 246 34.33 -13.15 -23.50
CA SER A 246 33.16 -13.08 -22.61
C SER A 246 31.86 -12.78 -23.37
N ASP A 247 31.86 -11.73 -24.19
CA ASP A 247 30.66 -11.30 -24.92
C ASP A 247 30.24 -12.26 -26.04
N ASP A 248 31.19 -13.00 -26.64
CA ASP A 248 30.86 -14.05 -27.61
C ASP A 248 30.18 -15.22 -26.90
N VAL A 249 30.69 -15.63 -25.74
CA VAL A 249 30.10 -16.71 -24.91
C VAL A 249 28.72 -16.28 -24.38
N LYS A 250 28.57 -15.04 -23.90
CA LYS A 250 27.27 -14.47 -23.49
C LYS A 250 26.25 -14.52 -24.62
N ARG A 251 26.57 -13.96 -25.79
CA ARG A 251 25.69 -13.96 -26.97
C ARG A 251 25.34 -15.38 -27.43
N ALA A 252 26.31 -16.29 -27.40
CA ALA A 252 26.11 -17.68 -27.78
C ALA A 252 25.17 -18.43 -26.81
N ILE A 253 25.30 -18.22 -25.50
CA ILE A 253 24.43 -18.81 -24.48
C ILE A 253 23.04 -18.20 -24.49
N GLU A 254 22.92 -16.86 -24.55
CA GLU A 254 21.62 -16.17 -24.59
C GLU A 254 20.79 -16.64 -25.79
N LYS A 255 21.41 -16.67 -26.98
CA LYS A 255 20.81 -17.23 -28.20
C LYS A 255 20.50 -18.72 -28.01
N GLY A 256 21.44 -19.52 -27.52
CA GLY A 256 21.23 -20.96 -27.35
C GLY A 256 20.08 -21.33 -26.41
N THR A 257 19.86 -20.52 -25.37
CA THR A 257 18.71 -20.61 -24.46
C THR A 257 17.41 -20.16 -25.13
N ASN A 258 17.44 -19.12 -25.97
CA ASN A 258 16.28 -18.69 -26.75
C ASN A 258 15.89 -19.71 -27.84
N ASP A 259 16.87 -20.38 -28.44
CA ASP A 259 16.69 -21.46 -29.43
C ASP A 259 16.06 -22.72 -28.80
N TYR A 260 16.25 -22.95 -27.50
CA TYR A 260 15.49 -23.93 -26.71
C TYR A 260 14.09 -23.40 -26.36
N TYR A 261 14.04 -22.27 -25.63
CA TYR A 261 12.80 -21.57 -25.29
C TYR A 261 13.08 -20.10 -24.93
N ASN A 262 12.73 -19.21 -25.85
CA ASN A 262 12.66 -17.77 -25.64
C ASN A 262 11.47 -17.43 -24.72
N ASP A 263 11.73 -17.33 -23.42
CA ASP A 263 10.71 -17.06 -22.40
C ASP A 263 10.40 -15.55 -22.36
N PRO A 264 9.16 -15.11 -22.65
CA PRO A 264 8.82 -13.68 -22.66
C PRO A 264 8.91 -13.01 -21.28
N ASN A 265 9.16 -13.77 -20.21
CA ASN A 265 9.40 -13.25 -18.87
C ASN A 265 10.87 -12.85 -18.62
N GLY A 266 11.82 -13.32 -19.44
CA GLY A 266 13.26 -13.04 -19.31
C GLY A 266 14.15 -14.17 -19.86
N ASN A 267 15.44 -13.89 -20.10
CA ASN A 267 16.39 -14.92 -20.55
C ASN A 267 17.15 -15.56 -19.38
N HIS A 268 17.95 -14.78 -18.64
CA HIS A 268 18.87 -15.25 -17.60
C HIS A 268 18.94 -14.29 -16.39
N LEU A 269 19.39 -14.82 -15.25
CA LEU A 269 19.84 -14.04 -14.09
C LEU A 269 21.30 -13.56 -14.29
N THR A 270 21.63 -12.39 -13.77
CA THR A 270 23.00 -11.84 -13.77
C THR A 270 23.80 -12.26 -12.52
N GLU A 271 25.13 -12.09 -12.56
CA GLU A 271 26.00 -12.37 -11.41
C GLU A 271 25.62 -11.55 -10.16
N SER A 272 25.25 -10.29 -10.37
CA SER A 272 24.73 -9.41 -9.32
C SER A 272 23.42 -9.94 -8.72
N GLN A 273 22.45 -10.33 -9.54
CA GLN A 273 21.17 -10.89 -9.08
C GLN A 273 21.33 -12.22 -8.33
N MET A 274 22.21 -13.11 -8.82
CA MET A 274 22.50 -14.37 -8.12
C MET A 274 23.22 -14.13 -6.79
N THR A 275 24.12 -13.14 -6.72
CA THR A 275 24.85 -12.81 -5.50
C THR A 275 23.91 -12.21 -4.43
N ASP A 276 23.03 -11.30 -4.83
CA ASP A 276 21.93 -10.78 -3.98
C ASP A 276 21.00 -11.92 -3.51
N LEU A 277 20.58 -12.81 -4.40
CA LEU A 277 19.71 -13.95 -4.05
C LEU A 277 20.36 -14.91 -3.04
N ILE A 278 21.66 -15.22 -3.20
CA ILE A 278 22.40 -16.07 -2.24
C ILE A 278 22.52 -15.37 -0.88
N ASN A 279 22.81 -14.07 -0.85
CA ASN A 279 22.88 -13.31 0.41
C ASN A 279 21.50 -13.27 1.10
N TYR A 280 20.43 -13.00 0.35
CA TYR A 280 19.05 -12.98 0.86
C TYR A 280 18.62 -14.33 1.45
N ALA A 281 18.99 -15.44 0.79
CA ALA A 281 18.80 -16.78 1.32
C ALA A 281 19.57 -16.99 2.63
N LYS A 282 20.87 -16.68 2.62
CA LYS A 282 21.78 -16.85 3.77
C LYS A 282 21.32 -16.06 4.99
N ASP A 283 20.84 -14.83 4.82
CA ASP A 283 20.39 -13.97 5.93
C ASP A 283 19.11 -14.50 6.59
N LYS A 284 18.32 -15.33 5.88
CA LYS A 284 17.19 -16.11 6.44
C LYS A 284 17.61 -17.47 6.98
N GLY A 285 18.85 -17.91 6.77
CA GLY A 285 19.35 -19.24 7.13
C GLY A 285 19.07 -20.33 6.08
N ILE A 286 18.81 -19.94 4.84
CA ILE A 286 18.57 -20.84 3.70
C ILE A 286 19.84 -20.92 2.83
N GLY A 287 20.31 -22.13 2.54
CA GLY A 287 21.38 -22.39 1.57
C GLY A 287 20.87 -22.33 0.13
N LEU A 288 21.76 -22.10 -0.83
CA LEU A 288 21.47 -22.23 -2.26
C LEU A 288 22.36 -23.32 -2.88
N ILE A 289 21.76 -24.20 -3.66
CA ILE A 289 22.44 -25.32 -4.35
C ILE A 289 22.18 -25.18 -5.86
N PRO A 290 23.15 -24.70 -6.67
CA PRO A 290 22.98 -24.57 -8.11
C PRO A 290 23.01 -25.94 -8.81
N THR A 291 22.31 -26.05 -9.95
CA THR A 291 22.60 -27.07 -10.98
C THR A 291 23.02 -26.41 -12.29
N VAL A 292 24.11 -26.90 -12.88
CA VAL A 292 24.42 -26.70 -14.31
C VAL A 292 24.60 -28.08 -14.93
N ASN A 293 23.54 -28.56 -15.60
CA ASN A 293 23.43 -29.94 -16.04
C ASN A 293 24.35 -30.23 -17.25
N SER A 294 24.91 -31.44 -17.24
CA SER A 294 25.71 -32.05 -18.29
C SER A 294 25.93 -33.53 -17.92
N PRO A 295 26.32 -34.44 -18.84
CA PRO A 295 26.40 -34.27 -20.29
C PRO A 295 25.05 -34.34 -21.01
N GLY A 296 23.97 -34.70 -20.30
CA GLY A 296 22.58 -34.54 -20.76
C GLY A 296 22.05 -33.13 -20.47
N HIS A 297 20.79 -32.89 -20.82
CA HIS A 297 20.03 -31.68 -20.47
C HIS A 297 20.79 -30.35 -20.63
N MET A 298 21.46 -30.17 -21.78
CA MET A 298 22.33 -29.02 -22.05
C MET A 298 22.13 -28.43 -23.46
N ASP A 299 20.89 -28.42 -23.97
CA ASP A 299 20.48 -27.85 -25.28
C ASP A 299 21.14 -26.47 -25.54
N ALA A 300 21.05 -25.55 -24.58
CA ALA A 300 21.58 -24.19 -24.71
C ALA A 300 23.11 -24.14 -24.80
N ILE A 301 23.83 -24.98 -24.05
CA ILE A 301 25.30 -25.06 -24.11
C ILE A 301 25.72 -25.67 -25.44
N LEU A 302 24.97 -26.66 -25.93
CA LEU A 302 25.20 -27.28 -27.24
C LEU A 302 24.94 -26.30 -28.39
N ASN A 303 23.91 -25.47 -28.29
CA ASN A 303 23.67 -24.35 -29.20
C ASN A 303 24.81 -23.32 -29.13
N ALA A 304 25.20 -22.88 -27.93
CA ALA A 304 26.29 -21.93 -27.74
C ALA A 304 27.62 -22.44 -28.35
N MET A 305 27.95 -23.72 -28.15
CA MET A 305 29.13 -24.34 -28.75
C MET A 305 29.13 -24.29 -30.28
N LYS A 306 27.97 -24.50 -30.93
CA LYS A 306 27.83 -24.38 -32.40
C LYS A 306 28.06 -22.93 -32.87
N GLU A 307 27.50 -21.95 -32.17
CA GLU A 307 27.71 -20.51 -32.46
C GLU A 307 29.17 -20.08 -32.28
N LEU A 308 29.87 -20.63 -31.27
CA LEU A 308 31.30 -20.44 -31.02
C LEU A 308 32.21 -21.24 -31.97
N GLY A 309 31.64 -21.91 -32.98
CA GLY A 309 32.36 -22.65 -34.03
C GLY A 309 32.94 -23.99 -33.59
N ILE A 310 32.51 -24.56 -32.45
CA ILE A 310 32.80 -25.95 -32.10
C ILE A 310 31.89 -26.84 -32.96
N GLN A 311 32.50 -27.64 -33.83
CA GLN A 311 31.77 -28.50 -34.76
C GLN A 311 31.21 -29.73 -34.06
N ASN A 312 30.02 -30.16 -34.50
CA ASN A 312 29.35 -31.40 -34.11
C ASN A 312 29.39 -31.75 -32.59
N PRO A 313 29.03 -30.84 -31.67
CA PRO A 313 29.09 -31.14 -30.23
C PRO A 313 27.96 -32.08 -29.76
N ASN A 314 26.98 -32.40 -30.62
CA ASN A 314 25.80 -33.18 -30.29
C ASN A 314 26.00 -34.69 -30.49
N PHE A 315 25.74 -35.49 -29.44
CA PHE A 315 25.68 -36.95 -29.54
C PHE A 315 24.66 -37.39 -30.59
N SER A 316 24.93 -38.50 -31.29
CA SER A 316 24.04 -39.01 -32.35
C SER A 316 23.95 -40.55 -32.33
N TYR A 317 22.72 -41.07 -32.23
CA TYR A 317 22.43 -42.50 -32.17
C TYR A 317 21.80 -42.97 -33.49
N PHE A 318 22.52 -43.81 -34.26
CA PHE A 318 22.11 -44.29 -35.59
C PHE A 318 21.52 -43.20 -36.52
N GLY A 319 22.11 -42.00 -36.50
CA GLY A 319 21.70 -40.84 -37.30
C GLY A 319 20.66 -39.93 -36.63
N LYS A 320 19.99 -40.36 -35.55
CA LYS A 320 19.17 -39.47 -34.71
C LYS A 320 20.08 -38.69 -33.77
N LYS A 321 20.26 -37.40 -34.07
CA LYS A 321 21.03 -36.45 -33.25
C LYS A 321 20.23 -36.06 -32.00
N SER A 322 20.88 -36.05 -30.84
CA SER A 322 20.35 -35.46 -29.61
C SER A 322 20.44 -33.94 -29.69
N ALA A 323 19.38 -33.24 -29.35
CA ALA A 323 19.44 -31.81 -29.07
C ALA A 323 20.19 -31.56 -27.75
N ARG A 324 19.89 -32.41 -26.75
CA ARG A 324 20.19 -32.23 -25.32
C ARG A 324 21.58 -32.66 -24.87
N THR A 325 22.23 -33.57 -25.60
CA THR A 325 23.36 -34.35 -25.06
C THR A 325 24.67 -34.11 -25.80
N VAL A 326 25.75 -33.85 -25.07
CA VAL A 326 27.09 -33.70 -25.65
C VAL A 326 27.68 -35.05 -26.07
N ASP A 327 28.32 -35.07 -27.24
CA ASP A 327 29.10 -36.23 -27.67
C ASP A 327 30.38 -36.35 -26.83
N LEU A 328 30.50 -37.44 -26.07
CA LEU A 328 31.66 -37.71 -25.21
C LEU A 328 32.93 -38.07 -26.00
N ASP A 329 32.80 -38.36 -27.30
CA ASP A 329 33.93 -38.54 -28.22
C ASP A 329 34.44 -37.20 -28.80
N ASN A 330 33.65 -36.13 -28.69
CA ASN A 330 34.04 -34.79 -29.14
C ASN A 330 34.87 -34.08 -28.05
N GLU A 331 36.19 -34.32 -28.05
CA GLU A 331 37.13 -33.70 -27.10
C GLU A 331 36.98 -32.17 -27.01
N GLN A 332 36.68 -31.49 -28.12
CA GLN A 332 36.55 -30.04 -28.15
C GLN A 332 35.27 -29.55 -27.44
N ALA A 333 34.18 -30.28 -27.57
CA ALA A 333 32.93 -29.99 -26.87
C ALA A 333 33.02 -30.36 -25.39
N VAL A 334 33.61 -31.52 -25.08
CA VAL A 334 33.86 -31.98 -23.70
C VAL A 334 34.76 -31.01 -22.94
N ALA A 335 35.85 -30.53 -23.55
CA ALA A 335 36.77 -29.59 -22.90
C ALA A 335 36.15 -28.19 -22.71
N PHE A 336 35.38 -27.68 -23.67
CA PHE A 336 34.63 -26.43 -23.47
C PHE A 336 33.61 -26.56 -22.34
N THR A 337 32.84 -27.66 -22.31
CA THR A 337 31.82 -27.89 -21.27
C THR A 337 32.46 -28.00 -19.88
N LYS A 338 33.57 -28.75 -19.75
CA LYS A 338 34.32 -28.84 -18.49
C LYS A 338 34.83 -27.48 -18.00
N ALA A 339 35.35 -26.64 -18.90
CA ALA A 339 35.80 -25.29 -18.57
C ALA A 339 34.65 -24.34 -18.21
N LEU A 340 33.45 -24.52 -18.78
CA LEU A 340 32.24 -23.78 -18.41
C LEU A 340 31.74 -24.17 -17.00
N ILE A 341 31.71 -25.47 -16.68
CA ILE A 341 31.38 -25.94 -15.32
C ILE A 341 32.42 -25.43 -14.30
N ASP A 342 33.71 -25.43 -14.64
CA ASP A 342 34.78 -24.88 -13.80
C ASP A 342 34.58 -23.38 -13.52
N LYS A 343 34.21 -22.59 -14.55
CA LYS A 343 33.90 -21.16 -14.42
C LYS A 343 32.74 -20.90 -13.45
N TYR A 344 31.64 -21.65 -13.55
CA TYR A 344 30.52 -21.52 -12.61
C TYR A 344 30.89 -22.01 -11.20
N ALA A 345 31.59 -23.14 -11.07
CA ALA A 345 32.02 -23.67 -9.78
C ALA A 345 32.93 -22.68 -9.03
N ALA A 346 33.80 -21.94 -9.75
CA ALA A 346 34.61 -20.87 -9.19
C ALA A 346 33.78 -19.70 -8.63
N TYR A 347 32.69 -19.31 -9.31
CA TYR A 347 31.77 -18.26 -8.81
C TYR A 347 31.01 -18.68 -7.54
N PHE A 348 30.50 -19.92 -7.53
CA PHE A 348 29.71 -20.45 -6.42
C PHE A 348 30.56 -20.89 -5.21
N ALA A 349 31.89 -20.98 -5.37
CA ALA A 349 32.86 -21.25 -4.31
C ALA A 349 32.67 -20.29 -3.13
N LYS A 350 32.73 -20.81 -1.89
CA LYS A 350 32.50 -20.09 -0.62
C LYS A 350 31.11 -19.45 -0.43
N LYS A 351 30.34 -19.23 -1.50
CA LYS A 351 28.93 -18.78 -1.47
C LYS A 351 27.94 -19.92 -1.20
N THR A 352 28.29 -21.15 -1.58
CA THR A 352 27.44 -22.35 -1.49
C THR A 352 28.19 -23.55 -0.91
N GLU A 353 27.49 -24.62 -0.55
CA GLU A 353 28.10 -25.87 -0.03
C GLU A 353 28.22 -27.00 -1.06
N ILE A 354 27.26 -27.08 -1.98
CA ILE A 354 27.00 -28.19 -2.89
C ILE A 354 26.80 -27.61 -4.28
N PHE A 355 27.32 -28.26 -5.31
CA PHE A 355 27.06 -27.93 -6.71
C PHE A 355 26.59 -29.21 -7.42
N ASN A 356 25.40 -29.16 -8.02
CA ASN A 356 24.85 -30.27 -8.78
C ASN A 356 25.34 -30.23 -10.23
N ILE A 357 25.98 -31.30 -10.68
CA ILE A 357 26.48 -31.47 -12.05
C ILE A 357 25.48 -32.21 -12.96
N GLY A 358 24.33 -32.63 -12.42
CA GLY A 358 23.27 -33.31 -13.17
C GLY A 358 23.55 -34.78 -13.39
N LEU A 359 24.13 -35.13 -14.55
CA LEU A 359 24.40 -36.49 -15.01
C LEU A 359 23.16 -37.38 -15.32
N ASP A 360 21.96 -36.82 -15.38
CA ASP A 360 20.68 -37.51 -15.66
C ASP A 360 20.40 -37.72 -17.16
N GLU A 361 19.58 -38.74 -17.45
CA GLU A 361 18.84 -38.97 -18.70
C GLU A 361 19.64 -38.80 -20.02
N TYR A 362 20.89 -39.29 -20.07
CA TYR A 362 21.77 -39.21 -21.24
C TYR A 362 21.06 -39.57 -22.54
N ALA A 363 21.03 -38.65 -23.51
CA ALA A 363 20.44 -38.84 -24.83
C ALA A 363 19.00 -39.39 -24.83
N ASN A 364 18.19 -39.07 -23.81
CA ASN A 364 16.78 -39.51 -23.69
C ASN A 364 15.98 -39.29 -25.00
N ASP A 365 16.15 -38.12 -25.60
CA ASP A 365 15.54 -37.69 -26.86
C ASP A 365 15.99 -38.52 -28.07
N ALA A 366 17.28 -38.83 -28.19
CA ALA A 366 17.84 -39.59 -29.31
C ALA A 366 17.70 -41.12 -29.16
N THR A 367 17.50 -41.62 -27.94
CA THR A 367 17.55 -43.06 -27.61
C THR A 367 16.24 -43.65 -27.09
N ASP A 368 15.17 -42.86 -27.00
CA ASP A 368 13.87 -43.27 -26.43
C ASP A 368 14.00 -43.69 -24.95
N ALA A 369 14.70 -42.85 -24.17
CA ALA A 369 15.09 -43.10 -22.78
C ALA A 369 15.82 -44.44 -22.57
N LYS A 370 16.85 -44.72 -23.41
CA LYS A 370 17.73 -45.91 -23.31
C LYS A 370 19.23 -45.58 -23.32
N GLY A 371 19.63 -44.32 -23.19
CA GLY A 371 21.01 -43.89 -23.43
C GLY A 371 22.06 -44.56 -22.55
N TRP A 372 21.76 -44.86 -21.29
CA TRP A 372 22.68 -45.64 -20.44
C TRP A 372 22.92 -47.06 -20.97
N SER A 373 21.86 -47.71 -21.46
CA SER A 373 21.97 -49.02 -22.14
C SER A 373 22.81 -48.90 -23.41
N VAL A 374 22.59 -47.85 -24.21
CA VAL A 374 23.35 -47.57 -25.45
C VAL A 374 24.83 -47.34 -25.15
N LEU A 375 25.18 -46.57 -24.11
CA LEU A 375 26.56 -46.30 -23.71
C LEU A 375 27.28 -47.56 -23.17
N GLN A 376 26.54 -48.50 -22.57
CA GLN A 376 27.09 -49.79 -22.14
C GLN A 376 27.16 -50.84 -23.26
N ALA A 377 26.32 -50.71 -24.29
CA ALA A 377 26.02 -51.79 -25.24
C ALA A 377 27.25 -52.33 -26.00
N ASP A 378 28.19 -51.50 -26.45
CA ASP A 378 29.38 -51.97 -27.20
C ASP A 378 30.23 -53.01 -26.44
N LYS A 379 30.22 -53.00 -25.10
CA LYS A 379 30.93 -54.00 -24.29
C LYS A 379 30.29 -55.39 -24.36
N TYR A 380 28.96 -55.45 -24.54
CA TYR A 380 28.16 -56.68 -24.50
C TYR A 380 27.69 -57.13 -25.88
N TYR A 381 27.58 -56.18 -26.82
CA TYR A 381 27.17 -56.32 -28.20
C TYR A 381 28.18 -55.57 -29.10
N PRO A 382 29.47 -55.97 -29.08
CA PRO A 382 30.50 -55.31 -29.88
C PRO A 382 30.21 -55.42 -31.38
N ASN A 383 30.72 -54.46 -32.14
CA ASN A 383 30.58 -54.37 -33.61
C ASN A 383 29.16 -54.08 -34.16
N GLU A 384 28.12 -54.00 -33.32
CA GLU A 384 26.75 -53.61 -33.72
C GLU A 384 26.57 -52.09 -33.95
N GLY A 385 27.63 -51.28 -33.82
CA GLY A 385 27.60 -49.83 -34.08
C GLY A 385 27.27 -48.95 -32.87
N TYR A 386 27.26 -49.51 -31.66
CA TYR A 386 27.11 -48.75 -30.41
C TYR A 386 28.36 -47.88 -30.09
N PRO A 387 28.24 -46.84 -29.23
CA PRO A 387 29.36 -45.97 -28.87
C PRO A 387 30.50 -46.70 -28.15
N VAL A 388 31.64 -46.82 -28.83
CA VAL A 388 32.80 -47.58 -28.32
C VAL A 388 33.33 -46.94 -27.03
N LYS A 389 33.37 -47.73 -25.95
CA LYS A 389 33.69 -47.28 -24.58
C LYS A 389 32.77 -46.17 -24.03
N GLY A 390 31.56 -45.97 -24.56
CA GLY A 390 30.68 -44.85 -24.20
C GLY A 390 30.49 -44.65 -22.69
N TYR A 391 30.15 -45.70 -21.95
CA TYR A 391 29.93 -45.61 -20.50
C TYR A 391 31.23 -45.50 -19.67
N GLU A 392 32.36 -45.99 -20.20
CA GLU A 392 33.69 -45.76 -19.59
C GLU A 392 34.09 -44.27 -19.71
N LYS A 393 33.84 -43.64 -20.87
CA LYS A 393 34.01 -42.21 -21.09
C LYS A 393 33.07 -41.38 -20.21
N PHE A 394 31.83 -41.83 -20.00
CA PHE A 394 30.89 -41.19 -19.07
C PHE A 394 31.39 -41.21 -17.61
N ILE A 395 31.86 -42.35 -17.11
CA ILE A 395 32.47 -42.44 -15.77
C ILE A 395 33.67 -41.48 -15.65
N ALA A 396 34.53 -41.44 -16.67
CA ALA A 396 35.65 -40.50 -16.70
C ALA A 396 35.21 -39.03 -16.72
N TYR A 397 34.13 -38.70 -17.45
CA TYR A 397 33.54 -37.36 -17.51
C TYR A 397 32.96 -36.94 -16.14
N ALA A 398 32.13 -37.77 -15.53
CA ALA A 398 31.52 -37.55 -14.23
C ALA A 398 32.57 -37.34 -13.12
N ASN A 399 33.61 -38.19 -13.10
CA ASN A 399 34.71 -38.07 -12.14
C ASN A 399 35.55 -36.79 -12.36
N ASP A 400 35.72 -36.34 -13.60
CA ASP A 400 36.39 -35.08 -13.89
C ASP A 400 35.59 -33.86 -13.42
N LEU A 401 34.27 -33.87 -13.58
CA LEU A 401 33.41 -32.81 -13.03
C LEU A 401 33.41 -32.83 -11.50
N ALA A 402 33.35 -34.01 -10.87
CA ALA A 402 33.49 -34.14 -9.42
C ALA A 402 34.84 -33.61 -8.91
N ARG A 403 35.93 -33.87 -9.64
CA ARG A 403 37.27 -33.31 -9.37
C ARG A 403 37.30 -31.78 -9.51
N ILE A 404 36.67 -31.23 -10.55
CA ILE A 404 36.56 -29.77 -10.77
C ILE A 404 35.81 -29.11 -9.62
N VAL A 405 34.60 -29.58 -9.30
CA VAL A 405 33.76 -29.03 -8.22
C VAL A 405 34.48 -29.10 -6.86
N LYS A 406 35.13 -30.23 -6.54
CA LYS A 406 35.93 -30.36 -5.31
C LYS A 406 37.13 -29.42 -5.25
N SER A 407 37.73 -29.05 -6.39
CA SER A 407 38.88 -28.13 -6.40
C SER A 407 38.50 -26.71 -5.93
N HIS A 408 37.24 -26.32 -6.09
CA HIS A 408 36.66 -25.08 -5.55
C HIS A 408 36.17 -25.20 -4.11
N GLY A 409 36.32 -26.38 -3.49
CA GLY A 409 35.87 -26.67 -2.13
C GLY A 409 34.36 -26.91 -1.99
N LEU A 410 33.67 -27.15 -3.11
CA LEU A 410 32.25 -27.50 -3.15
C LEU A 410 32.06 -29.02 -3.15
N LYS A 411 30.94 -29.51 -2.62
CA LYS A 411 30.56 -30.92 -2.69
C LYS A 411 29.85 -31.20 -4.01
N PRO A 412 30.30 -32.12 -4.88
CA PRO A 412 29.57 -32.47 -6.08
C PRO A 412 28.30 -33.26 -5.73
N MET A 413 27.21 -32.95 -6.41
CA MET A 413 25.97 -33.73 -6.40
C MET A 413 25.59 -34.14 -7.83
N ALA A 414 24.93 -35.27 -7.99
CA ALA A 414 24.41 -35.73 -9.27
C ALA A 414 23.16 -36.61 -9.08
N PHE A 415 22.34 -36.75 -10.10
CA PHE A 415 21.19 -37.64 -10.12
C PHE A 415 21.61 -39.11 -10.29
N ASN A 416 20.77 -40.04 -9.84
CA ASN A 416 21.17 -41.43 -9.62
C ASN A 416 21.18 -42.34 -10.85
N ASP A 417 20.47 -42.00 -11.92
CA ASP A 417 20.10 -42.98 -12.95
C ASP A 417 21.28 -43.42 -13.83
N GLY A 418 22.24 -42.53 -14.10
CA GLY A 418 23.50 -42.89 -14.76
C GLY A 418 24.53 -43.57 -13.85
N ILE A 419 24.36 -43.54 -12.52
CA ILE A 419 25.39 -43.96 -11.56
C ILE A 419 25.27 -45.46 -11.30
N TYR A 420 26.26 -46.23 -11.79
CA TYR A 420 26.25 -47.70 -11.81
C TYR A 420 24.96 -48.28 -12.46
N TYR A 421 24.49 -47.69 -13.55
CA TYR A 421 23.34 -48.21 -14.33
C TYR A 421 23.45 -49.71 -14.62
N ASN A 422 22.32 -50.42 -14.62
CA ASN A 422 22.21 -51.88 -14.65
C ASN A 422 22.92 -52.58 -13.48
N SER A 423 23.08 -51.87 -12.35
CA SER A 423 23.94 -52.23 -11.22
C SER A 423 25.40 -52.54 -11.63
N ASP A 424 25.85 -52.05 -12.80
CA ASP A 424 27.10 -52.48 -13.41
C ASP A 424 28.30 -51.66 -12.91
N THR A 425 29.17 -52.36 -12.18
CA THR A 425 30.39 -51.80 -11.58
C THR A 425 31.67 -52.32 -12.28
N SER A 426 31.53 -52.83 -13.50
CA SER A 426 32.61 -53.46 -14.29
C SER A 426 33.19 -52.57 -15.39
N PHE A 427 32.66 -51.35 -15.57
CA PHE A 427 33.22 -50.31 -16.45
C PHE A 427 34.16 -49.33 -15.74
N GLY A 428 34.13 -49.27 -14.41
CA GLY A 428 34.90 -48.32 -13.61
C GLY A 428 34.30 -48.11 -12.23
N SER A 429 34.58 -46.96 -11.63
CA SER A 429 33.95 -46.54 -10.38
C SER A 429 33.77 -45.03 -10.37
N PHE A 430 32.61 -44.60 -9.88
CA PHE A 430 32.31 -43.19 -9.67
C PHE A 430 33.02 -42.67 -8.42
N ASP A 431 33.30 -41.37 -8.40
CA ASP A 431 33.90 -40.68 -7.27
C ASP A 431 32.91 -40.66 -6.08
N LYS A 432 33.35 -41.15 -4.91
CA LYS A 432 32.49 -41.36 -3.74
C LYS A 432 32.02 -40.07 -3.09
N ASP A 433 32.73 -38.97 -3.35
CA ASP A 433 32.35 -37.66 -2.83
C ASP A 433 31.16 -37.06 -3.61
N ILE A 434 30.71 -37.70 -4.71
CA ILE A 434 29.44 -37.37 -5.38
C ILE A 434 28.28 -37.77 -4.45
N ILE A 435 27.58 -36.76 -3.94
CA ILE A 435 26.26 -36.91 -3.32
C ILE A 435 25.28 -37.34 -4.39
N VAL A 436 24.49 -38.38 -4.13
CA VAL A 436 23.46 -38.86 -5.06
C VAL A 436 22.11 -38.26 -4.70
N SER A 437 21.56 -37.46 -5.61
CA SER A 437 20.15 -37.09 -5.66
C SER A 437 19.35 -38.28 -6.20
N MET A 438 18.85 -39.10 -5.27
CA MET A 438 18.13 -40.34 -5.59
C MET A 438 16.67 -40.00 -5.93
N TRP A 439 16.39 -39.81 -7.21
CA TRP A 439 15.09 -39.39 -7.71
C TRP A 439 14.22 -40.55 -8.17
N THR A 440 14.78 -41.50 -8.93
CA THR A 440 14.01 -42.60 -9.53
C THR A 440 14.50 -43.99 -9.11
N GLY A 441 13.56 -44.93 -9.02
CA GLY A 441 13.85 -46.38 -8.95
C GLY A 441 14.06 -47.04 -10.33
N GLY A 442 13.92 -46.27 -11.41
CA GLY A 442 13.87 -46.78 -12.77
C GLY A 442 12.51 -47.35 -13.14
N TRP A 443 12.38 -47.78 -14.40
CA TRP A 443 11.16 -48.33 -14.98
C TRP A 443 11.50 -49.44 -15.97
N GLY A 444 10.51 -49.95 -16.73
CA GLY A 444 10.70 -51.05 -17.66
C GLY A 444 11.83 -50.82 -18.67
N GLY A 445 12.92 -51.58 -18.54
CA GLY A 445 14.13 -51.41 -19.36
C GLY A 445 14.86 -50.09 -19.12
N TYR A 446 14.82 -49.56 -17.90
CA TYR A 446 15.61 -48.42 -17.42
C TYR A 446 16.16 -48.74 -16.02
N ASP A 447 17.03 -49.73 -15.99
CA ASP A 447 17.38 -50.48 -14.79
C ASP A 447 18.50 -49.81 -13.98
N VAL A 448 18.19 -48.67 -13.36
CA VAL A 448 19.11 -47.92 -12.50
C VAL A 448 19.62 -48.73 -11.30
N ALA A 449 20.78 -48.37 -10.74
CA ALA A 449 21.26 -48.93 -9.48
C ALA A 449 20.27 -48.77 -8.32
N SER A 450 20.28 -49.69 -7.36
CA SER A 450 19.57 -49.53 -6.10
C SER A 450 20.26 -48.50 -5.21
N SER A 451 19.49 -47.76 -4.41
CA SER A 451 20.04 -46.85 -3.39
C SER A 451 20.88 -47.61 -2.36
N LYS A 452 20.56 -48.89 -2.13
CA LYS A 452 21.40 -49.85 -1.39
C LYS A 452 22.80 -49.98 -2.01
N LEU A 453 22.91 -50.29 -3.30
CA LEU A 453 24.21 -50.42 -3.99
C LEU A 453 25.01 -49.12 -3.92
N LEU A 454 24.35 -47.96 -4.07
CA LEU A 454 25.01 -46.66 -4.02
C LEU A 454 25.56 -46.34 -2.62
N ALA A 455 24.80 -46.65 -1.56
CA ALA A 455 25.27 -46.56 -0.19
C ALA A 455 26.42 -47.55 0.10
N GLU A 456 26.33 -48.80 -0.38
CA GLU A 456 27.41 -49.82 -0.27
C GLU A 456 28.68 -49.44 -1.04
N LYS A 457 28.57 -48.60 -2.10
CA LYS A 457 29.72 -48.00 -2.79
C LYS A 457 30.30 -46.79 -2.07
N GLY A 458 29.64 -46.30 -1.02
CA GLY A 458 30.09 -45.19 -0.16
C GLY A 458 29.57 -43.81 -0.55
N HIS A 459 28.53 -43.71 -1.39
CA HIS A 459 27.91 -42.43 -1.71
C HIS A 459 26.93 -41.98 -0.61
N GLN A 460 26.92 -40.68 -0.31
CA GLN A 460 25.88 -40.07 0.50
C GLN A 460 24.62 -39.81 -0.35
N ILE A 461 23.43 -40.04 0.22
CA ILE A 461 22.17 -39.93 -0.53
C ILE A 461 21.32 -38.75 -0.02
N LEU A 462 20.92 -37.90 -0.96
CA LEU A 462 19.79 -36.97 -0.83
C LEU A 462 18.56 -37.67 -1.43
N ASN A 463 17.46 -37.76 -0.67
CA ASN A 463 16.23 -38.35 -1.19
C ASN A 463 15.49 -37.33 -2.07
N THR A 464 15.28 -37.60 -3.35
CA THR A 464 14.66 -36.69 -4.32
C THR A 464 13.46 -37.35 -5.00
N ASN A 465 12.76 -38.22 -4.25
CA ASN A 465 11.77 -39.18 -4.72
C ASN A 465 10.75 -38.57 -5.71
N ASP A 466 10.64 -39.17 -6.90
CA ASP A 466 9.77 -38.68 -7.99
C ASP A 466 8.28 -38.65 -7.63
N ALA A 467 7.87 -39.40 -6.60
CA ALA A 467 6.54 -39.29 -5.99
C ALA A 467 6.17 -37.86 -5.57
N TRP A 468 7.13 -37.00 -5.25
CA TRP A 468 6.88 -35.61 -4.83
C TRP A 468 6.96 -34.58 -5.97
N CYS A 469 7.24 -35.02 -7.20
CA CYS A 469 7.44 -34.12 -8.34
C CYS A 469 6.15 -33.44 -8.79
N TYR A 470 6.26 -32.17 -9.16
CA TYR A 470 5.20 -31.37 -9.77
C TYR A 470 5.74 -30.63 -11.00
N VAL A 471 5.12 -30.84 -12.16
CA VAL A 471 5.46 -30.12 -13.40
C VAL A 471 4.48 -28.97 -13.62
N LEU A 472 5.01 -27.76 -13.78
CA LEU A 472 4.22 -26.54 -13.96
C LEU A 472 3.22 -26.70 -15.12
N GLY A 473 1.98 -26.26 -14.89
CA GLY A 473 0.88 -26.38 -15.85
C GLY A 473 0.07 -27.68 -15.71
N ARG A 474 0.64 -28.75 -15.14
CA ARG A 474 -0.07 -30.00 -14.82
C ARG A 474 -0.73 -29.84 -13.44
N ASN A 475 -1.80 -29.06 -13.37
CA ASN A 475 -2.31 -28.49 -12.11
C ASN A 475 -3.29 -29.38 -11.33
N ALA A 476 -3.78 -30.48 -11.92
CA ALA A 476 -4.72 -31.40 -11.29
C ALA A 476 -4.65 -32.80 -11.94
N ASP A 477 -5.33 -33.78 -11.33
CA ASP A 477 -5.45 -35.13 -11.88
C ASP A 477 -5.89 -35.15 -13.36
N GLY A 478 -5.32 -36.09 -14.12
CA GLY A 478 -5.55 -36.24 -15.56
C GLY A 478 -4.76 -35.28 -16.45
N GLN A 479 -4.12 -34.23 -15.91
CA GLN A 479 -3.33 -33.25 -16.69
C GLN A 479 -1.89 -33.72 -17.00
N GLY A 480 -1.68 -35.04 -17.13
CA GLY A 480 -0.38 -35.67 -17.34
C GLY A 480 0.31 -36.15 -16.05
N TRP A 481 1.51 -36.71 -16.22
CA TRP A 481 2.34 -37.25 -15.15
C TRP A 481 3.06 -36.15 -14.36
N TYR A 482 3.33 -36.39 -13.07
CA TYR A 482 3.80 -35.37 -12.11
C TYR A 482 2.87 -34.14 -12.07
N ASN A 483 1.55 -34.36 -12.11
CA ASN A 483 0.60 -33.29 -11.85
C ASN A 483 0.55 -32.95 -10.34
N LEU A 484 0.03 -31.77 -10.00
CA LEU A 484 0.03 -31.27 -8.61
C LEU A 484 -0.67 -32.22 -7.63
N ASP A 485 -1.80 -32.82 -8.00
CA ASP A 485 -2.53 -33.72 -7.11
C ASP A 485 -1.82 -35.08 -6.99
N GLN A 486 -1.17 -35.56 -8.06
CA GLN A 486 -0.23 -36.70 -7.98
C GLN A 486 0.92 -36.43 -7.01
N GLY A 487 1.59 -35.27 -7.12
CA GLY A 487 2.70 -34.89 -6.22
C GLY A 487 2.26 -34.74 -4.76
N LEU A 488 1.08 -34.17 -4.52
CA LEU A 488 0.49 -34.06 -3.18
C LEU A 488 0.09 -35.43 -2.60
N ASN A 489 -0.40 -36.35 -3.44
CA ASN A 489 -0.68 -37.73 -3.05
C ASN A 489 0.61 -38.52 -2.78
N GLY A 490 1.68 -38.33 -3.54
CA GLY A 490 2.98 -38.92 -3.23
C GLY A 490 3.55 -38.38 -1.92
N ILE A 491 3.50 -37.06 -1.68
CA ILE A 491 3.89 -36.44 -0.40
C ILE A 491 3.13 -37.06 0.80
N LYS A 492 1.84 -37.37 0.63
CA LYS A 492 1.00 -37.97 1.67
C LYS A 492 1.36 -39.42 2.00
N ASN A 493 1.80 -40.20 1.01
CA ASN A 493 1.99 -41.65 1.14
C ASN A 493 3.47 -42.09 1.18
N THR A 494 4.39 -41.25 0.74
CA THR A 494 5.83 -41.50 0.65
C THR A 494 6.56 -40.51 1.57
N PRO A 495 6.91 -40.89 2.82
CA PRO A 495 7.58 -40.00 3.77
C PRO A 495 9.02 -39.69 3.34
N ILE A 496 9.62 -38.65 3.91
CA ILE A 496 10.97 -38.14 3.57
C ILE A 496 12.08 -39.20 3.67
N THR A 497 11.89 -40.25 4.47
CA THR A 497 12.79 -41.40 4.63
C THR A 497 12.64 -42.49 3.57
N SER A 498 11.59 -42.47 2.76
CA SER A 498 11.32 -43.48 1.72
C SER A 498 12.13 -43.18 0.46
N VAL A 499 13.32 -43.77 0.37
CA VAL A 499 14.24 -43.62 -0.76
C VAL A 499 13.83 -44.56 -1.91
N PRO A 500 13.96 -44.16 -3.19
CA PRO A 500 13.73 -45.06 -4.32
C PRO A 500 14.63 -46.33 -4.28
N LYS A 501 14.05 -47.48 -4.65
CA LYS A 501 14.76 -48.76 -4.91
C LYS A 501 15.76 -49.19 -3.81
N THR A 502 15.30 -49.36 -2.57
CA THR A 502 16.15 -49.73 -1.42
C THR A 502 16.54 -51.21 -1.32
N GLU A 503 15.94 -52.10 -2.13
CA GLU A 503 16.01 -53.57 -1.94
C GLU A 503 15.57 -54.05 -0.53
N GLY A 504 14.84 -53.22 0.22
CA GLY A 504 14.44 -53.51 1.61
C GLY A 504 15.49 -53.18 2.67
N ALA A 505 16.59 -52.50 2.31
CA ALA A 505 17.57 -51.99 3.27
C ALA A 505 17.20 -50.60 3.81
N ASP A 506 17.61 -50.30 5.04
CA ASP A 506 17.55 -48.95 5.61
C ASP A 506 18.64 -48.08 4.99
N ILE A 507 18.24 -47.04 4.25
CA ILE A 507 19.16 -46.17 3.51
C ILE A 507 19.43 -44.87 4.31
N PRO A 508 20.69 -44.55 4.66
CA PRO A 508 21.01 -43.30 5.33
C PRO A 508 20.85 -42.11 4.38
N ILE A 509 20.09 -41.10 4.81
CA ILE A 509 19.87 -39.87 4.03
C ILE A 509 20.43 -38.63 4.72
N ILE A 510 21.03 -37.73 3.93
CA ILE A 510 21.44 -36.39 4.37
C ILE A 510 20.25 -35.41 4.44
N GLY A 511 19.14 -35.74 3.76
CA GLY A 511 18.00 -34.86 3.60
C GLY A 511 16.98 -35.37 2.59
N GLY A 512 15.96 -34.56 2.35
CA GLY A 512 14.94 -34.79 1.32
C GLY A 512 14.66 -33.53 0.51
N MET A 513 14.36 -33.72 -0.78
CA MET A 513 14.15 -32.66 -1.76
C MET A 513 12.86 -32.87 -2.55
N VAL A 514 11.92 -31.91 -2.42
CA VAL A 514 10.70 -31.84 -3.25
C VAL A 514 10.98 -30.97 -4.48
N ALA A 515 10.52 -31.38 -5.67
CA ALA A 515 10.94 -30.75 -6.91
C ALA A 515 9.77 -30.25 -7.78
N ALA A 516 9.89 -28.99 -8.23
CA ALA A 516 9.01 -28.36 -9.19
C ALA A 516 9.75 -28.13 -10.52
N TRP A 517 9.22 -28.72 -11.58
CA TRP A 517 9.85 -28.85 -12.90
C TRP A 517 9.10 -28.07 -13.97
N ALA A 518 9.78 -27.71 -15.06
CA ALA A 518 9.23 -26.90 -16.13
C ALA A 518 9.41 -27.53 -17.52
N ASP A 519 9.10 -28.84 -17.67
CA ASP A 519 9.08 -29.60 -18.93
C ASP A 519 8.40 -28.86 -20.09
N THR A 520 7.41 -28.02 -19.76
CA THR A 520 6.69 -27.14 -20.66
C THR A 520 6.86 -25.71 -20.12
N PRO A 521 7.98 -25.01 -20.44
CA PRO A 521 8.35 -23.76 -19.77
C PRO A 521 7.48 -22.56 -20.18
N SER A 522 6.61 -22.73 -21.18
CA SER A 522 5.50 -21.82 -21.51
C SER A 522 4.32 -21.91 -20.54
N ALA A 523 4.29 -22.90 -19.63
CA ALA A 523 3.29 -22.98 -18.59
C ALA A 523 3.39 -21.81 -17.60
N ARG A 524 2.23 -21.32 -17.14
CA ARG A 524 2.16 -20.26 -16.13
C ARG A 524 2.66 -20.77 -14.77
N TYR A 525 3.73 -20.17 -14.25
CA TYR A 525 4.12 -20.33 -12.84
C TYR A 525 2.99 -19.83 -11.93
N SER A 526 2.66 -20.60 -10.88
CA SER A 526 1.62 -20.27 -9.91
C SER A 526 2.18 -20.43 -8.50
N PRO A 527 2.61 -19.35 -7.83
CA PRO A 527 3.21 -19.41 -6.49
C PRO A 527 2.33 -20.20 -5.51
N SER A 528 1.02 -19.96 -5.52
CA SER A 528 0.02 -20.67 -4.70
C SER A 528 0.06 -22.20 -4.84
N HIS A 529 0.41 -22.75 -6.00
CA HIS A 529 0.48 -24.19 -6.25
C HIS A 529 1.81 -24.76 -5.73
N LEU A 530 2.91 -24.07 -5.99
CA LEU A 530 4.23 -24.41 -5.44
C LEU A 530 4.20 -24.37 -3.90
N PHE A 531 3.63 -23.32 -3.30
CA PHE A 531 3.53 -23.19 -1.85
C PHE A 531 2.55 -24.20 -1.23
N LYS A 532 1.53 -24.67 -1.98
CA LYS A 532 0.70 -25.82 -1.57
C LYS A 532 1.56 -27.08 -1.48
N LEU A 533 2.34 -27.39 -2.51
CA LEU A 533 3.26 -28.53 -2.54
C LEU A 533 4.29 -28.46 -1.39
N MET A 534 5.00 -27.33 -1.26
CA MET A 534 6.03 -27.11 -0.23
C MET A 534 5.47 -27.28 1.19
N ARG A 535 4.30 -26.67 1.46
CA ARG A 535 3.63 -26.75 2.77
C ARG A 535 3.15 -28.16 3.09
N HIS A 536 2.66 -28.91 2.10
CA HIS A 536 2.26 -30.30 2.31
C HIS A 536 3.48 -31.18 2.61
N PHE A 537 4.62 -30.99 1.94
CA PHE A 537 5.84 -31.76 2.22
C PHE A 537 6.39 -31.47 3.63
N ALA A 538 6.36 -30.20 4.05
CA ALA A 538 6.71 -29.79 5.41
C ALA A 538 5.76 -30.37 6.46
N ASN A 539 4.45 -30.28 6.24
CA ASN A 539 3.44 -30.78 7.19
C ASN A 539 3.44 -32.32 7.29
N ALA A 540 3.64 -33.05 6.19
CA ALA A 540 3.69 -34.52 6.19
C ALA A 540 4.92 -35.09 6.91
N ASN A 541 5.97 -34.28 7.11
CA ASN A 541 7.24 -34.67 7.69
C ASN A 541 7.65 -33.74 8.85
N ALA A 542 6.67 -33.21 9.60
CA ALA A 542 6.82 -32.03 10.45
C ALA A 542 7.91 -32.12 11.55
N GLU A 543 8.33 -33.31 11.97
CA GLU A 543 9.46 -33.50 12.91
C GLU A 543 10.84 -33.19 12.29
N TYR A 544 10.96 -33.15 10.96
CA TYR A 544 12.20 -32.85 10.24
C TYR A 544 12.35 -31.37 9.91
N PHE A 545 11.22 -30.65 9.77
CA PHE A 545 11.18 -29.23 9.42
C PHE A 545 11.24 -28.38 10.69
N ALA A 546 11.91 -27.22 10.63
CA ALA A 546 11.94 -26.29 11.77
C ALA A 546 10.56 -25.63 12.00
N ALA A 547 10.30 -25.22 13.24
CA ALA A 547 9.17 -24.35 13.58
C ALA A 547 9.40 -22.91 13.09
N ASP A 548 8.32 -22.15 13.00
CA ASP A 548 8.34 -20.71 12.71
C ASP A 548 8.40 -19.89 14.02
N TYR A 549 9.41 -19.03 14.11
CA TYR A 549 9.65 -18.11 15.24
C TYR A 549 9.48 -16.64 14.84
N GLU A 550 9.29 -16.30 13.55
CA GLU A 550 9.18 -14.91 13.09
C GLU A 550 7.96 -14.22 13.73
N SER A 551 6.86 -14.97 13.87
CA SER A 551 5.65 -14.55 14.61
C SER A 551 5.90 -14.31 16.10
N ALA A 552 6.89 -14.99 16.71
CA ALA A 552 7.23 -14.84 18.12
C ALA A 552 8.14 -13.63 18.37
N GLU A 553 9.09 -13.37 17.48
CA GLU A 553 9.89 -12.14 17.50
C GLU A 553 9.01 -10.91 17.25
N GLN A 554 8.08 -10.98 16.30
CA GLN A 554 7.10 -9.92 16.06
C GLN A 554 6.23 -9.64 17.30
N ALA A 555 5.69 -10.68 17.96
CA ALA A 555 4.90 -10.50 19.17
C ALA A 555 5.70 -9.88 20.33
N LEU A 556 7.00 -10.13 20.42
CA LEU A 556 7.90 -9.47 21.38
C LEU A 556 8.17 -8.00 21.03
N ASN A 557 8.20 -7.64 19.74
CA ASN A 557 8.37 -6.27 19.26
C ASN A 557 7.13 -5.38 19.50
N GLU A 558 5.94 -6.00 19.58
CA GLU A 558 4.65 -5.32 19.81
C GLU A 558 4.37 -5.01 21.30
N VAL A 559 5.20 -5.49 22.23
CA VAL A 559 5.04 -5.22 23.68
C VAL A 559 5.29 -3.73 23.98
N PRO A 560 4.40 -3.05 24.74
CA PRO A 560 4.60 -1.65 25.12
C PRO A 560 5.92 -1.43 25.86
N LYS A 561 6.76 -0.53 25.33
CA LYS A 561 8.11 -0.25 25.84
C LYS A 561 8.11 0.49 27.17
N ASP A 562 7.11 1.35 27.41
CA ASP A 562 6.82 1.92 28.71
C ASP A 562 5.63 1.20 29.35
N LEU A 563 5.81 0.79 30.61
CA LEU A 563 4.81 0.09 31.41
C LEU A 563 4.50 0.80 32.73
N ASN A 564 5.07 1.99 32.98
CA ASN A 564 4.98 2.69 34.27
C ASN A 564 3.57 3.21 34.63
N ARG A 565 2.64 3.28 33.67
CA ARG A 565 1.25 3.72 33.91
C ARG A 565 0.29 2.58 34.27
N TYR A 566 0.78 1.33 34.32
CA TYR A 566 -0.02 0.14 34.62
C TYR A 566 0.23 -0.42 36.03
N THR A 567 -0.71 -1.22 36.52
CA THR A 567 -0.63 -1.94 37.79
C THR A 567 0.50 -2.97 37.79
N ALA A 568 1.22 -3.09 38.91
CA ALA A 568 2.38 -3.98 39.04
C ALA A 568 2.04 -5.45 38.74
N GLU A 569 0.83 -5.88 39.08
CA GLU A 569 0.28 -7.20 38.83
C GLU A 569 0.16 -7.50 37.32
N SER A 570 -0.35 -6.54 36.54
CA SER A 570 -0.49 -6.70 35.08
C SER A 570 0.86 -6.62 34.35
N VAL A 571 1.77 -5.76 34.82
CA VAL A 571 3.15 -5.67 34.31
C VAL A 571 3.92 -6.96 34.58
N ALA A 572 3.78 -7.56 35.76
CA ALA A 572 4.42 -8.84 36.09
C ALA A 572 3.94 -9.98 35.17
N ALA A 573 2.65 -10.01 34.83
CA ALA A 573 2.09 -11.01 33.91
C ALA A 573 2.72 -10.89 32.50
N VAL A 574 2.85 -9.68 31.96
CA VAL A 574 3.52 -9.44 30.67
C VAL A 574 4.99 -9.88 30.71
N LYS A 575 5.72 -9.58 31.81
CA LYS A 575 7.15 -9.92 31.89
C LYS A 575 7.41 -11.42 32.03
N GLU A 576 6.54 -12.18 32.70
CA GLU A 576 6.63 -13.64 32.69
C GLU A 576 6.21 -14.25 31.33
N ALA A 577 5.29 -13.63 30.59
CA ALA A 577 4.93 -14.07 29.23
C ALA A 577 6.04 -13.79 28.19
N GLU A 578 6.67 -12.60 28.22
CA GLU A 578 7.88 -12.32 27.42
C GLU A 578 8.98 -13.34 27.70
N LYS A 579 9.23 -13.60 28.98
CA LYS A 579 10.23 -14.57 29.46
C LYS A 579 9.90 -15.99 29.01
N ALA A 580 8.61 -16.37 28.95
CA ALA A 580 8.19 -17.66 28.42
C ALA A 580 8.55 -17.82 26.93
N ILE A 581 8.25 -16.83 26.08
CA ILE A 581 8.66 -16.84 24.65
C ILE A 581 10.20 -16.89 24.55
N ARG A 582 10.91 -16.03 25.29
CA ARG A 582 12.39 -15.99 25.31
C ARG A 582 13.05 -17.23 25.93
N SER A 583 12.27 -18.16 26.49
CA SER A 583 12.73 -19.44 27.05
C SER A 583 12.27 -20.67 26.26
N LEU A 584 11.64 -20.48 25.10
CA LEU A 584 11.40 -21.56 24.15
C LEU A 584 12.74 -22.13 23.67
N ASP A 585 12.81 -23.45 23.46
CA ASP A 585 13.93 -24.06 22.72
C ASP A 585 13.99 -23.45 21.32
N SER A 586 15.19 -23.14 20.81
CA SER A 586 15.39 -22.62 19.45
C SER A 586 15.43 -23.72 18.37
N ASN A 587 15.28 -24.99 18.78
CA ASN A 587 15.32 -26.18 17.92
C ASN A 587 13.98 -26.94 17.96
N LEU A 588 12.84 -26.24 18.06
CA LEU A 588 11.54 -26.87 17.91
C LEU A 588 11.30 -27.24 16.44
N SER A 589 10.71 -28.41 16.23
CA SER A 589 10.24 -28.84 14.92
C SER A 589 8.85 -28.30 14.62
N ARG A 590 8.45 -28.30 13.34
CA ARG A 590 7.13 -27.89 12.88
C ARG A 590 5.99 -28.69 13.53
N ALA A 591 6.27 -29.90 14.03
CA ALA A 591 5.34 -30.70 14.83
C ALA A 591 5.03 -30.11 16.22
N GLN A 592 5.75 -29.07 16.65
CA GLN A 592 5.66 -28.43 17.96
C GLN A 592 5.21 -26.96 17.87
N GLN A 593 4.80 -26.48 16.69
CA GLN A 593 4.42 -25.08 16.42
C GLN A 593 3.41 -24.53 17.44
N ASP A 594 2.39 -25.32 17.80
CA ASP A 594 1.39 -25.00 18.82
C ASP A 594 1.99 -24.51 20.17
N THR A 595 3.22 -24.89 20.49
CA THR A 595 3.94 -24.45 21.71
C THR A 595 4.38 -22.98 21.60
N ILE A 596 4.82 -22.56 20.42
CA ILE A 596 5.20 -21.18 20.11
C ILE A 596 3.93 -20.33 20.04
N ASP A 597 2.92 -20.82 19.31
CA ASP A 597 1.65 -20.12 19.10
C ASP A 597 0.89 -19.90 20.43
N GLN A 598 0.95 -20.87 21.36
CA GLN A 598 0.42 -20.70 22.73
C GLN A 598 1.18 -19.64 23.54
N ALA A 599 2.49 -19.55 23.40
CA ALA A 599 3.31 -18.54 24.08
C ALA A 599 3.05 -17.13 23.53
N ILE A 600 2.91 -17.00 22.21
CA ILE A 600 2.46 -15.77 21.52
C ILE A 600 1.08 -15.34 22.03
N ALA A 601 0.10 -16.26 21.99
CA ALA A 601 -1.26 -15.98 22.43
C ALA A 601 -1.30 -15.56 23.91
N LYS A 602 -0.46 -16.15 24.77
CA LYS A 602 -0.38 -15.74 26.18
C LYS A 602 0.26 -14.37 26.36
N LEU A 603 1.29 -14.01 25.60
CA LEU A 603 1.84 -12.66 25.63
C LEU A 603 0.78 -11.63 25.20
N GLN A 604 0.10 -11.86 24.07
CA GLN A 604 -0.99 -11.02 23.59
C GLN A 604 -2.13 -10.90 24.62
N GLU A 605 -2.53 -11.98 25.28
CA GLU A 605 -3.51 -11.97 26.38
C GLU A 605 -3.03 -11.07 27.54
N THR A 606 -1.78 -11.20 27.98
CA THR A 606 -1.25 -10.38 29.09
C THR A 606 -1.10 -8.90 28.73
N VAL A 607 -0.72 -8.57 27.48
CA VAL A 607 -0.63 -7.18 26.99
C VAL A 607 -2.03 -6.55 26.91
N ASN A 608 -3.04 -7.28 26.44
CA ASN A 608 -4.43 -6.80 26.44
C ASN A 608 -5.02 -6.63 27.86
N ASN A 609 -4.48 -7.33 28.86
CA ASN A 609 -4.88 -7.23 30.26
C ASN A 609 -4.10 -6.16 31.07
N LEU A 610 -3.25 -5.35 30.43
CA LEU A 610 -2.57 -4.22 31.07
C LEU A 610 -3.58 -3.20 31.61
N THR A 611 -3.60 -3.04 32.93
CA THR A 611 -4.60 -2.25 33.66
C THR A 611 -3.97 -0.97 34.18
N LEU A 612 -4.52 0.20 33.84
CA LEU A 612 -4.01 1.50 34.30
C LEU A 612 -4.09 1.67 35.83
N THR A 613 -3.21 2.50 36.39
CA THR A 613 -3.33 2.93 37.80
C THR A 613 -4.54 3.89 37.99
N PRO A 614 -5.12 4.00 39.20
CA PRO A 614 -6.28 4.88 39.44
C PRO A 614 -6.03 6.35 39.12
N GLU A 615 -4.79 6.81 39.28
CA GLU A 615 -4.34 8.16 38.92
C GLU A 615 -4.32 8.33 37.40
N ALA A 616 -3.67 7.40 36.68
CA ALA A 616 -3.62 7.42 35.22
C ALA A 616 -5.02 7.26 34.59
N GLN A 617 -5.92 6.49 35.20
CA GLN A 617 -7.31 6.37 34.75
C GLN A 617 -8.04 7.73 34.81
N LYS A 618 -7.88 8.51 35.89
CA LYS A 618 -8.49 9.85 35.99
C LYS A 618 -7.92 10.82 34.95
N GLU A 619 -6.63 10.74 34.66
CA GLU A 619 -5.99 11.51 33.59
C GLU A 619 -6.60 11.17 32.22
N GLU A 620 -6.80 9.89 31.91
CA GLU A 620 -7.43 9.47 30.65
C GLU A 620 -8.93 9.78 30.60
N GLU A 621 -9.66 9.72 31.72
CA GLU A 621 -11.07 10.14 31.79
C GLU A 621 -11.22 11.65 31.54
N ALA A 622 -10.33 12.48 32.09
CA ALA A 622 -10.31 13.92 31.84
C ALA A 622 -9.95 14.25 30.38
N LYS A 623 -8.96 13.56 29.79
CA LYS A 623 -8.65 13.68 28.35
C LYS A 623 -9.85 13.30 27.48
N ARG A 624 -10.53 12.19 27.79
CA ARG A 624 -11.72 11.73 27.06
C ARG A 624 -12.88 12.72 27.08
N GLU A 625 -13.09 13.49 28.16
CA GLU A 625 -14.07 14.59 28.12
C GLU A 625 -13.68 15.69 27.11
N VAL A 626 -12.39 16.04 27.04
CA VAL A 626 -11.88 17.03 26.08
C VAL A 626 -11.94 16.51 24.64
N GLU A 627 -11.56 15.25 24.40
CA GLU A 627 -11.64 14.58 23.09
C GLU A 627 -13.08 14.54 22.55
N LYS A 628 -14.07 14.27 23.41
CA LYS A 628 -15.50 14.31 23.04
C LYS A 628 -15.96 15.71 22.64
N LEU A 629 -15.51 16.74 23.37
CA LEU A 629 -15.80 18.13 23.03
C LEU A 629 -15.07 18.60 21.76
N ALA A 630 -13.89 18.06 21.47
CA ALA A 630 -13.10 18.35 20.27
C ALA A 630 -13.66 17.70 18.99
N LYS A 631 -14.45 16.63 19.09
CA LYS A 631 -15.18 16.08 17.94
C LYS A 631 -16.16 17.09 17.36
N ASN A 632 -16.36 17.07 16.04
CA ASN A 632 -17.29 17.92 15.33
C ASN A 632 -18.75 17.47 15.57
N LYS A 633 -19.66 18.42 15.76
CA LYS A 633 -21.12 18.22 15.86
C LYS A 633 -21.76 19.07 14.78
N VAL A 634 -22.28 18.45 13.73
CA VAL A 634 -22.65 19.17 12.50
C VAL A 634 -24.14 19.03 12.21
N ILE A 635 -24.78 20.13 11.82
CA ILE A 635 -26.12 20.13 11.22
C ILE A 635 -25.99 20.42 9.72
N SER A 636 -26.50 19.53 8.87
CA SER A 636 -26.46 19.63 7.40
C SER A 636 -27.80 20.10 6.84
N ILE A 637 -27.78 21.11 5.98
CA ILE A 637 -28.94 21.73 5.35
C ILE A 637 -28.83 21.68 3.82
N ASP A 638 -29.80 21.04 3.16
CA ASP A 638 -29.93 20.97 1.71
C ASP A 638 -30.48 22.27 1.10
N ALA A 639 -29.65 23.32 1.11
CA ALA A 639 -29.92 24.60 0.45
C ALA A 639 -29.54 24.61 -1.04
N GLY A 640 -29.26 23.45 -1.65
CA GLY A 640 -29.05 23.29 -3.08
C GLY A 640 -30.34 22.92 -3.81
N ARG A 641 -31.08 21.92 -3.31
CA ARG A 641 -32.38 21.55 -3.90
C ARG A 641 -33.42 22.65 -3.66
N LYS A 642 -33.49 23.15 -2.42
CA LYS A 642 -34.44 24.17 -1.95
C LYS A 642 -33.74 25.49 -1.64
N TYR A 643 -34.37 26.63 -1.88
CA TYR A 643 -33.82 27.93 -1.46
C TYR A 643 -34.15 28.23 0.02
N PHE A 644 -33.18 28.82 0.72
CA PHE A 644 -33.29 29.33 2.08
C PHE A 644 -32.76 30.77 2.12
N THR A 645 -33.41 31.66 2.86
CA THR A 645 -32.91 33.04 3.06
C THR A 645 -31.74 33.06 4.03
N LEU A 646 -30.92 34.12 3.96
CA LEU A 646 -29.87 34.41 4.93
C LEU A 646 -30.40 34.34 6.39
N ASP A 647 -31.58 34.90 6.66
CA ASP A 647 -32.14 34.92 8.01
C ASP A 647 -32.56 33.54 8.54
N GLN A 648 -33.03 32.63 7.67
CA GLN A 648 -33.28 31.24 8.05
C GLN A 648 -31.97 30.55 8.44
N LEU A 649 -30.92 30.74 7.64
CA LEU A 649 -29.60 30.15 7.88
C LEU A 649 -28.94 30.73 9.15
N LYS A 650 -29.09 32.04 9.41
CA LYS A 650 -28.65 32.67 10.68
C LYS A 650 -29.35 32.09 11.89
N ARG A 651 -30.67 31.84 11.85
CA ARG A 651 -31.39 31.22 12.97
C ARG A 651 -30.99 29.76 13.19
N ILE A 652 -30.68 29.01 12.13
CA ILE A 652 -30.07 27.68 12.24
C ILE A 652 -28.69 27.76 12.91
N VAL A 653 -27.85 28.74 12.55
CA VAL A 653 -26.56 29.02 13.20
C VAL A 653 -26.71 29.39 14.69
N ASP A 654 -27.68 30.24 15.04
CA ASP A 654 -27.98 30.58 16.43
C ASP A 654 -28.41 29.35 17.23
N LYS A 655 -29.32 28.53 16.67
CA LYS A 655 -29.78 27.30 17.32
C LYS A 655 -28.67 26.25 17.44
N ALA A 656 -27.81 26.13 16.43
CA ALA A 656 -26.61 25.29 16.48
C ALA A 656 -25.70 25.70 17.66
N SER A 657 -25.43 27.00 17.81
CA SER A 657 -24.60 27.54 18.90
C SER A 657 -25.26 27.38 20.29
N GLU A 658 -26.57 27.61 20.41
CA GLU A 658 -27.34 27.39 21.64
C GLU A 658 -27.34 25.91 22.08
N LEU A 659 -27.37 24.99 21.13
CA LEU A 659 -27.39 23.55 21.38
C LEU A 659 -25.99 22.94 21.55
N GLY A 660 -24.93 23.68 21.25
CA GLY A 660 -23.54 23.21 21.42
C GLY A 660 -22.98 22.42 20.23
N TYR A 661 -23.54 22.62 19.03
CA TYR A 661 -22.94 22.17 17.77
C TYR A 661 -21.59 22.90 17.53
N SER A 662 -20.79 22.41 16.58
CA SER A 662 -19.56 23.08 16.13
C SER A 662 -19.68 23.68 14.73
N ASP A 663 -20.50 23.10 13.84
CA ASP A 663 -20.55 23.51 12.43
C ASP A 663 -21.96 23.40 11.83
N VAL A 664 -22.22 24.24 10.82
CA VAL A 664 -23.31 24.06 9.86
C VAL A 664 -22.72 23.61 8.53
N HIS A 665 -23.11 22.43 8.07
CA HIS A 665 -22.86 21.98 6.69
C HIS A 665 -23.97 22.51 5.79
N LEU A 666 -23.59 23.19 4.71
CA LEU A 666 -24.51 23.92 3.85
C LEU A 666 -24.29 23.49 2.40
N LEU A 667 -25.20 22.67 1.87
CA LEU A 667 -25.16 22.32 0.46
C LEU A 667 -25.66 23.52 -0.35
N LEU A 668 -24.81 24.02 -1.24
CA LEU A 668 -25.07 25.18 -2.11
C LEU A 668 -25.19 24.76 -3.58
N GLY A 669 -24.52 23.67 -3.96
CA GLY A 669 -24.75 22.94 -5.21
C GLY A 669 -25.19 21.52 -4.87
N ASN A 670 -26.46 21.18 -5.13
CA ASN A 670 -27.04 19.86 -4.93
C ASN A 670 -28.37 19.79 -5.72
N ASP A 671 -28.34 19.14 -6.88
CA ASP A 671 -29.24 19.28 -8.03
C ASP A 671 -29.33 20.74 -8.55
N GLY A 672 -29.89 21.64 -7.73
CA GLY A 672 -29.86 23.08 -7.93
C GLY A 672 -28.52 23.69 -7.48
N LEU A 673 -28.09 24.77 -8.13
CA LEU A 673 -26.92 25.57 -7.75
C LEU A 673 -27.38 26.95 -7.27
N ARG A 674 -27.41 27.12 -5.94
CA ARG A 674 -28.04 28.25 -5.23
C ARG A 674 -27.03 29.18 -4.58
N PHE A 675 -25.84 29.31 -5.16
CA PHE A 675 -24.84 30.30 -4.75
C PHE A 675 -24.17 30.94 -5.97
N LEU A 676 -24.10 32.27 -6.00
CA LEU A 676 -23.45 33.03 -7.07
C LEU A 676 -22.41 34.00 -6.48
N LEU A 677 -21.19 33.92 -7.00
CA LEU A 677 -20.12 34.87 -6.71
C LEU A 677 -20.37 36.18 -7.47
N ASN A 678 -19.75 37.27 -6.99
CA ASN A 678 -19.80 38.57 -7.66
C ASN A 678 -19.09 38.51 -9.02
N ASP A 679 -18.00 37.73 -9.11
CA ASP A 679 -17.42 37.30 -10.37
C ASP A 679 -17.55 35.78 -10.58
N MET A 680 -18.23 35.39 -11.66
CA MET A 680 -18.39 34.03 -12.14
C MET A 680 -17.65 33.79 -13.47
N THR A 681 -16.62 34.59 -13.78
CA THR A 681 -15.84 34.42 -15.02
C THR A 681 -15.06 33.11 -14.99
N ILE A 682 -15.41 32.19 -15.91
CA ILE A 682 -14.78 30.87 -16.03
C ILE A 682 -13.85 30.85 -17.23
N THR A 683 -12.62 30.39 -17.06
CA THR A 683 -11.71 30.09 -18.18
C THR A 683 -11.49 28.58 -18.24
N ALA A 684 -11.96 27.94 -19.32
CA ALA A 684 -11.87 26.50 -19.54
C ALA A 684 -11.91 26.19 -21.04
N ASN A 685 -11.31 25.08 -21.47
CA ASN A 685 -11.32 24.63 -22.89
C ASN A 685 -10.80 25.68 -23.89
N GLY A 686 -9.79 26.47 -23.50
CA GLY A 686 -9.20 27.51 -24.34
C GLY A 686 -10.08 28.76 -24.55
N LYS A 687 -11.21 28.89 -23.84
CA LYS A 687 -12.13 30.02 -23.91
C LYS A 687 -12.47 30.56 -22.52
N THR A 688 -12.87 31.82 -22.47
CA THR A 688 -13.39 32.49 -21.26
C THR A 688 -14.88 32.77 -21.43
N TYR A 689 -15.68 32.33 -20.46
CA TYR A 689 -17.10 32.59 -20.36
C TYR A 689 -17.32 33.79 -19.45
N ALA A 690 -18.07 34.79 -19.90
CA ALA A 690 -18.25 36.03 -19.15
C ALA A 690 -19.08 35.82 -17.88
N SER A 691 -18.71 36.54 -16.81
CA SER A 691 -19.36 36.52 -15.50
C SER A 691 -20.90 36.47 -15.56
N ASP A 692 -21.50 37.36 -16.36
CA ASP A 692 -22.96 37.51 -16.40
C ASP A 692 -23.65 36.45 -17.27
N ASP A 693 -22.98 35.91 -18.29
CA ASP A 693 -23.46 34.75 -19.05
C ASP A 693 -23.47 33.50 -18.16
N VAL A 694 -22.42 33.30 -17.34
CA VAL A 694 -22.32 32.17 -16.40
C VAL A 694 -23.37 32.29 -15.29
N LYS A 695 -23.53 33.48 -14.68
CA LYS A 695 -24.62 33.74 -13.70
C LYS A 695 -25.99 33.44 -14.30
N LYS A 696 -26.26 33.95 -15.50
CA LYS A 696 -27.54 33.73 -16.21
C LYS A 696 -27.77 32.25 -16.51
N ALA A 697 -26.76 31.55 -17.01
CA ALA A 697 -26.83 30.12 -17.31
C ALA A 697 -27.13 29.28 -16.06
N ILE A 698 -26.50 29.60 -14.92
CA ILE A 698 -26.75 28.95 -13.62
C ILE A 698 -28.16 29.28 -13.09
N ILE A 699 -28.61 30.53 -13.21
CA ILE A 699 -29.99 30.92 -12.84
C ILE A 699 -31.02 30.15 -13.68
N GLU A 700 -30.82 30.05 -15.00
CA GLU A 700 -31.69 29.27 -15.88
C GLU A 700 -31.65 27.77 -15.55
N GLY A 701 -30.49 27.22 -15.21
CA GLY A 701 -30.33 25.82 -14.80
C GLY A 701 -31.00 25.49 -13.46
N THR A 702 -30.75 26.29 -12.42
CA THR A 702 -31.37 26.12 -11.09
C THR A 702 -32.88 26.25 -11.15
N LYS A 703 -33.41 27.16 -11.97
CA LYS A 703 -34.86 27.26 -12.23
C LYS A 703 -35.41 26.09 -13.06
N ALA A 704 -34.63 25.54 -14.00
CA ALA A 704 -35.02 24.36 -14.78
C ALA A 704 -35.10 23.08 -13.92
N TYR A 705 -34.27 22.96 -12.88
CA TYR A 705 -34.45 21.96 -11.83
C TYR A 705 -35.67 22.30 -10.95
N TYR A 706 -35.67 23.45 -10.28
CA TYR A 706 -36.79 23.92 -9.48
C TYR A 706 -36.72 25.44 -9.27
N ASP A 707 -37.58 26.15 -9.99
CA ASP A 707 -37.86 27.57 -9.77
C ASP A 707 -38.64 27.75 -8.45
N ASP A 708 -37.88 27.82 -7.36
CA ASP A 708 -38.39 27.97 -6.00
C ASP A 708 -38.95 29.39 -5.80
N PRO A 709 -40.25 29.55 -5.47
CA PRO A 709 -40.87 30.87 -5.32
C PRO A 709 -40.31 31.68 -4.14
N ASN A 710 -39.53 31.06 -3.24
CA ASN A 710 -38.88 31.74 -2.12
C ASN A 710 -37.58 32.46 -2.53
N GLY A 711 -36.97 32.09 -3.67
CA GLY A 711 -35.71 32.65 -4.15
C GLY A 711 -34.92 31.68 -5.04
N THR A 712 -33.91 32.16 -5.76
CA THR A 712 -33.11 31.30 -6.67
C THR A 712 -31.77 30.90 -6.07
N ALA A 713 -30.94 31.87 -5.71
CA ALA A 713 -29.58 31.66 -5.21
C ALA A 713 -29.19 32.77 -4.21
N LEU A 714 -28.34 32.43 -3.25
CA LEU A 714 -27.65 33.37 -2.37
C LEU A 714 -26.53 34.09 -3.12
N THR A 715 -26.25 35.32 -2.73
CA THR A 715 -25.14 36.14 -3.22
C THR A 715 -23.86 35.95 -2.42
N GLN A 716 -22.72 36.37 -2.99
CA GLN A 716 -21.43 36.43 -2.29
C GLN A 716 -21.48 37.27 -1.01
N ALA A 717 -22.33 38.31 -0.96
CA ALA A 717 -22.50 39.14 0.24
C ALA A 717 -23.17 38.34 1.36
N GLU A 718 -24.32 37.72 1.07
CA GLU A 718 -25.07 36.92 2.06
C GLU A 718 -24.25 35.76 2.62
N VAL A 719 -23.48 35.05 1.79
CA VAL A 719 -22.65 33.92 2.27
C VAL A 719 -21.42 34.42 3.04
N THR A 720 -20.82 35.56 2.67
CA THR A 720 -19.77 36.19 3.51
C THR A 720 -20.33 36.56 4.89
N GLU A 721 -21.50 37.22 4.92
CA GLU A 721 -22.17 37.62 6.16
C GLU A 721 -22.58 36.42 7.03
N LEU A 722 -23.02 35.31 6.41
CA LEU A 722 -23.32 34.06 7.12
C LEU A 722 -22.07 33.43 7.75
N ILE A 723 -20.93 33.43 7.06
CA ILE A 723 -19.65 32.92 7.60
C ILE A 723 -19.18 33.78 8.78
N GLU A 724 -19.24 35.10 8.65
CA GLU A 724 -18.86 36.03 9.72
C GLU A 724 -19.80 35.91 10.94
N TYR A 725 -21.11 35.78 10.69
CA TYR A 725 -22.11 35.55 11.74
C TYR A 725 -21.88 34.21 12.46
N ALA A 726 -21.66 33.12 11.73
CA ALA A 726 -21.35 31.81 12.31
C ALA A 726 -20.06 31.84 13.15
N LYS A 727 -19.00 32.48 12.63
CA LYS A 727 -17.75 32.66 13.35
C LYS A 727 -17.93 33.45 14.65
N SER A 728 -18.82 34.45 14.68
CA SER A 728 -19.16 35.21 15.91
C SER A 728 -19.89 34.39 16.99
N LYS A 729 -20.37 33.19 16.62
CA LYS A 729 -21.12 32.25 17.48
C LYS A 729 -20.31 30.98 17.80
N ASP A 730 -19.01 30.96 17.48
CA ASP A 730 -18.14 29.77 17.54
C ASP A 730 -18.62 28.60 16.67
N ILE A 731 -19.29 28.90 15.54
CA ILE A 731 -19.80 27.92 14.56
C ILE A 731 -19.00 28.02 13.25
N GLY A 732 -18.50 26.90 12.76
CA GLY A 732 -17.93 26.77 11.43
C GLY A 732 -19.01 26.63 10.35
N LEU A 733 -18.67 26.99 9.10
CA LEU A 733 -19.48 26.67 7.92
C LEU A 733 -18.72 25.66 7.06
N ILE A 734 -19.38 24.58 6.64
CA ILE A 734 -18.84 23.58 5.72
C ILE A 734 -19.67 23.61 4.42
N PRO A 735 -19.23 24.35 3.38
CA PRO A 735 -19.93 24.41 2.11
C PRO A 735 -19.87 23.08 1.35
N ALA A 736 -20.92 22.76 0.60
CA ALA A 736 -20.90 21.70 -0.41
C ALA A 736 -21.30 22.19 -1.80
N ILE A 737 -20.52 21.78 -2.81
CA ILE A 737 -20.83 21.95 -4.24
C ILE A 737 -20.68 20.58 -4.90
N ASN A 738 -21.80 19.88 -5.10
CA ASN A 738 -21.80 18.49 -5.53
C ASN A 738 -21.44 18.32 -7.02
N SER A 739 -20.64 17.29 -7.30
CA SER A 739 -20.30 16.79 -8.63
C SER A 739 -19.65 15.39 -8.50
N PRO A 740 -19.55 14.57 -9.56
CA PRO A 740 -20.15 14.74 -10.89
C PRO A 740 -21.62 14.26 -10.96
N GLY A 741 -22.18 13.79 -9.85
CA GLY A 741 -23.63 13.62 -9.65
C GLY A 741 -24.29 14.89 -9.09
N HIS A 742 -25.61 14.84 -8.85
CA HIS A 742 -26.41 15.91 -8.20
C HIS A 742 -26.10 17.34 -8.68
N MET A 743 -26.09 17.55 -9.99
CA MET A 743 -25.66 18.80 -10.63
C MET A 743 -26.55 19.24 -11.82
N ASP A 744 -27.85 18.92 -11.83
CA ASP A 744 -28.83 19.30 -12.87
C ASP A 744 -28.66 20.75 -13.37
N ALA A 745 -28.53 21.70 -12.44
CA ALA A 745 -28.37 23.11 -12.74
C ALA A 745 -27.08 23.42 -13.51
N MET A 746 -25.96 22.75 -13.18
CA MET A 746 -24.70 22.91 -13.89
C MET A 746 -24.75 22.30 -15.29
N LEU A 747 -25.45 21.16 -15.45
CA LEU A 747 -25.64 20.51 -16.75
C LEU A 747 -26.42 21.42 -17.71
N VAL A 748 -27.56 21.97 -17.26
CA VAL A 748 -28.33 22.94 -18.05
C VAL A 748 -27.53 24.24 -18.27
N ALA A 749 -26.78 24.72 -17.28
CA ALA A 749 -25.93 25.90 -17.46
C ALA A 749 -24.86 25.69 -18.54
N MET A 750 -24.22 24.52 -18.57
CA MET A 750 -23.25 24.16 -19.61
C MET A 750 -23.88 24.13 -21.01
N GLU A 751 -25.08 23.58 -21.17
CA GLU A 751 -25.82 23.63 -22.44
C GLU A 751 -26.10 25.08 -22.89
N LYS A 752 -26.48 25.97 -21.95
CA LYS A 752 -26.72 27.39 -22.21
C LYS A 752 -25.45 28.15 -22.61
N LEU A 753 -24.31 27.74 -22.08
CA LEU A 753 -22.97 28.24 -22.44
C LEU A 753 -22.39 27.54 -23.70
N GLY A 754 -23.16 26.67 -24.35
CA GLY A 754 -22.82 26.03 -25.63
C GLY A 754 -21.95 24.77 -25.54
N ILE A 755 -21.65 24.28 -24.32
CA ILE A 755 -21.03 22.97 -24.10
C ILE A 755 -22.11 21.91 -24.35
N LYS A 756 -21.87 21.00 -25.29
CA LYS A 756 -22.90 20.08 -25.79
C LYS A 756 -22.86 18.74 -25.06
N ASN A 757 -24.05 18.21 -24.77
CA ASN A 757 -24.25 16.90 -24.13
C ASN A 757 -23.37 16.71 -22.87
N PRO A 758 -23.41 17.62 -21.88
CA PRO A 758 -22.62 17.46 -20.66
C PRO A 758 -23.04 16.25 -19.81
N GLN A 759 -24.23 15.67 -20.05
CA GLN A 759 -24.84 14.64 -19.21
C GLN A 759 -24.37 13.22 -19.53
N ALA A 760 -24.22 12.39 -18.51
CA ALA A 760 -23.97 10.95 -18.64
C ALA A 760 -25.12 10.23 -19.37
N HIS A 761 -24.83 9.14 -20.06
CA HIS A 761 -25.81 8.37 -20.84
C HIS A 761 -25.63 6.87 -20.60
N PHE A 762 -26.65 6.26 -19.97
CA PHE A 762 -26.74 4.81 -19.70
C PHE A 762 -28.09 4.28 -20.20
N ASP A 763 -29.04 3.89 -19.33
CA ASP A 763 -30.40 3.47 -19.74
C ASP A 763 -31.17 4.60 -20.45
N LYS A 764 -30.75 5.83 -20.19
CA LYS A 764 -31.21 7.10 -20.77
C LYS A 764 -30.10 8.16 -20.58
N VAL A 765 -30.30 9.34 -21.16
CA VAL A 765 -29.54 10.54 -20.78
C VAL A 765 -29.92 10.94 -19.35
N SER A 766 -28.93 11.08 -18.48
CA SER A 766 -29.08 11.53 -17.09
C SER A 766 -29.55 12.98 -17.03
N LYS A 767 -30.23 13.33 -15.94
CA LYS A 767 -30.52 14.73 -15.61
C LYS A 767 -29.66 15.27 -14.47
N THR A 768 -29.08 14.39 -13.67
CA THR A 768 -28.34 14.73 -12.45
C THR A 768 -26.82 14.72 -12.63
N THR A 769 -26.31 13.96 -13.61
CA THR A 769 -24.91 13.53 -13.63
C THR A 769 -24.18 13.84 -14.93
N MET A 770 -22.92 14.26 -14.84
CA MET A 770 -22.02 14.58 -15.96
C MET A 770 -21.36 13.36 -16.60
N ASP A 771 -21.17 13.37 -17.93
CA ASP A 771 -20.37 12.35 -18.64
C ASP A 771 -18.87 12.56 -18.36
N LEU A 772 -18.26 11.58 -17.70
CA LEU A 772 -16.83 11.54 -17.38
C LEU A 772 -15.92 11.37 -18.62
N LYS A 773 -16.48 11.19 -19.82
CA LYS A 773 -15.74 11.28 -21.09
C LYS A 773 -15.84 12.65 -21.76
N ASN A 774 -16.76 13.52 -21.30
CA ASN A 774 -16.92 14.86 -21.86
C ASN A 774 -15.92 15.81 -21.20
N GLU A 775 -14.68 15.80 -21.71
CA GLU A 775 -13.60 16.70 -21.26
C GLU A 775 -14.00 18.19 -21.34
N GLU A 776 -14.86 18.60 -22.28
CA GLU A 776 -15.35 19.98 -22.34
C GLU A 776 -16.20 20.32 -21.10
N ALA A 777 -17.10 19.43 -20.71
CA ALA A 777 -17.90 19.57 -19.50
C ALA A 777 -17.04 19.47 -18.22
N MET A 778 -16.19 18.45 -18.12
CA MET A 778 -15.33 18.25 -16.93
C MET A 778 -14.40 19.43 -16.67
N ASN A 779 -13.77 19.99 -17.71
CA ASN A 779 -12.90 21.16 -17.54
C ASN A 779 -13.67 22.41 -17.10
N PHE A 780 -14.91 22.61 -17.58
CA PHE A 780 -15.75 23.70 -17.13
C PHE A 780 -16.17 23.52 -15.66
N VAL A 781 -16.58 22.32 -15.26
CA VAL A 781 -17.01 22.03 -13.88
C VAL A 781 -15.83 22.07 -12.91
N LYS A 782 -14.66 21.53 -13.27
CA LYS A 782 -13.42 21.70 -12.49
C LYS A 782 -13.10 23.18 -12.30
N ALA A 783 -13.14 24.01 -13.35
CA ALA A 783 -12.90 25.45 -13.22
C ALA A 783 -13.96 26.19 -12.38
N LEU A 784 -15.24 25.80 -12.49
CA LEU A 784 -16.35 26.35 -11.70
C LEU A 784 -16.23 26.00 -10.20
N ILE A 785 -15.95 24.73 -9.88
CA ILE A 785 -15.70 24.30 -8.49
C ILE A 785 -14.44 24.98 -7.95
N GLY A 786 -13.40 25.10 -8.76
CA GLY A 786 -12.20 25.88 -8.43
C GLY A 786 -12.53 27.31 -8.02
N LYS A 787 -13.44 28.01 -8.72
CA LYS A 787 -13.88 29.37 -8.35
C LYS A 787 -14.65 29.41 -7.02
N TYR A 788 -15.48 28.42 -6.71
CA TYR A 788 -16.10 28.33 -5.39
C TYR A 788 -15.06 28.03 -4.30
N MET A 789 -14.11 27.12 -4.52
CA MET A 789 -13.01 26.86 -3.60
C MET A 789 -12.12 28.11 -3.40
N ASP A 790 -11.81 28.88 -4.46
CA ASP A 790 -11.11 30.16 -4.38
C ASP A 790 -11.84 31.16 -3.45
N PHE A 791 -13.19 31.16 -3.45
CA PHE A 791 -13.98 31.96 -2.53
C PHE A 791 -13.93 31.43 -1.09
N PHE A 792 -14.05 30.11 -0.87
CA PHE A 792 -14.10 29.54 0.49
C PHE A 792 -12.73 29.42 1.17
N ALA A 793 -11.64 29.45 0.41
CA ALA A 793 -10.26 29.50 0.91
C ALA A 793 -10.07 30.61 1.97
N GLY A 794 -9.47 30.24 3.11
CA GLY A 794 -9.25 31.12 4.26
C GLY A 794 -10.51 31.55 5.02
N LYS A 795 -11.71 31.11 4.63
CA LYS A 795 -13.00 31.46 5.27
C LYS A 795 -13.65 30.27 5.94
N THR A 796 -13.47 29.07 5.39
CA THR A 796 -13.95 27.80 5.93
C THR A 796 -12.79 26.80 6.03
N LYS A 797 -12.90 25.78 6.90
CA LYS A 797 -11.84 24.77 7.09
C LYS A 797 -11.95 23.59 6.12
N ILE A 798 -13.18 23.19 5.79
CA ILE A 798 -13.51 21.99 5.01
C ILE A 798 -14.33 22.43 3.79
N PHE A 799 -14.17 21.73 2.66
CA PHE A 799 -15.02 21.89 1.48
C PHE A 799 -15.51 20.52 1.00
N ASN A 800 -16.83 20.34 0.90
CA ASN A 800 -17.43 19.10 0.41
C ASN A 800 -17.67 19.16 -1.10
N PHE A 801 -17.10 18.24 -1.86
CA PHE A 801 -17.33 18.12 -3.31
C PHE A 801 -18.31 16.99 -3.68
N GLY A 802 -18.86 16.28 -2.68
CA GLY A 802 -19.99 15.38 -2.82
C GLY A 802 -19.60 14.00 -3.34
N THR A 803 -19.78 13.77 -4.64
CA THR A 803 -19.55 12.50 -5.37
C THR A 803 -20.52 11.34 -5.07
N ASP A 804 -21.60 11.58 -4.35
CA ASP A 804 -22.69 10.62 -4.10
C ASP A 804 -23.55 10.29 -5.35
N GLU A 805 -24.22 9.14 -5.29
CA GLU A 805 -25.30 8.68 -6.19
C GLU A 805 -25.09 8.89 -7.71
N TYR A 806 -23.86 8.69 -8.22
CA TYR A 806 -23.51 8.87 -9.63
C TYR A 806 -24.52 8.24 -10.61
N ALA A 807 -25.13 9.04 -11.47
CA ALA A 807 -26.11 8.63 -12.48
C ALA A 807 -27.26 7.77 -11.93
N ASN A 808 -27.64 7.92 -10.66
CA ASN A 808 -28.75 7.24 -10.01
C ASN A 808 -30.04 7.23 -10.87
N ASP A 809 -30.38 8.38 -11.45
CA ASP A 809 -31.58 8.57 -12.26
C ASP A 809 -31.55 7.74 -13.56
N ALA A 810 -30.37 7.52 -14.14
CA ALA A 810 -30.14 6.90 -15.44
C ALA A 810 -29.62 5.44 -15.37
N THR A 811 -29.51 4.89 -14.17
CA THR A 811 -28.99 3.52 -13.91
C THR A 811 -29.86 2.73 -12.93
N SER A 812 -31.04 3.26 -12.55
CA SER A 812 -31.89 2.71 -11.49
C SER A 812 -31.18 2.58 -10.12
N ALA A 813 -30.38 3.60 -9.75
CA ALA A 813 -29.51 3.62 -8.58
C ALA A 813 -28.45 2.50 -8.56
N GLN A 814 -27.79 2.28 -9.71
CA GLN A 814 -26.69 1.31 -9.87
C GLN A 814 -25.41 1.95 -10.45
N GLY A 815 -25.23 3.26 -10.27
CA GLY A 815 -24.17 4.09 -10.85
C GLY A 815 -22.78 3.47 -10.90
N TRP A 816 -22.29 3.03 -9.75
CA TRP A 816 -20.96 2.45 -9.59
C TRP A 816 -20.78 1.12 -10.34
N TYR A 817 -21.84 0.31 -10.41
CA TYR A 817 -21.86 -0.90 -11.24
C TYR A 817 -21.77 -0.55 -12.73
N TYR A 818 -22.52 0.47 -13.19
CA TYR A 818 -22.41 0.97 -14.56
C TYR A 818 -21.03 1.57 -14.85
N LEU A 819 -20.42 2.29 -13.90
CA LEU A 819 -19.05 2.80 -14.04
C LEU A 819 -18.01 1.67 -14.14
N LYS A 820 -18.14 0.57 -13.37
CA LYS A 820 -17.26 -0.61 -13.53
C LYS A 820 -17.54 -1.35 -14.85
N TRP A 821 -18.82 -1.54 -15.23
CA TRP A 821 -19.23 -2.20 -16.48
C TRP A 821 -18.68 -1.50 -17.74
N TYR A 822 -18.72 -0.17 -17.78
CA TYR A 822 -18.19 0.64 -18.89
C TYR A 822 -16.70 1.03 -18.71
N GLN A 823 -16.00 0.48 -17.72
CA GLN A 823 -14.59 0.78 -17.39
C GLN A 823 -14.30 2.28 -17.09
N LEU A 824 -15.31 3.04 -16.70
CA LEU A 824 -15.23 4.46 -16.35
C LEU A 824 -14.94 4.72 -14.86
N TYR A 825 -14.96 3.69 -14.01
CA TYR A 825 -14.69 3.83 -12.57
C TYR A 825 -13.28 4.41 -12.27
N GLY A 826 -12.27 4.07 -13.07
CA GLY A 826 -10.94 4.72 -13.00
C GLY A 826 -10.97 6.22 -13.34
N LYS A 827 -11.80 6.62 -14.32
CA LYS A 827 -11.98 8.02 -14.72
C LYS A 827 -12.79 8.81 -13.69
N PHE A 828 -13.70 8.15 -12.96
CA PHE A 828 -14.34 8.73 -11.78
C PHE A 828 -13.31 9.00 -10.66
N ALA A 829 -12.41 8.06 -10.37
CA ALA A 829 -11.36 8.27 -9.38
C ALA A 829 -10.37 9.38 -9.79
N GLU A 830 -9.98 9.46 -11.07
CA GLU A 830 -9.22 10.60 -11.61
C GLU A 830 -9.93 11.94 -11.31
N TYR A 831 -11.24 12.01 -11.53
CA TYR A 831 -12.04 13.21 -11.25
C TYR A 831 -12.12 13.53 -9.75
N ALA A 832 -12.43 12.55 -8.90
CA ALA A 832 -12.52 12.74 -7.45
C ALA A 832 -11.17 13.13 -6.83
N ASN A 833 -10.08 12.48 -7.25
CA ASN A 833 -8.71 12.81 -6.82
C ASN A 833 -8.29 14.21 -7.31
N THR A 834 -8.74 14.64 -8.50
CA THR A 834 -8.52 16.03 -8.96
C THR A 834 -9.16 17.04 -8.00
N LEU A 835 -10.41 16.80 -7.57
CA LEU A 835 -11.11 17.71 -6.65
C LEU A 835 -10.50 17.68 -5.24
N ALA A 836 -10.01 16.53 -4.78
CA ALA A 836 -9.26 16.41 -3.53
C ALA A 836 -7.95 17.22 -3.54
N ALA A 837 -7.19 17.15 -4.63
CA ALA A 837 -5.99 17.97 -4.85
C ALA A 837 -6.33 19.47 -4.89
N MET A 838 -7.32 19.87 -5.70
CA MET A 838 -7.75 21.26 -5.82
C MET A 838 -8.20 21.90 -4.49
N ALA A 839 -8.77 21.12 -3.58
CA ALA A 839 -9.10 21.59 -2.22
C ALA A 839 -7.83 21.80 -1.38
N LYS A 840 -6.91 20.82 -1.36
CA LYS A 840 -5.64 20.89 -0.63
C LYS A 840 -4.77 22.05 -1.08
N GLU A 841 -4.65 22.28 -2.40
CA GLU A 841 -3.99 23.44 -3.01
C GLU A 841 -4.49 24.80 -2.46
N ARG A 842 -5.72 24.85 -1.94
CA ARG A 842 -6.40 26.06 -1.46
C ARG A 842 -6.49 26.14 0.06
N GLY A 843 -5.80 25.23 0.77
CA GLY A 843 -5.86 25.14 2.23
C GLY A 843 -7.22 24.70 2.77
N LEU A 844 -8.02 24.01 1.95
CA LEU A 844 -9.32 23.45 2.33
C LEU A 844 -9.17 21.94 2.53
N GLN A 845 -9.60 21.44 3.70
CA GLN A 845 -9.71 19.99 3.93
C GLN A 845 -10.75 19.40 2.95
N PRO A 846 -10.37 18.49 2.03
CA PRO A 846 -11.32 17.84 1.15
C PRO A 846 -12.31 16.98 1.94
N MET A 847 -13.60 17.06 1.60
CA MET A 847 -14.64 16.15 2.08
C MET A 847 -15.47 15.61 0.89
N ALA A 848 -15.91 14.36 0.99
CA ALA A 848 -16.80 13.71 0.04
C ALA A 848 -17.67 12.66 0.74
N PHE A 849 -18.78 12.25 0.13
CA PHE A 849 -19.57 11.12 0.59
C PHE A 849 -18.91 9.78 0.25
N ASN A 850 -19.26 8.72 0.99
CA ASN A 850 -18.55 7.43 0.91
C ASN A 850 -18.82 6.59 -0.35
N ASP A 851 -19.80 6.95 -1.17
CA ASP A 851 -20.37 6.12 -2.22
C ASP A 851 -19.36 5.67 -3.28
N GLY A 852 -18.61 6.62 -3.85
CA GLY A 852 -17.69 6.36 -4.94
C GLY A 852 -16.36 5.72 -4.52
N PHE A 853 -16.04 5.70 -3.23
CA PHE A 853 -14.73 5.31 -2.72
C PHE A 853 -14.65 3.79 -2.51
N TYR A 854 -13.69 3.13 -3.17
CA TYR A 854 -13.40 1.69 -3.03
C TYR A 854 -14.62 0.74 -3.19
N TYR A 855 -15.56 1.10 -4.06
CA TYR A 855 -16.82 0.38 -4.31
C TYR A 855 -16.66 -1.14 -4.41
N GLU A 856 -17.54 -1.85 -3.69
CA GLU A 856 -17.56 -3.31 -3.48
C GLU A 856 -16.36 -3.85 -2.67
N ASP A 857 -15.81 -3.02 -1.77
CA ASP A 857 -14.62 -3.32 -0.96
C ASP A 857 -13.42 -3.73 -1.86
N LYS A 858 -13.19 -2.96 -2.95
CA LYS A 858 -12.15 -3.21 -3.98
C LYS A 858 -11.21 -2.01 -4.17
N ASP A 859 -9.92 -2.30 -4.34
CA ASP A 859 -8.80 -1.37 -4.49
C ASP A 859 -8.03 -1.50 -5.82
N ASP A 860 -8.69 -2.07 -6.85
CA ASP A 860 -8.25 -2.05 -8.26
C ASP A 860 -8.11 -0.61 -8.82
N VAL A 861 -8.75 0.35 -8.17
CA VAL A 861 -8.65 1.79 -8.44
C VAL A 861 -8.34 2.51 -7.12
N GLN A 862 -7.39 3.45 -7.14
CA GLN A 862 -6.93 4.17 -5.95
C GLN A 862 -7.55 5.56 -5.82
N PHE A 863 -7.90 5.92 -4.59
CA PHE A 863 -8.40 7.24 -4.22
C PHE A 863 -7.42 7.96 -3.28
N ASP A 864 -7.48 9.29 -3.29
CA ASP A 864 -6.76 10.17 -2.38
C ASP A 864 -7.16 9.88 -0.92
N LYS A 865 -6.18 9.74 -0.03
CA LYS A 865 -6.39 9.31 1.38
C LYS A 865 -6.67 10.48 2.33
N ASP A 866 -6.40 11.71 1.90
CA ASP A 866 -6.63 12.89 2.75
C ASP A 866 -8.10 13.33 2.79
N VAL A 867 -8.96 12.72 1.96
CA VAL A 867 -10.40 13.04 1.92
C VAL A 867 -11.10 12.61 3.20
N LEU A 868 -11.71 13.57 3.89
CA LEU A 868 -12.62 13.29 5.00
C LEU A 868 -13.89 12.62 4.45
N ILE A 869 -14.20 11.41 4.89
CA ILE A 869 -15.34 10.66 4.36
C ILE A 869 -16.59 10.96 5.18
N SER A 870 -17.56 11.63 4.57
CA SER A 870 -18.94 11.77 5.08
C SER A 870 -19.66 10.43 4.86
N TYR A 871 -19.54 9.53 5.85
CA TYR A 871 -20.07 8.17 5.74
C TYR A 871 -21.52 8.11 6.22
N TRP A 872 -22.44 7.73 5.33
CA TRP A 872 -23.88 7.72 5.62
C TRP A 872 -24.55 6.36 5.47
N SER A 873 -24.02 5.47 4.62
CA SER A 873 -24.65 4.20 4.27
C SER A 873 -23.65 3.24 3.61
N LYS A 874 -23.83 1.91 3.80
CA LYS A 874 -23.20 0.89 2.94
C LYS A 874 -24.07 0.57 1.69
N GLY A 875 -25.05 1.42 1.40
CA GLY A 875 -26.00 1.25 0.30
C GLY A 875 -27.01 0.15 0.55
N TRP A 876 -27.39 -0.54 -0.52
CA TRP A 876 -28.45 -1.55 -0.55
C TRP A 876 -28.19 -2.57 -1.67
N TRP A 877 -29.09 -3.53 -1.86
CA TRP A 877 -28.95 -4.56 -2.88
C TRP A 877 -28.77 -3.97 -4.29
N GLY A 878 -27.60 -4.20 -4.90
CA GLY A 878 -27.23 -3.67 -6.21
C GLY A 878 -26.48 -2.32 -6.18
N TYR A 879 -26.26 -1.78 -4.97
CA TYR A 879 -25.54 -0.53 -4.69
C TYR A 879 -24.52 -0.82 -3.58
N ASN A 880 -23.52 -1.63 -3.91
CA ASN A 880 -22.63 -2.32 -2.97
C ASN A 880 -21.46 -1.42 -2.51
N LEU A 881 -21.76 -0.39 -1.72
CA LEU A 881 -20.74 0.60 -1.28
C LEU A 881 -19.65 -0.04 -0.39
N ALA A 882 -18.48 0.59 -0.31
CA ALA A 882 -17.42 0.15 0.60
C ALA A 882 -17.88 0.23 2.07
N SER A 883 -17.45 -0.74 2.88
CA SER A 883 -17.70 -0.76 4.33
C SER A 883 -16.86 0.31 5.03
N PRO A 884 -17.33 0.85 6.18
CA PRO A 884 -16.51 1.76 6.97
C PRO A 884 -15.28 1.05 7.54
N GLN A 885 -15.35 -0.26 7.82
CA GLN A 885 -14.19 -1.08 8.17
C GLN A 885 -13.14 -1.12 7.04
N TYR A 886 -13.56 -1.32 5.78
CA TYR A 886 -12.64 -1.33 4.65
C TYR A 886 -12.02 0.05 4.42
N LEU A 887 -12.82 1.13 4.43
CA LEU A 887 -12.30 2.48 4.30
C LEU A 887 -11.34 2.84 5.46
N ALA A 888 -11.61 2.42 6.70
CA ALA A 888 -10.69 2.59 7.82
C ALA A 888 -9.35 1.86 7.56
N SER A 889 -9.41 0.63 7.02
CA SER A 889 -8.20 -0.13 6.63
C SER A 889 -7.40 0.50 5.46
N LYS A 890 -7.97 1.48 4.74
CA LYS A 890 -7.27 2.32 3.76
C LYS A 890 -6.77 3.66 4.33
N GLY A 891 -6.97 3.92 5.62
CA GLY A 891 -6.49 5.11 6.33
C GLY A 891 -7.50 6.25 6.48
N TYR A 892 -8.75 6.09 6.02
CA TYR A 892 -9.75 7.16 6.07
C TYR A 892 -10.24 7.47 7.49
N LYS A 893 -10.48 8.76 7.72
CA LYS A 893 -11.22 9.29 8.89
C LYS A 893 -12.64 9.65 8.45
N PHE A 894 -13.61 9.49 9.35
CA PHE A 894 -15.02 9.69 9.04
C PHE A 894 -15.64 10.92 9.72
N LEU A 895 -16.48 11.64 8.98
CA LEU A 895 -17.58 12.41 9.57
C LEU A 895 -18.82 11.50 9.55
N ASN A 896 -19.25 11.01 10.71
CA ASN A 896 -20.34 10.04 10.80
C ASN A 896 -21.68 10.71 10.44
N THR A 897 -22.15 10.49 9.23
CA THR A 897 -23.29 11.19 8.61
C THR A 897 -24.48 10.24 8.52
N ASN A 898 -24.72 9.47 9.58
CA ASN A 898 -25.55 8.26 9.55
C ASN A 898 -26.98 8.52 9.03
N GLY A 899 -27.38 7.79 7.99
CA GLY A 899 -28.70 7.88 7.37
C GLY A 899 -29.88 7.62 8.31
N ASP A 900 -29.67 7.00 9.48
CA ASP A 900 -30.71 6.86 10.50
C ASP A 900 -31.13 8.21 11.13
N TRP A 901 -30.31 9.26 11.09
CA TRP A 901 -30.64 10.60 11.60
C TRP A 901 -31.23 11.54 10.53
N TYR A 902 -31.46 11.06 9.31
CA TYR A 902 -31.93 11.91 8.21
C TYR A 902 -33.40 12.30 8.38
N TYR A 903 -33.72 13.57 8.11
CA TYR A 903 -35.08 14.06 7.89
C TYR A 903 -35.21 14.64 6.47
N VAL A 904 -36.11 14.10 5.65
CA VAL A 904 -36.49 14.67 4.36
C VAL A 904 -37.71 15.57 4.55
N ILE A 905 -37.56 16.88 4.27
CA ILE A 905 -38.55 17.92 4.58
C ILE A 905 -39.94 17.56 4.04
N GLY A 906 -40.93 17.56 4.94
CA GLY A 906 -42.33 17.24 4.63
C GLY A 906 -42.67 15.75 4.58
N ASN A 907 -41.75 14.86 4.99
CA ASN A 907 -42.05 13.44 5.23
C ASN A 907 -42.39 13.24 6.72
N HIS A 908 -43.63 12.84 7.01
CA HIS A 908 -44.15 12.74 8.39
C HIS A 908 -44.78 11.38 8.70
N LYS A 909 -45.07 10.54 7.70
CA LYS A 909 -45.63 9.20 7.91
C LYS A 909 -44.50 8.19 8.10
N GLN A 910 -44.72 7.21 8.96
CA GLN A 910 -43.78 6.10 9.19
C GLN A 910 -43.48 5.26 7.93
N ASP A 911 -44.29 5.36 6.89
CA ASP A 911 -44.11 4.68 5.61
C ASP A 911 -43.53 5.58 4.50
N GLU A 912 -43.24 6.85 4.80
CA GLU A 912 -42.40 7.72 3.96
C GLU A 912 -40.91 7.48 4.28
N ALA A 913 -40.00 7.83 3.36
CA ALA A 913 -38.57 7.70 3.63
C ALA A 913 -38.12 8.79 4.61
N TYR A 914 -37.22 8.47 5.55
CA TYR A 914 -36.60 9.47 6.46
C TYR A 914 -37.59 10.47 7.10
N PRO A 915 -38.67 10.01 7.78
CA PRO A 915 -39.65 10.91 8.38
C PRO A 915 -39.16 11.45 9.73
N LEU A 916 -39.55 12.69 10.06
CA LEU A 916 -39.09 13.42 11.26
C LEU A 916 -39.12 12.56 12.54
N SER A 917 -40.24 11.86 12.80
CA SER A 917 -40.41 11.06 14.01
C SER A 917 -39.36 9.95 14.17
N LYS A 918 -38.91 9.35 13.05
CA LYS A 918 -37.87 8.32 13.08
C LYS A 918 -36.49 8.94 13.30
N ALA A 919 -36.21 10.10 12.71
CA ALA A 919 -34.96 10.82 12.94
C ALA A 919 -34.81 11.21 14.42
N VAL A 920 -35.89 11.73 15.04
CA VAL A 920 -35.93 12.07 16.47
C VAL A 920 -35.74 10.81 17.33
N GLU A 921 -36.44 9.72 17.04
CA GLU A 921 -36.29 8.43 17.73
C GLU A 921 -34.87 7.85 17.62
N ASN A 922 -34.27 7.92 16.43
CA ASN A 922 -32.91 7.44 16.16
C ASN A 922 -31.83 8.33 16.78
N SER A 923 -32.10 9.61 17.03
CA SER A 923 -31.14 10.53 17.67
C SER A 923 -30.72 10.08 19.08
N GLY A 924 -31.55 9.27 19.75
CA GLY A 924 -31.25 8.60 21.02
C GLY A 924 -31.01 7.10 20.95
N LYS A 925 -31.41 6.41 19.86
CA LYS A 925 -31.19 4.95 19.69
C LYS A 925 -29.88 4.59 18.99
N VAL A 926 -29.37 5.46 18.12
CA VAL A 926 -28.13 5.25 17.36
C VAL A 926 -27.01 6.04 18.04
N PRO A 927 -25.97 5.38 18.61
CA PRO A 927 -24.89 6.07 19.30
C PRO A 927 -24.13 7.06 18.42
N PHE A 928 -23.66 8.17 18.98
CA PHE A 928 -22.93 9.23 18.26
C PHE A 928 -21.79 8.72 17.36
N ASN A 929 -21.03 7.72 17.82
CA ASN A 929 -19.91 7.13 17.08
C ASN A 929 -20.32 5.97 16.12
N GLN A 930 -21.59 5.54 16.10
CA GLN A 930 -22.03 4.42 15.27
C GLN A 930 -22.17 4.83 13.80
N LEU A 931 -21.20 4.41 12.99
CA LEU A 931 -21.25 4.50 11.53
C LEU A 931 -22.36 3.59 10.98
N ALA A 932 -22.94 3.98 9.84
CA ALA A 932 -23.97 3.18 9.20
C ALA A 932 -23.44 1.78 8.81
N SER A 933 -24.32 0.78 8.87
CA SER A 933 -24.01 -0.67 8.75
C SER A 933 -23.16 -1.31 9.86
N THR A 934 -22.70 -0.56 10.88
CA THR A 934 -21.98 -1.13 12.03
C THR A 934 -22.83 -1.15 13.31
N LYS A 935 -22.29 -1.80 14.35
CA LYS A 935 -22.87 -1.85 15.69
C LYS A 935 -21.84 -1.34 16.69
N TYR A 936 -22.15 -0.26 17.37
CA TYR A 936 -21.27 0.33 18.39
C TYR A 936 -21.52 -0.31 19.77
N PRO A 937 -20.50 -0.55 20.62
CA PRO A 937 -19.06 -0.35 20.40
C PRO A 937 -18.33 -1.59 19.84
N GLU A 938 -19.05 -2.62 19.37
CA GLU A 938 -18.45 -3.84 18.77
C GLU A 938 -17.58 -3.52 17.54
N VAL A 939 -17.91 -2.44 16.84
CA VAL A 939 -17.10 -1.78 15.82
C VAL A 939 -16.98 -0.30 16.20
N ASP A 940 -15.87 0.06 16.85
CA ASP A 940 -15.43 1.45 17.05
C ASP A 940 -14.39 1.79 15.97
N LEU A 941 -14.54 2.93 15.30
CA LEU A 941 -13.70 3.36 14.16
C LEU A 941 -13.45 4.88 14.22
N PRO A 942 -12.32 5.40 13.70
CA PRO A 942 -11.95 6.81 13.86
C PRO A 942 -12.92 7.81 13.20
N THR A 943 -13.83 8.37 14.00
CA THR A 943 -14.69 9.51 13.61
C THR A 943 -14.12 10.83 14.11
N VAL A 944 -14.03 11.85 13.24
CA VAL A 944 -13.73 13.24 13.63
C VAL A 944 -14.93 13.92 14.29
N GLY A 945 -16.11 13.30 14.23
CA GLY A 945 -17.38 13.87 14.64
C GLY A 945 -18.55 13.23 13.92
N SER A 946 -19.73 13.82 14.08
CA SER A 946 -20.98 13.31 13.51
C SER A 946 -21.87 14.43 12.97
N MET A 947 -22.64 14.12 11.93
CA MET A 947 -23.46 15.05 11.16
C MET A 947 -24.90 14.55 11.01
N LEU A 948 -25.84 15.33 11.54
CA LEU A 948 -27.28 15.14 11.33
C LEU A 948 -27.70 15.90 10.06
N SER A 949 -28.57 15.35 9.23
CA SER A 949 -28.86 15.92 7.89
C SER A 949 -30.34 16.14 7.60
N ILE A 950 -30.65 17.35 7.11
CA ILE A 950 -31.96 17.79 6.64
C ILE A 950 -31.92 17.91 5.11
N TRP A 951 -32.72 17.08 4.44
CA TRP A 951 -32.71 16.91 2.99
C TRP A 951 -33.98 17.43 2.32
N ALA A 952 -33.86 17.89 1.08
CA ALA A 952 -34.93 18.57 0.36
C ALA A 952 -35.27 17.91 -0.99
N ASP A 953 -35.31 16.57 -1.04
CA ASP A 953 -35.70 15.72 -2.19
C ASP A 953 -36.97 16.20 -2.92
N ARG A 954 -37.89 16.80 -2.15
CA ARG A 954 -39.09 17.48 -2.62
C ARG A 954 -38.96 18.96 -2.25
N PRO A 955 -38.23 19.79 -3.00
CA PRO A 955 -37.89 21.15 -2.56
C PRO A 955 -39.11 22.10 -2.52
N SER A 956 -40.22 21.69 -3.13
CA SER A 956 -41.54 22.32 -3.00
C SER A 956 -42.27 22.00 -1.69
N ALA A 957 -41.68 21.20 -0.79
CA ALA A 957 -42.18 21.06 0.57
C ALA A 957 -41.98 22.35 1.38
N GLU A 958 -42.86 22.56 2.35
CA GLU A 958 -42.78 23.64 3.33
C GLU A 958 -41.62 23.36 4.29
N TYR A 959 -40.68 24.30 4.43
CA TYR A 959 -39.70 24.26 5.50
C TYR A 959 -40.35 24.79 6.78
N LYS A 960 -40.20 24.04 7.87
CA LYS A 960 -40.70 24.36 9.19
C LYS A 960 -39.55 24.35 10.17
N GLU A 961 -39.20 25.53 10.65
CA GLU A 961 -38.04 25.76 11.50
C GLU A 961 -38.13 24.98 12.81
N GLU A 962 -39.34 24.87 13.36
CA GLU A 962 -39.65 24.12 14.56
C GLU A 962 -39.36 22.61 14.44
N GLU A 963 -39.58 22.01 13.27
CA GLU A 963 -39.32 20.58 13.02
C GLU A 963 -37.82 20.28 12.95
N ILE A 964 -37.05 21.17 12.33
CA ILE A 964 -35.58 21.06 12.29
C ILE A 964 -35.01 21.31 13.69
N PHE A 965 -35.53 22.29 14.43
CA PHE A 965 -35.07 22.62 15.78
C PHE A 965 -35.42 21.54 16.82
N GLU A 966 -36.57 20.86 16.69
CA GLU A 966 -36.91 19.67 17.50
C GLU A 966 -35.83 18.59 17.34
N LEU A 967 -35.54 18.21 16.10
CA LEU A 967 -34.55 17.18 15.77
C LEU A 967 -33.12 17.58 16.18
N MET A 968 -32.72 18.82 15.93
CA MET A 968 -31.42 19.34 16.41
C MET A 968 -31.29 19.27 17.93
N THR A 969 -32.38 19.60 18.65
CA THR A 969 -32.40 19.59 20.13
C THR A 969 -32.33 18.17 20.67
N ALA A 970 -33.11 17.25 20.11
CA ALA A 970 -33.11 15.84 20.51
C ALA A 970 -31.71 15.22 20.39
N PHE A 971 -31.02 15.44 19.26
CA PHE A 971 -29.67 14.89 19.04
C PHE A 971 -28.63 15.48 20.02
N ALA A 972 -28.70 16.77 20.33
CA ALA A 972 -27.84 17.40 21.34
C ALA A 972 -28.15 16.91 22.76
N ASP A 973 -29.44 16.71 23.09
CA ASP A 973 -29.87 16.27 24.42
C ASP A 973 -29.67 14.76 24.67
N HIS A 974 -29.55 13.94 23.64
CA HIS A 974 -29.15 12.53 23.78
C HIS A 974 -27.63 12.34 23.91
N ASN A 975 -26.82 13.32 23.50
CA ASN A 975 -25.36 13.19 23.37
C ASN A 975 -24.60 14.32 24.13
N LYS A 976 -25.13 14.75 25.28
CA LYS A 976 -24.71 15.96 26.02
C LYS A 976 -23.23 16.05 26.41
N ASP A 977 -22.51 14.94 26.39
CA ASP A 977 -21.07 14.85 26.65
C ASP A 977 -20.19 15.27 25.45
N TYR A 978 -20.73 15.23 24.22
CA TYR A 978 -20.07 15.72 23.01
C TYR A 978 -20.39 17.19 22.71
N PHE A 979 -21.62 17.62 22.98
CA PHE A 979 -22.10 18.98 22.70
C PHE A 979 -21.62 19.98 23.76
N ARG A 980 -21.29 21.21 23.34
CA ARG A 980 -20.90 22.29 24.27
C ARG A 980 -22.12 22.78 25.10
N ALA A 981 -21.85 23.42 26.24
CA ALA A 981 -22.84 24.25 26.93
C ALA A 981 -23.24 25.48 26.08
N ASN A 982 -24.37 26.11 26.40
CA ASN A 982 -24.86 27.31 25.72
C ASN A 982 -24.07 28.56 26.17
N TYR A 983 -23.07 28.95 25.37
CA TYR A 983 -22.21 30.11 25.64
C TYR A 983 -22.80 31.47 25.23
N ASN A 984 -24.03 31.56 24.71
CA ASN A 984 -24.60 32.85 24.29
C ASN A 984 -24.70 33.86 25.43
N ALA A 985 -25.22 33.46 26.60
CA ALA A 985 -25.32 34.35 27.77
C ALA A 985 -23.95 34.83 28.27
N LEU A 986 -22.89 34.02 28.14
CA LEU A 986 -21.54 34.44 28.46
C LEU A 986 -21.02 35.50 27.48
N ARG A 987 -21.22 35.29 26.17
CA ARG A 987 -20.79 36.25 25.13
C ARG A 987 -21.54 37.59 25.25
N GLU A 988 -22.83 37.55 25.59
CA GLU A 988 -23.61 38.76 25.90
C GLU A 988 -23.09 39.50 27.14
N GLU A 989 -22.67 38.80 28.20
CA GLU A 989 -22.18 39.43 29.43
C GLU A 989 -20.74 39.96 29.27
N LEU A 990 -19.87 39.24 28.53
CA LEU A 990 -18.54 39.71 28.14
C LEU A 990 -18.62 40.99 27.30
N ALA A 991 -19.61 41.11 26.41
CA ALA A 991 -19.84 42.32 25.60
C ALA A 991 -20.30 43.56 26.41
N LYS A 992 -20.56 43.42 27.72
CA LYS A 992 -20.91 44.53 28.64
C LYS A 992 -19.72 45.03 29.45
N ILE A 993 -18.54 44.41 29.31
CA ILE A 993 -17.30 44.91 29.93
C ILE A 993 -16.96 46.27 29.28
N PRO A 994 -16.75 47.34 30.07
CA PRO A 994 -16.34 48.64 29.53
C PRO A 994 -15.05 48.55 28.72
N THR A 995 -15.00 49.25 27.58
CA THR A 995 -13.80 49.33 26.71
C THR A 995 -12.66 50.17 27.30
N ASN A 996 -12.90 50.85 28.42
CA ASN A 996 -11.90 51.48 29.25
C ASN A 996 -12.21 51.12 30.71
N LEU A 997 -11.25 50.53 31.41
CA LEU A 997 -11.32 50.11 32.81
C LEU A 997 -10.54 51.05 33.75
N GLU A 998 -9.99 52.14 33.22
CA GLU A 998 -9.44 53.23 34.01
C GLU A 998 -10.53 53.93 34.84
N GLY A 999 -10.13 54.47 36.00
CA GLY A 999 -11.06 55.18 36.90
C GLY A 999 -11.91 54.28 37.80
N TYR A 1000 -11.90 52.96 37.64
CA TYR A 1000 -12.51 52.02 38.59
C TYR A 1000 -11.60 51.70 39.79
N SER A 1001 -12.20 51.27 40.90
CA SER A 1001 -11.51 50.89 42.13
C SER A 1001 -10.82 49.54 41.94
N LYS A 1002 -9.59 49.43 42.48
CA LYS A 1002 -8.75 48.25 42.35
C LYS A 1002 -9.50 46.97 42.78
N GLU A 1003 -10.22 47.04 43.89
CA GLU A 1003 -10.96 45.91 44.46
C GLU A 1003 -12.08 45.42 43.54
N SER A 1004 -12.70 46.33 42.78
CA SER A 1004 -13.74 45.99 41.81
C SER A 1004 -13.17 45.43 40.50
N LEU A 1005 -11.98 45.88 40.09
CA LEU A 1005 -11.25 45.30 38.97
C LEU A 1005 -10.68 43.91 39.30
N GLU A 1006 -10.14 43.70 40.51
CA GLU A 1006 -9.71 42.37 40.98
C GLU A 1006 -10.89 41.38 41.04
N ALA A 1007 -12.10 41.83 41.39
CA ALA A 1007 -13.31 41.00 41.34
C ALA A 1007 -13.72 40.63 39.90
N LEU A 1008 -13.63 41.57 38.95
CA LEU A 1008 -13.90 41.33 37.53
C LEU A 1008 -12.88 40.37 36.90
N ASP A 1009 -11.60 40.55 37.20
CA ASP A 1009 -10.52 39.69 36.68
C ASP A 1009 -10.57 38.28 37.28
N ALA A 1010 -10.90 38.14 38.57
CA ALA A 1010 -11.15 36.84 39.20
C ALA A 1010 -12.35 36.12 38.55
N ALA A 1011 -13.45 36.83 38.27
CA ALA A 1011 -14.61 36.26 37.59
C ALA A 1011 -14.29 35.86 36.14
N LYS A 1012 -13.50 36.66 35.41
CA LYS A 1012 -13.00 36.37 34.05
C LYS A 1012 -12.06 35.17 34.02
N THR A 1013 -11.16 35.06 35.00
CA THR A 1013 -10.20 33.95 35.15
C THR A 1013 -10.88 32.63 35.50
N ALA A 1014 -12.04 32.68 36.17
CA ALA A 1014 -12.85 31.50 36.49
C ALA A 1014 -13.66 30.94 35.30
N LEU A 1015 -13.70 31.62 34.14
CA LEU A 1015 -14.49 31.20 32.99
C LEU A 1015 -13.94 29.93 32.34
N ASN A 1016 -14.77 28.90 32.24
CA ASN A 1016 -14.42 27.63 31.61
C ASN A 1016 -15.15 27.48 30.25
N TYR A 1017 -14.37 27.48 29.16
CA TYR A 1017 -14.86 27.34 27.77
C TYR A 1017 -14.98 25.88 27.30
N ASN A 1018 -14.61 24.93 28.16
CA ASN A 1018 -14.58 23.48 27.91
C ASN A 1018 -15.70 22.75 28.69
N LEU A 1019 -16.85 23.40 28.92
CA LEU A 1019 -18.01 22.78 29.54
C LEU A 1019 -18.91 22.13 28.48
N ASN A 1020 -19.21 20.84 28.66
CA ASN A 1020 -20.20 20.13 27.85
C ASN A 1020 -21.64 20.41 28.33
N ARG A 1021 -22.63 20.02 27.55
CA ARG A 1021 -24.05 20.34 27.75
C ARG A 1021 -24.65 19.79 29.04
N ASN A 1022 -24.00 18.83 29.72
CA ASN A 1022 -24.41 18.42 31.08
C ASN A 1022 -24.10 19.50 32.13
N LYS A 1023 -23.05 20.29 31.91
CA LYS A 1023 -22.47 21.25 32.86
C LYS A 1023 -23.04 22.67 32.70
N GLN A 1024 -24.24 22.81 32.14
CA GLN A 1024 -24.88 24.11 31.90
C GLN A 1024 -25.03 24.93 33.21
N ALA A 1025 -25.45 24.30 34.31
CA ALA A 1025 -25.61 25.00 35.59
C ALA A 1025 -24.27 25.50 36.18
N GLU A 1026 -23.15 24.86 35.84
CA GLU A 1026 -21.80 25.35 36.18
C GLU A 1026 -21.50 26.62 35.37
N LEU A 1027 -21.76 26.61 34.06
CA LEU A 1027 -21.61 27.78 33.20
C LEU A 1027 -22.52 28.94 33.63
N ASP A 1028 -23.79 28.67 33.94
CA ASP A 1028 -24.75 29.69 34.40
C ASP A 1028 -24.28 30.35 35.70
N THR A 1029 -23.64 29.57 36.59
CA THR A 1029 -23.02 30.09 37.82
C THR A 1029 -21.82 31.00 37.51
N LEU A 1030 -20.97 30.64 36.55
CA LEU A 1030 -19.85 31.46 36.11
C LEU A 1030 -20.32 32.77 35.45
N VAL A 1031 -21.37 32.72 34.62
CA VAL A 1031 -22.01 33.92 34.02
C VAL A 1031 -22.63 34.81 35.10
N ALA A 1032 -23.30 34.23 36.11
CA ALA A 1032 -23.84 34.98 37.23
C ALA A 1032 -22.74 35.68 38.06
N ASN A 1033 -21.58 35.04 38.24
CA ASN A 1033 -20.42 35.64 38.91
C ASN A 1033 -19.82 36.81 38.11
N LEU A 1034 -19.65 36.65 36.79
CA LEU A 1034 -19.20 37.73 35.89
C LEU A 1034 -20.15 38.94 35.94
N LYS A 1035 -21.46 38.69 35.86
CA LYS A 1035 -22.50 39.71 35.98
C LYS A 1035 -22.49 40.42 37.33
N ALA A 1036 -22.30 39.69 38.43
CA ALA A 1036 -22.18 40.27 39.76
C ALA A 1036 -20.90 41.13 39.91
N ALA A 1037 -19.79 40.74 39.27
CA ALA A 1037 -18.57 41.54 39.24
C ALA A 1037 -18.72 42.83 38.41
N LEU A 1038 -19.38 42.75 37.24
CA LEU A 1038 -19.74 43.92 36.42
C LEU A 1038 -20.62 44.91 37.17
N GLN A 1039 -21.66 44.42 37.86
CA GLN A 1039 -22.51 45.25 38.74
C GLN A 1039 -21.78 45.73 40.02
N GLY A 1040 -20.62 45.14 40.33
CA GLY A 1040 -19.75 45.51 41.44
C GLY A 1040 -18.70 46.58 41.12
N LEU A 1041 -18.56 46.98 39.85
CA LEU A 1041 -17.66 48.04 39.40
C LEU A 1041 -17.96 49.37 40.12
N LYS A 1042 -16.92 49.97 40.72
CA LYS A 1042 -17.03 51.20 41.51
C LYS A 1042 -15.99 52.22 41.07
N PRO A 1043 -16.28 53.53 41.03
CA PRO A 1043 -15.27 54.55 40.78
C PRO A 1043 -14.18 54.56 41.86
N ALA A 1044 -12.94 54.87 41.46
CA ALA A 1044 -11.82 55.04 42.37
C ALA A 1044 -11.99 56.30 43.23
N ALA A 1045 -11.70 56.19 44.53
CA ALA A 1045 -11.96 57.23 45.53
C ALA A 1045 -11.15 58.54 45.37
N THR A 1046 -10.33 58.66 44.33
CA THR A 1046 -9.53 59.85 43.97
C THR A 1046 -10.11 60.64 42.78
N HIS A 1047 -11.25 60.23 42.20
CA HIS A 1047 -11.99 61.04 41.23
C HIS A 1047 -13.19 61.74 41.87
N SER A 1048 -12.98 62.98 42.30
CA SER A 1048 -14.03 63.92 42.72
C SER A 1048 -14.46 64.81 41.54
N GLY A 1049 -14.93 64.17 40.46
CA GLY A 1049 -15.64 64.79 39.33
C GLY A 1049 -16.88 63.95 39.02
N SER A 1050 -17.94 64.55 38.49
CA SER A 1050 -19.17 63.80 38.25
C SER A 1050 -19.05 62.85 37.07
N LEU A 1051 -19.57 61.63 37.26
CA LEU A 1051 -19.90 60.72 36.17
C LEU A 1051 -21.30 61.09 35.65
N ASP A 1052 -21.42 62.31 35.11
CA ASP A 1052 -22.67 62.77 34.49
C ASP A 1052 -22.80 62.16 33.08
N GLU A 1053 -23.78 61.29 32.92
CA GLU A 1053 -24.13 60.64 31.65
C GLU A 1053 -24.77 61.65 30.68
N ASN A 1054 -24.01 62.55 30.04
CA ASN A 1054 -24.37 63.26 28.78
C ASN A 1054 -23.26 64.23 28.31
N GLU A 1055 -22.32 63.77 27.49
CA GLU A 1055 -21.62 64.67 26.53
C GLU A 1055 -21.27 63.93 25.23
N VAL A 1056 -21.18 64.67 24.12
CA VAL A 1056 -21.25 64.10 22.76
C VAL A 1056 -20.06 64.54 21.89
N ALA A 1057 -19.52 63.57 21.13
CA ALA A 1057 -18.53 63.67 20.06
C ALA A 1057 -17.02 63.67 20.43
N ALA A 1058 -16.22 63.27 19.43
CA ALA A 1058 -14.76 63.27 19.32
C ALA A 1058 -13.94 62.20 20.08
N ASN A 1059 -13.59 61.14 19.33
CA ASN A 1059 -12.25 60.50 19.22
C ASN A 1059 -11.48 60.25 20.55
N VAL A 1060 -11.33 59.00 21.02
CA VAL A 1060 -10.45 57.97 20.44
C VAL A 1060 -11.00 56.57 20.78
N GLU A 1061 -10.95 55.64 19.83
CA GLU A 1061 -11.54 54.28 19.98
C GLU A 1061 -10.57 53.34 20.74
N THR A 1062 -10.67 53.28 22.08
CA THR A 1062 -9.94 52.29 22.92
C THR A 1062 -10.54 50.90 22.79
N ARG A 1063 -10.50 50.35 21.58
CA ARG A 1063 -11.03 49.02 21.27
C ARG A 1063 -9.97 47.97 21.60
N PRO A 1064 -10.29 46.88 22.31
CA PRO A 1064 -9.35 45.79 22.51
C PRO A 1064 -8.99 45.18 21.15
N GLU A 1065 -7.72 45.26 20.78
CA GLU A 1065 -7.22 44.82 19.48
C GLU A 1065 -6.86 43.32 19.56
N LEU A 1066 -7.53 42.51 18.76
CA LEU A 1066 -7.31 41.06 18.72
C LEU A 1066 -6.16 40.74 17.76
N ILE A 1067 -4.93 40.69 18.27
CA ILE A 1067 -3.75 40.35 17.47
C ILE A 1067 -3.49 38.84 17.47
N THR A 1068 -2.95 38.33 16.37
CA THR A 1068 -2.37 36.98 16.29
C THR A 1068 -0.85 37.07 16.41
N ARG A 1069 -0.26 36.48 17.44
CA ARG A 1069 1.20 36.30 17.53
C ARG A 1069 1.54 34.84 17.26
N THR A 1070 2.29 34.58 16.19
CA THR A 1070 2.84 33.25 15.93
C THR A 1070 4.18 33.06 16.63
N GLU A 1071 4.34 31.91 17.26
CA GLU A 1071 5.56 31.36 17.86
C GLU A 1071 6.07 30.21 16.98
N GLU A 1072 7.36 30.18 16.65
CA GLU A 1072 7.96 29.08 15.89
C GLU A 1072 8.20 27.84 16.78
N ILE A 1073 7.78 26.67 16.32
CA ILE A 1073 8.10 25.37 16.94
C ILE A 1073 9.34 24.81 16.22
N PRO A 1074 10.48 24.65 16.90
CA PRO A 1074 11.69 24.10 16.28
C PRO A 1074 11.53 22.62 15.95
N PHE A 1075 12.16 22.18 14.86
CA PHE A 1075 12.22 20.78 14.46
C PHE A 1075 13.47 20.07 15.01
N GLU A 1076 13.39 18.76 15.16
CA GLU A 1076 14.54 17.91 15.51
C GLU A 1076 15.27 17.43 14.25
N VAL A 1077 16.57 17.15 14.37
CA VAL A 1077 17.38 16.57 13.29
C VAL A 1077 17.61 15.09 13.57
N ILE A 1078 16.90 14.23 12.84
CA ILE A 1078 16.99 12.78 12.93
C ILE A 1078 18.11 12.32 11.98
N LYS A 1079 19.18 11.75 12.54
CA LYS A 1079 20.26 11.15 11.75
C LYS A 1079 20.01 9.65 11.57
N LYS A 1080 19.94 9.20 10.31
CA LYS A 1080 19.79 7.80 9.90
C LYS A 1080 21.09 7.34 9.24
N GLU A 1081 21.56 6.14 9.56
CA GLU A 1081 22.74 5.56 8.91
C GLU A 1081 22.38 5.00 7.52
N ASN A 1082 23.10 5.40 6.48
CA ASN A 1082 22.98 4.84 5.13
C ASN A 1082 24.33 4.26 4.67
N PRO A 1083 24.47 2.93 4.53
CA PRO A 1083 25.72 2.28 4.10
C PRO A 1083 26.03 2.48 2.60
N ASN A 1084 25.07 2.96 1.80
CA ASN A 1084 25.28 3.30 0.39
C ASN A 1084 25.75 4.75 0.19
N LEU A 1085 25.69 5.59 1.23
CA LEU A 1085 26.16 6.97 1.18
C LEU A 1085 27.65 7.01 1.60
N PRO A 1086 28.56 7.58 0.79
CA PRO A 1086 29.99 7.63 1.10
C PRO A 1086 30.30 8.20 2.49
N ALA A 1087 31.27 7.60 3.18
CA ALA A 1087 31.65 7.97 4.55
C ALA A 1087 31.95 9.47 4.69
N GLY A 1088 31.21 10.16 5.56
CA GLY A 1088 31.33 11.60 5.77
C GLY A 1088 30.54 12.49 4.78
N GLN A 1089 29.75 11.92 3.86
CA GLN A 1089 28.64 12.63 3.22
C GLN A 1089 27.39 12.61 4.12
N GLU A 1090 26.57 13.64 3.97
CA GLU A 1090 25.22 13.73 4.54
C GLU A 1090 24.23 14.05 3.41
N ASN A 1091 23.03 13.45 3.46
CA ASN A 1091 21.97 13.62 2.48
C ASN A 1091 20.64 13.92 3.19
N ILE A 1092 19.97 15.01 2.84
CA ILE A 1092 18.72 15.42 3.50
C ILE A 1092 17.55 14.75 2.78
N ILE A 1093 16.98 13.71 3.39
CA ILE A 1093 15.82 12.97 2.89
C ILE A 1093 14.51 13.70 3.17
N THR A 1094 14.44 14.41 4.29
CA THR A 1094 13.31 15.27 4.62
C THR A 1094 13.86 16.58 5.17
N ALA A 1095 13.56 17.69 4.51
CA ALA A 1095 13.94 19.02 5.00
C ALA A 1095 13.13 19.35 6.26
N GLY A 1096 13.79 19.88 7.28
CA GLY A 1096 13.10 20.28 8.51
C GLY A 1096 12.23 21.51 8.28
N VAL A 1097 10.95 21.42 8.66
CA VAL A 1097 10.02 22.54 8.60
C VAL A 1097 9.59 22.87 10.01
N LYS A 1098 9.86 24.11 10.44
CA LYS A 1098 9.37 24.61 11.73
C LYS A 1098 7.84 24.59 11.74
N GLY A 1099 7.29 24.03 12.80
CA GLY A 1099 5.88 24.20 13.12
C GLY A 1099 5.59 25.63 13.58
N GLU A 1100 4.33 25.97 13.72
CA GLU A 1100 3.88 27.29 14.15
C GLU A 1100 2.75 27.12 15.17
N ARG A 1101 2.83 27.89 16.27
CA ARG A 1101 1.77 28.04 17.27
C ARG A 1101 1.24 29.46 17.22
N THR A 1102 -0.02 29.64 16.87
CA THR A 1102 -0.64 30.97 16.88
C THR A 1102 -1.37 31.19 18.20
N HIS A 1103 -0.89 32.20 18.93
CA HIS A 1103 -1.54 32.74 20.11
C HIS A 1103 -2.51 33.84 19.68
N TYR A 1104 -3.78 33.74 20.10
CA TYR A 1104 -4.77 34.80 19.96
C TYR A 1104 -4.67 35.71 21.20
N ILE A 1105 -4.28 36.97 20.99
CA ILE A 1105 -3.95 37.90 22.07
C ILE A 1105 -4.90 39.10 22.01
N SER A 1106 -5.61 39.36 23.09
CA SER A 1106 -6.26 40.65 23.33
C SER A 1106 -5.22 41.65 23.78
N VAL A 1107 -5.05 42.72 23.00
CA VAL A 1107 -4.22 43.88 23.37
C VAL A 1107 -5.13 44.99 23.86
N LEU A 1108 -4.84 45.52 25.05
CA LEU A 1108 -5.48 46.73 25.58
C LEU A 1108 -4.39 47.78 25.83
N THR A 1109 -4.54 48.96 25.23
CA THR A 1109 -3.63 50.10 25.43
C THR A 1109 -4.37 51.19 26.21
N GLU A 1110 -4.07 51.28 27.50
CA GLU A 1110 -4.63 52.22 28.47
C GLU A 1110 -3.50 53.15 28.97
N ASN A 1111 -3.75 54.47 29.00
CA ASN A 1111 -2.78 55.52 29.35
C ASN A 1111 -1.35 55.35 28.76
N GLY A 1112 -1.25 54.87 27.51
CA GLY A 1112 0.03 54.64 26.83
C GLY A 1112 0.81 53.42 27.35
N LYS A 1113 0.17 52.54 28.11
CA LYS A 1113 0.70 51.27 28.62
C LYS A 1113 -0.08 50.11 28.01
N THR A 1114 0.64 49.22 27.32
CA THR A 1114 0.05 48.07 26.65
C THR A 1114 -0.02 46.85 27.56
N THR A 1115 -1.17 46.20 27.60
CA THR A 1115 -1.43 44.95 28.32
C THR A 1115 -1.87 43.87 27.34
N GLU A 1116 -1.14 42.76 27.29
CA GLU A 1116 -1.44 41.62 26.42
C GLU A 1116 -2.08 40.48 27.23
N THR A 1117 -3.16 39.89 26.73
CA THR A 1117 -3.81 38.70 27.34
C THR A 1117 -3.99 37.62 26.28
N VAL A 1118 -3.35 36.45 26.46
CA VAL A 1118 -3.61 35.28 25.60
C VAL A 1118 -5.00 34.74 25.91
N LEU A 1119 -5.83 34.61 24.87
CA LEU A 1119 -7.20 34.09 24.94
C LEU A 1119 -7.26 32.60 24.56
N ASP A 1120 -6.45 32.21 23.57
CA ASP A 1120 -6.33 30.84 23.05
C ASP A 1120 -4.96 30.66 22.40
N SER A 1121 -4.48 29.42 22.29
CA SER A 1121 -3.18 29.07 21.73
C SER A 1121 -3.22 27.68 21.10
N GLN A 1122 -3.17 27.64 19.77
CA GLN A 1122 -3.24 26.39 18.98
C GLN A 1122 -2.01 26.23 18.09
N VAL A 1123 -1.60 24.97 17.87
CA VAL A 1123 -0.63 24.64 16.81
C VAL A 1123 -1.35 24.83 15.47
N THR A 1124 -0.91 25.82 14.69
CA THR A 1124 -1.48 26.18 13.39
C THR A 1124 -0.74 25.51 12.23
N LYS A 1125 0.44 24.93 12.50
CA LYS A 1125 1.25 24.17 11.56
C LYS A 1125 2.09 23.16 12.34
N GLU A 1126 1.95 21.89 12.00
CA GLU A 1126 2.74 20.84 12.63
C GLU A 1126 4.24 20.94 12.28
N VAL A 1127 5.08 20.41 13.16
CA VAL A 1127 6.53 20.36 12.96
C VAL A 1127 6.93 19.17 12.09
N ILE A 1128 7.84 19.39 11.14
CA ILE A 1128 8.43 18.32 10.32
C ILE A 1128 9.90 18.21 10.69
N ASN A 1129 10.29 17.06 11.25
CA ASN A 1129 11.67 16.78 11.63
C ASN A 1129 12.57 16.59 10.39
N GLN A 1130 13.80 17.11 10.47
CA GLN A 1130 14.76 16.97 9.39
C GLN A 1130 15.39 15.58 9.42
N VAL A 1131 15.12 14.75 8.41
CA VAL A 1131 15.75 13.43 8.26
C VAL A 1131 17.01 13.58 7.42
N VAL A 1132 18.15 13.25 8.02
CA VAL A 1132 19.48 13.29 7.40
C VAL A 1132 20.05 11.88 7.37
N GLU A 1133 20.24 11.33 6.18
CA GLU A 1133 21.10 10.17 6.00
C GLU A 1133 22.56 10.57 6.15
N VAL A 1134 23.32 9.78 6.91
CA VAL A 1134 24.74 9.97 7.15
C VAL A 1134 25.48 8.74 6.62
N GLY A 1135 26.54 8.97 5.85
CA GLY A 1135 27.36 7.90 5.31
C GLY A 1135 28.17 7.21 6.41
N SER A 1136 27.77 5.99 6.76
CA SER A 1136 28.45 5.18 7.77
C SER A 1136 29.86 4.80 7.31
N PRO A 1137 30.88 4.85 8.18
CA PRO A 1137 32.24 4.50 7.80
C PRO A 1137 32.38 2.98 7.59
N VAL A 1138 32.22 2.53 6.34
CA VAL A 1138 32.50 1.15 5.93
C VAL A 1138 33.97 0.85 6.20
N THR A 1139 34.24 0.04 7.22
CA THR A 1139 35.61 -0.28 7.70
C THR A 1139 36.32 -1.33 6.85
N HIS A 1140 36.31 -1.15 5.52
CA HIS A 1140 37.23 -1.85 4.64
C HIS A 1140 38.60 -1.17 4.66
N LYS A 1141 39.61 -1.90 5.12
CA LYS A 1141 41.01 -1.56 4.84
C LYS A 1141 41.25 -1.71 3.33
N GLY A 1142 42.01 -0.78 2.75
CA GLY A 1142 42.78 -1.03 1.51
C GLY A 1142 43.85 -2.13 1.75
N ASP A 1143 44.63 -2.53 0.77
CA ASP A 1143 45.23 -1.77 -0.34
C ASP A 1143 45.14 -2.55 -1.68
N GLU A 1144 44.76 -1.95 -2.82
CA GLU A 1144 45.41 -0.92 -3.65
C GLU A 1144 46.59 -1.38 -4.54
N SER A 1145 46.26 -2.03 -5.67
CA SER A 1145 46.92 -1.78 -6.97
C SER A 1145 46.05 -2.35 -8.12
N GLY A 1146 45.83 -1.67 -9.27
CA GLY A 1146 46.11 -0.27 -9.60
C GLY A 1146 46.83 -0.07 -10.92
N LEU A 1147 46.13 -0.17 -12.06
CA LEU A 1147 46.46 0.54 -13.32
C LEU A 1147 45.29 0.49 -14.33
N ALA A 1148 45.08 1.65 -14.97
CA ALA A 1148 43.97 2.09 -15.85
C ALA A 1148 44.00 1.40 -17.27
N PRO A 1149 43.10 1.69 -18.26
CA PRO A 1149 42.27 2.91 -18.40
C PRO A 1149 40.86 2.85 -19.07
N THR A 1150 40.09 3.95 -18.90
CA THR A 1150 39.08 4.56 -19.82
C THR A 1150 37.89 3.71 -20.32
N THR A 1151 36.63 4.18 -20.39
CA THR A 1151 36.01 5.48 -20.01
C THR A 1151 34.49 5.27 -19.92
N GLU A 1152 33.88 5.51 -18.76
CA GLU A 1152 32.41 5.62 -18.63
C GLU A 1152 32.04 6.90 -17.90
N VAL A 1153 31.19 7.71 -18.52
CA VAL A 1153 30.73 8.99 -17.96
C VAL A 1153 29.51 8.73 -17.09
N LYS A 1154 29.73 8.61 -15.77
CA LYS A 1154 28.61 8.60 -14.81
C LYS A 1154 27.76 9.87 -15.01
N PRO A 1155 26.42 9.78 -15.04
CA PRO A 1155 25.56 10.94 -15.25
C PRO A 1155 25.76 11.95 -14.11
N ARG A 1156 25.82 13.24 -14.48
CA ARG A 1156 26.01 14.35 -13.52
C ARG A 1156 24.67 15.01 -13.21
N LEU A 1157 24.41 15.35 -11.95
CA LEU A 1157 23.26 16.17 -11.58
C LEU A 1157 23.55 17.65 -11.82
N ASP A 1158 22.59 18.38 -12.38
CA ASP A 1158 22.69 19.77 -12.81
C ASP A 1158 21.44 20.50 -12.29
N ILE A 1159 21.63 21.35 -11.28
CA ILE A 1159 20.55 22.07 -10.59
C ILE A 1159 20.44 23.48 -11.18
N GLN A 1160 19.23 23.89 -11.56
CA GLN A 1160 18.94 25.19 -12.15
C GLN A 1160 17.81 25.88 -11.37
N GLU A 1161 18.14 26.98 -10.72
CA GLU A 1161 17.16 27.83 -10.02
C GLU A 1161 16.39 28.70 -11.01
N GLU A 1162 15.07 28.71 -10.88
CA GLU A 1162 14.11 29.49 -11.66
C GLU A 1162 13.34 30.43 -10.71
N GLU A 1163 13.39 31.73 -10.95
CA GLU A 1163 12.66 32.74 -10.16
C GLU A 1163 11.21 32.85 -10.66
N ILE A 1164 10.23 32.64 -9.78
CA ILE A 1164 8.80 32.70 -10.10
C ILE A 1164 8.31 34.14 -9.83
N PRO A 1165 8.02 34.95 -10.87
CA PRO A 1165 7.66 36.36 -10.67
C PRO A 1165 6.30 36.51 -10.00
N PHE A 1166 6.18 37.41 -9.02
CA PHE A 1166 4.88 37.72 -8.40
C PHE A 1166 3.93 38.43 -9.37
N THR A 1167 2.62 38.15 -9.22
CA THR A 1167 1.58 38.93 -9.90
C THR A 1167 1.19 40.17 -9.09
N THR A 1168 0.67 41.21 -9.74
CA THR A 1168 0.08 42.37 -9.04
C THR A 1168 -1.42 42.44 -9.32
N VAL A 1169 -2.23 42.41 -8.26
CA VAL A 1169 -3.69 42.58 -8.30
C VAL A 1169 -4.03 43.99 -7.80
N THR A 1170 -4.91 44.67 -8.53
CA THR A 1170 -5.40 46.01 -8.17
C THR A 1170 -6.87 45.95 -7.78
N ARG A 1171 -7.22 46.48 -6.60
CA ARG A 1171 -8.58 46.50 -6.03
C ARG A 1171 -9.06 47.94 -5.84
N GLU A 1172 -10.31 48.24 -6.16
CA GLU A 1172 -10.92 49.50 -5.76
C GLU A 1172 -11.32 49.49 -4.27
N ASN A 1173 -10.97 50.54 -3.53
CA ASN A 1173 -11.36 50.72 -2.12
C ASN A 1173 -12.23 52.00 -1.99
N PRO A 1174 -13.52 51.87 -1.62
CA PRO A 1174 -14.46 53.00 -1.52
C PRO A 1174 -14.29 53.85 -0.24
N LEU A 1175 -13.41 53.46 0.68
CA LEU A 1175 -13.02 54.25 1.86
C LEU A 1175 -11.73 55.05 1.62
N LEU A 1176 -10.93 54.64 0.64
CA LEU A 1176 -9.69 55.31 0.24
C LEU A 1176 -10.00 56.45 -0.75
N LEU A 1177 -9.43 57.63 -0.51
CA LEU A 1177 -9.69 58.84 -1.33
C LEU A 1177 -9.32 58.64 -2.80
N LYS A 1178 -10.17 59.13 -3.71
CA LYS A 1178 -9.95 59.01 -5.16
C LYS A 1178 -8.60 59.59 -5.59
N GLY A 1179 -7.77 58.74 -6.18
CA GLY A 1179 -6.38 59.08 -6.56
C GLY A 1179 -5.32 58.81 -5.49
N LYS A 1180 -5.67 58.19 -4.35
CA LYS A 1180 -4.70 57.54 -3.45
C LYS A 1180 -4.56 56.07 -3.80
N THR A 1181 -3.39 55.51 -3.51
CA THR A 1181 -3.08 54.08 -3.69
C THR A 1181 -2.33 53.54 -2.48
N GLN A 1182 -2.62 52.31 -2.06
CA GLN A 1182 -2.00 51.68 -0.90
C GLN A 1182 -1.63 50.23 -1.22
N VAL A 1183 -0.39 49.82 -0.92
CA VAL A 1183 0.01 48.40 -0.99
C VAL A 1183 -0.44 47.73 0.30
N ILE A 1184 -1.35 46.75 0.19
CA ILE A 1184 -1.88 45.95 1.32
C ILE A 1184 -1.05 44.67 1.51
N THR A 1185 -0.57 44.10 0.41
CA THR A 1185 0.36 42.96 0.43
C THR A 1185 1.48 43.26 -0.53
N LYS A 1186 2.73 43.24 -0.06
CA LYS A 1186 3.91 43.45 -0.92
C LYS A 1186 4.22 42.17 -1.68
N GLY A 1187 4.52 42.30 -2.97
CA GLY A 1187 4.91 41.16 -3.80
C GLY A 1187 6.26 40.57 -3.38
N VAL A 1188 6.37 39.24 -3.44
CA VAL A 1188 7.61 38.48 -3.23
C VAL A 1188 7.69 37.40 -4.30
N ASN A 1189 8.79 37.33 -5.04
CA ASN A 1189 8.99 36.27 -6.02
C ASN A 1189 9.16 34.91 -5.32
N GLY A 1190 8.71 33.86 -5.99
CA GLY A 1190 8.98 32.47 -5.59
C GLY A 1190 10.27 31.95 -6.20
N HIS A 1191 10.66 30.74 -5.84
CA HIS A 1191 11.86 30.06 -6.32
C HIS A 1191 11.57 28.59 -6.59
N ARG A 1192 12.08 28.07 -7.71
CA ARG A 1192 11.98 26.66 -8.12
C ARG A 1192 13.35 26.10 -8.48
N SER A 1193 13.74 25.04 -7.80
CA SER A 1193 14.92 24.23 -8.13
C SER A 1193 14.53 23.16 -9.16
N ASN A 1194 15.00 23.30 -10.39
CA ASN A 1194 14.87 22.28 -11.44
C ASN A 1194 16.12 21.38 -11.45
N PHE A 1195 15.93 20.08 -11.25
CA PHE A 1195 17.00 19.09 -11.16
C PHE A 1195 17.09 18.30 -12.47
N TYR A 1196 18.23 18.37 -13.16
CA TYR A 1196 18.48 17.63 -14.40
C TYR A 1196 19.54 16.55 -14.20
N SER A 1197 19.26 15.32 -14.63
CA SER A 1197 20.30 14.32 -14.90
C SER A 1197 20.89 14.62 -16.28
N VAL A 1198 22.20 14.80 -16.35
CA VAL A 1198 22.92 15.04 -17.60
C VAL A 1198 23.80 13.83 -17.91
N SER A 1199 23.42 13.12 -18.96
CA SER A 1199 24.18 12.00 -19.51
C SER A 1199 24.85 12.42 -20.82
N THR A 1200 26.15 12.15 -20.95
CA THR A 1200 26.89 12.40 -22.20
C THR A 1200 26.86 11.14 -23.06
N SER A 1201 26.24 11.20 -24.24
CA SER A 1201 26.24 10.08 -25.19
C SER A 1201 27.60 9.90 -25.86
N ALA A 1202 27.85 8.71 -26.42
CA ALA A 1202 29.14 8.34 -27.03
C ALA A 1202 29.56 9.21 -28.25
N ASP A 1203 28.67 10.04 -28.77
CA ASP A 1203 28.93 11.05 -29.81
C ASP A 1203 29.28 12.44 -29.24
N GLY A 1204 29.43 12.56 -27.92
CA GLY A 1204 29.81 13.79 -27.22
C GLY A 1204 28.68 14.78 -26.95
N LYS A 1205 27.41 14.44 -27.22
CA LYS A 1205 26.27 15.30 -26.85
C LYS A 1205 25.90 15.13 -25.38
N GLU A 1206 25.66 16.24 -24.68
CA GLU A 1206 24.95 16.22 -23.40
C GLU A 1206 23.43 16.11 -23.61
N VAL A 1207 22.81 15.10 -23.02
CA VAL A 1207 21.35 14.98 -22.90
C VAL A 1207 20.96 15.36 -21.47
N LYS A 1208 20.35 16.54 -21.29
CA LYS A 1208 19.74 16.94 -20.02
C LYS A 1208 18.31 16.41 -19.93
N THR A 1209 18.05 15.57 -18.93
CA THR A 1209 16.73 15.03 -18.60
C THR A 1209 16.28 15.62 -17.27
N LEU A 1210 15.16 16.35 -17.22
CA LEU A 1210 14.58 16.80 -15.95
C LEU A 1210 14.16 15.58 -15.14
N VAL A 1211 14.73 15.43 -13.93
CA VAL A 1211 14.43 14.31 -13.01
C VAL A 1211 13.60 14.73 -11.81
N ASN A 1212 13.64 16.01 -11.42
CA ASN A 1212 12.76 16.57 -10.40
C ASN A 1212 12.58 18.08 -10.60
N SER A 1213 11.51 18.67 -10.06
CA SER A 1213 11.29 20.11 -10.02
C SER A 1213 10.56 20.46 -8.72
N VAL A 1214 11.18 21.29 -7.88
CA VAL A 1214 10.69 21.60 -6.53
C VAL A 1214 10.51 23.11 -6.40
N VAL A 1215 9.30 23.56 -6.08
CA VAL A 1215 9.05 24.96 -5.70
C VAL A 1215 9.48 25.12 -4.23
N ALA A 1216 10.64 25.72 -4.01
CA ALA A 1216 11.20 25.98 -2.68
C ALA A 1216 10.52 27.18 -1.98
N GLN A 1217 9.93 28.09 -2.76
CA GLN A 1217 9.16 29.23 -2.26
C GLN A 1217 8.07 29.61 -3.28
N GLU A 1218 6.83 29.78 -2.84
CA GLU A 1218 5.73 30.26 -3.69
C GLU A 1218 5.74 31.77 -3.89
N ALA A 1219 5.18 32.24 -5.02
CA ALA A 1219 5.17 33.65 -5.36
C ALA A 1219 4.01 34.41 -4.68
N VAL A 1220 4.34 35.30 -3.73
CA VAL A 1220 3.36 36.11 -2.99
C VAL A 1220 2.86 37.25 -3.87
N THR A 1221 1.57 37.21 -4.22
CA THR A 1221 0.91 38.24 -5.04
C THR A 1221 0.87 39.60 -4.35
N GLN A 1222 1.25 40.64 -5.07
CA GLN A 1222 1.16 42.03 -4.62
C GLN A 1222 -0.28 42.53 -4.72
N ILE A 1223 -0.85 43.01 -3.61
CA ILE A 1223 -2.21 43.59 -3.57
C ILE A 1223 -2.09 45.11 -3.41
N VAL A 1224 -2.59 45.84 -4.40
CA VAL A 1224 -2.63 47.31 -4.41
C VAL A 1224 -4.08 47.78 -4.41
N GLU A 1225 -4.45 48.56 -3.41
CA GLU A 1225 -5.74 49.27 -3.41
C GLU A 1225 -5.63 50.64 -4.08
N VAL A 1226 -6.67 51.02 -4.80
CA VAL A 1226 -6.85 52.32 -5.45
C VAL A 1226 -8.13 52.93 -4.91
N GLY A 1227 -8.04 54.15 -4.41
CA GLY A 1227 -9.18 54.84 -3.83
C GLY A 1227 -10.23 55.24 -4.86
N THR A 1228 -11.50 55.07 -4.51
CA THR A 1228 -12.65 55.54 -5.28
C THR A 1228 -13.52 56.56 -4.54
N MET A 1229 -13.26 56.84 -3.26
CA MET A 1229 -14.05 57.78 -2.46
C MET A 1229 -13.98 59.22 -3.03
N VAL A 1230 -15.12 59.77 -3.43
CA VAL A 1230 -15.27 61.16 -3.88
C VAL A 1230 -16.01 61.96 -2.81
N THR A 1231 -15.28 62.83 -2.11
CA THR A 1231 -15.87 63.79 -1.16
C THR A 1231 -16.49 64.95 -1.92
N HIS A 1232 -17.81 64.90 -2.15
CA HIS A 1232 -18.56 66.08 -2.57
C HIS A 1232 -18.66 67.08 -1.42
N VAL A 1233 -18.21 68.30 -1.66
CA VAL A 1233 -18.49 69.46 -0.79
C VAL A 1233 -19.75 70.12 -1.34
N GLY A 1234 -20.80 70.16 -0.52
CA GLY A 1234 -22.12 70.69 -0.84
C GLY A 1234 -22.85 71.03 0.45
N ASP A 1235 -23.74 72.01 0.42
CA ASP A 1235 -23.98 72.90 1.54
C ASP A 1235 -25.38 72.80 2.19
N GLU A 1236 -25.45 73.48 3.33
CA GLU A 1236 -26.56 73.63 4.26
C GLU A 1236 -27.88 74.13 3.62
N ASN A 1237 -28.76 73.22 3.17
CA ASN A 1237 -30.23 73.39 3.19
C ASN A 1237 -30.96 72.08 2.79
N GLY A 1238 -31.59 71.38 3.74
CA GLY A 1238 -32.24 70.09 3.49
C GLY A 1238 -33.73 70.17 3.10
N GLN A 1239 -34.09 69.58 1.95
CA GLN A 1239 -35.44 69.12 1.64
C GLN A 1239 -35.40 68.06 0.50
N ALA A 1240 -36.51 67.34 0.28
CA ALA A 1240 -36.50 66.04 -0.41
C ALA A 1240 -37.48 65.94 -1.61
N ALA A 1241 -37.37 64.80 -2.31
CA ALA A 1241 -38.36 64.12 -3.16
C ALA A 1241 -38.19 64.13 -4.70
N ILE A 1242 -37.89 62.93 -5.24
CA ILE A 1242 -38.48 62.22 -6.41
C ILE A 1242 -38.66 62.96 -7.76
N ALA A 1243 -38.16 62.33 -8.85
CA ALA A 1243 -38.76 62.18 -10.20
C ALA A 1243 -37.90 62.57 -11.44
N GLU A 1244 -37.45 61.52 -12.14
CA GLU A 1244 -37.53 61.29 -13.61
C GLU A 1244 -36.75 62.07 -14.69
N GLU A 1245 -36.58 61.33 -15.81
CA GLU A 1245 -36.23 61.69 -17.20
C GLU A 1245 -34.78 62.04 -17.61
N LYS A 1246 -34.53 61.87 -18.92
CA LYS A 1246 -33.22 61.82 -19.61
C LYS A 1246 -33.00 63.02 -20.53
N PRO A 1247 -31.75 63.26 -20.95
CA PRO A 1247 -31.49 63.67 -22.34
C PRO A 1247 -30.85 62.57 -23.21
N LYS A 1248 -30.73 62.85 -24.52
CA LYS A 1248 -30.16 62.01 -25.59
C LYS A 1248 -29.48 62.95 -26.63
N LEU A 1249 -28.91 62.41 -27.72
CA LEU A 1249 -28.34 63.09 -28.91
C LEU A 1249 -26.92 63.70 -28.75
N GLU A 1250 -26.06 63.79 -29.79
CA GLU A 1250 -25.83 62.91 -30.97
C GLU A 1250 -24.46 63.18 -31.68
N ILE A 1251 -24.23 62.44 -32.77
CA ILE A 1251 -23.06 62.29 -33.67
C ILE A 1251 -22.45 63.58 -34.28
N PRO A 1252 -21.23 63.52 -34.89
CA PRO A 1252 -21.15 63.43 -36.37
C PRO A 1252 -20.05 62.48 -36.95
N SER A 1253 -20.06 62.30 -38.27
CA SER A 1253 -19.47 61.17 -39.03
C SER A 1253 -18.45 61.55 -40.13
N GLN A 1254 -17.65 60.59 -40.62
CA GLN A 1254 -17.00 60.66 -41.95
C GLN A 1254 -16.82 59.24 -42.61
N PRO A 1255 -16.95 59.04 -43.95
CA PRO A 1255 -17.08 57.68 -44.54
C PRO A 1255 -16.19 57.31 -45.78
N ALA A 1256 -16.20 56.01 -46.13
CA ALA A 1256 -16.09 55.39 -47.50
C ALA A 1256 -14.70 55.36 -48.23
N PRO A 1257 -14.49 54.53 -49.32
CA PRO A 1257 -15.02 53.17 -49.66
C PRO A 1257 -14.00 52.18 -50.35
N SER A 1258 -14.49 50.98 -50.76
CA SER A 1258 -13.93 50.03 -51.78
C SER A 1258 -12.69 49.18 -51.42
N THR A 1259 -12.42 47.97 -51.96
CA THR A 1259 -13.07 47.12 -53.01
C THR A 1259 -12.73 45.61 -52.81
N ALA A 1260 -13.48 44.71 -53.47
CA ALA A 1260 -13.18 43.26 -53.67
C ALA A 1260 -13.03 42.97 -55.21
N PRO A 1261 -12.95 41.72 -55.78
CA PRO A 1261 -12.95 40.35 -55.21
C PRO A 1261 -11.99 39.29 -55.90
N ALA A 1262 -12.14 38.00 -55.50
CA ALA A 1262 -12.01 36.75 -56.31
C ALA A 1262 -10.66 36.18 -56.83
N GLU A 1263 -10.70 34.86 -57.17
CA GLU A 1263 -9.80 34.05 -58.06
C GLU A 1263 -8.32 33.78 -57.64
N GLU A 1264 -7.63 32.65 -57.96
CA GLU A 1264 -8.06 31.28 -58.34
C GLU A 1264 -6.91 30.21 -58.25
N SER A 1265 -7.17 29.02 -57.69
CA SER A 1265 -6.57 27.68 -58.02
C SER A 1265 -5.09 27.28 -57.73
N LYS A 1266 -4.90 25.94 -57.59
CA LYS A 1266 -3.69 25.08 -57.73
C LYS A 1266 -2.67 24.93 -56.57
N ALA A 1267 -1.97 23.80 -56.35
CA ALA A 1267 -2.34 22.36 -56.32
C ALA A 1267 -1.13 21.41 -56.02
N LEU A 1268 -1.32 20.39 -55.15
CA LEU A 1268 -0.58 19.10 -55.01
C LEU A 1268 0.93 19.13 -54.65
N PRO A 1269 1.57 17.98 -54.27
CA PRO A 1269 1.10 16.67 -53.76
C PRO A 1269 1.44 16.46 -52.24
N GLN A 1270 0.82 15.60 -51.42
CA GLN A 1270 0.70 14.12 -51.40
C GLN A 1270 2.02 13.33 -51.24
N ASP A 1271 2.28 12.82 -50.01
CA ASP A 1271 2.89 11.51 -49.64
C ASP A 1271 3.12 11.43 -48.09
N PRO A 1272 3.45 10.27 -47.44
CA PRO A 1272 2.44 9.34 -46.93
C PRO A 1272 2.45 9.18 -45.38
N ALA A 1273 1.56 8.32 -44.86
CA ALA A 1273 1.28 8.19 -43.42
C ALA A 1273 2.38 7.47 -42.60
N PRO A 1274 2.67 7.93 -41.36
CA PRO A 1274 3.41 7.14 -40.38
C PRO A 1274 2.49 6.15 -39.64
N VAL A 1275 3.03 4.98 -39.29
CA VAL A 1275 2.33 3.92 -38.55
C VAL A 1275 2.02 4.36 -37.11
N VAL A 1276 0.83 4.02 -36.62
CA VAL A 1276 0.50 4.13 -35.18
C VAL A 1276 1.22 3.00 -34.43
N THR A 1277 2.40 3.31 -33.88
CA THR A 1277 3.02 2.50 -32.85
C THR A 1277 2.58 2.99 -31.47
N GLU A 1278 2.05 2.09 -30.65
CA GLU A 1278 1.65 2.40 -29.28
C GLU A 1278 2.89 2.77 -28.45
N LYS A 1279 3.07 4.06 -28.18
CA LYS A 1279 3.95 4.48 -27.09
C LYS A 1279 3.22 4.23 -25.77
N LYS A 1280 3.48 3.07 -25.17
CA LYS A 1280 3.29 2.88 -23.72
C LYS A 1280 3.85 4.11 -22.99
N LEU A 1281 3.07 4.67 -22.07
CA LEU A 1281 3.62 5.54 -21.03
C LEU A 1281 4.64 4.72 -20.21
N PRO A 1282 5.75 5.31 -19.76
CA PRO A 1282 6.76 4.57 -19.01
C PRO A 1282 6.18 4.11 -17.66
N GLU A 1283 6.32 2.81 -17.39
CA GLU A 1283 5.98 2.22 -16.09
C GLU A 1283 7.08 2.60 -15.08
N THR A 1284 6.92 3.75 -14.43
CA THR A 1284 7.82 4.27 -13.39
C THR A 1284 7.02 4.73 -12.17
N GLY A 1285 7.26 4.22 -10.97
CA GLY A 1285 8.15 3.11 -10.63
C GLY A 1285 7.98 2.67 -9.16
N THR A 1286 8.37 1.43 -8.86
CA THR A 1286 8.44 0.93 -7.48
C THR A 1286 9.61 1.57 -6.74
N HIS A 1287 9.36 2.12 -5.56
CA HIS A 1287 10.40 2.42 -4.58
C HIS A 1287 9.90 2.11 -3.17
N ASP A 1288 10.55 1.16 -2.52
CA ASP A 1288 10.42 0.94 -1.09
C ASP A 1288 11.15 2.04 -0.31
N SER A 1289 10.50 2.58 0.73
CA SER A 1289 11.19 3.17 1.87
C SER A 1289 10.25 3.21 3.08
N ALA A 1290 10.58 2.44 4.12
CA ALA A 1290 9.86 2.44 5.38
C ALA A 1290 10.49 3.42 6.37
N GLU A 1291 9.67 4.28 6.99
CA GLU A 1291 9.65 4.49 8.45
C GLU A 1291 8.56 5.49 8.92
N LEU A 1292 8.08 5.26 10.15
CA LEU A 1292 7.47 6.26 11.07
C LEU A 1292 6.28 7.12 10.60
N VAL A 1293 5.07 6.69 11.00
CA VAL A 1293 4.34 7.38 12.09
C VAL A 1293 3.76 6.33 13.05
N VAL A 1294 3.92 6.52 14.36
CA VAL A 1294 3.33 5.67 15.41
C VAL A 1294 2.27 6.46 16.18
N ALA A 1295 0.98 6.21 15.90
CA ALA A 1295 -0.16 6.45 16.80
C ALA A 1295 -1.49 5.98 16.17
N GLY A 1296 -2.22 5.06 16.81
CA GLY A 1296 -3.57 4.64 16.38
C GLY A 1296 -3.93 3.21 16.81
N LEU A 1297 -4.79 3.08 17.81
CA LEU A 1297 -5.13 1.79 18.42
C LEU A 1297 -6.19 0.98 17.64
N MET A 1298 -6.05 -0.36 17.71
CA MET A 1298 -7.12 -1.37 17.84
C MET A 1298 -8.26 -1.40 16.80
N SER A 1299 -8.29 -2.41 15.91
CA SER A 1299 -9.55 -3.04 15.43
C SER A 1299 -9.46 -4.30 14.54
N THR A 1300 -8.30 -4.96 14.32
CA THR A 1300 -8.21 -6.12 13.39
C THR A 1300 -7.46 -7.36 13.92
N LEU A 1301 -8.07 -8.14 14.83
CA LEU A 1301 -7.72 -9.57 14.99
C LEU A 1301 -8.85 -10.49 15.53
N ALA A 1302 -10.12 -10.05 15.49
CA ALA A 1302 -11.26 -10.89 15.89
C ALA A 1302 -11.70 -11.93 14.82
N ALA A 1303 -11.10 -11.91 13.63
CA ALA A 1303 -11.60 -12.63 12.45
C ALA A 1303 -11.07 -14.06 12.26
N TYR A 1304 -9.98 -14.46 12.95
CA TYR A 1304 -9.32 -15.75 12.72
C TYR A 1304 -9.73 -16.87 13.71
N GLY A 1305 -10.47 -16.54 14.77
CA GLY A 1305 -10.94 -17.49 15.79
C GLY A 1305 -12.32 -18.13 15.53
N LEU A 1306 -12.97 -17.82 14.39
CA LEU A 1306 -14.41 -18.07 14.18
C LEU A 1306 -14.74 -19.10 13.07
N THR A 1307 -13.75 -19.78 12.50
CA THR A 1307 -13.90 -20.73 11.37
C THR A 1307 -13.58 -22.18 11.71
N LYS A 1308 -13.39 -22.53 12.99
CA LYS A 1308 -13.30 -23.92 13.50
C LYS A 1308 -14.14 -24.14 14.77
N ARG A 1309 -15.47 -24.28 14.60
CA ARG A 1309 -16.39 -24.87 15.61
C ARG A 1309 -17.78 -25.18 15.04
N LYS A 1310 -17.79 -25.97 13.98
CA LYS A 1310 -18.94 -26.70 13.41
C LYS A 1310 -18.35 -27.76 12.49
N GLU A 1311 -18.95 -28.95 12.51
CA GLU A 1311 -18.35 -30.21 12.04
C GLU A 1311 -17.20 -30.66 12.98
N ASP A 1312 -17.54 -31.71 13.75
CA ASP A 1312 -16.80 -32.49 14.76
C ASP A 1312 -15.87 -31.76 15.77
#